data_AF-A0A2L0UBJ8-F1
#
_entry.id   AF-A0A2L0UBJ8-F1
#
_cell.length_a   1.000
_cell.length_b   1.000
_cell.length_c   1.000
_cell.angle_alpha   90.00
_cell.angle_beta   90.00
_cell.angle_gamma   90.00
#
_symmetry.space_group_name_H-M   'P 1'
#
loop_
_entity.id
_entity.type
_entity.pdbx_description
1 polymer ?
#
loop_
_entity_poly.entity_id
_entity_poly.type
_entity_poly.pdbx_seq_one_letter_code
_entity_poly.pdbx_strand_id
1 'polypeptide(L)'
;MATHTPFIPEILTEWLPSQRWFPAKGREVALTVVGGTVLEDPAGAAGFEVHFLAVESGRRTDVVSVPISYRSEPLDDAAGLIGQVEHPGLGTRWAYDATHDADFVRLWVDFMLSESGTPDGRLTGVVVKKPEHQESGSAQPVKVLQGEQSNTSVVYGSGPGSMIVKFFRVLAAGDSPDVQISAGLTAGGSTDTPDTFGWVTGTWQEAHAGPGHHVSGHVSVLRDFVEGSTDAWRTASLAASTAADFTAEARGLGRAVARIHRQLDGAFGSRTATAEEEKDFKEALAQRIRWAWEEAGDAVGPLGAEVDRIVRDIEVLEDIPPLQRIHADLHLGQVLQAPDGTWLVIDFEGEPLRPTAERSVPDVPVRDVVGMVRSLEYAAASRGAAPVGSPEAAVTEQWSDAARKAFLDGYAEESGAPVDTSGPLFRALWLDKALYEVVYEIRNRPDWVEMPVRDVRRALGAHPGADATKAADMNSPKNPDEGPAEESLAAKAAKAAKTVTGTAKAVAETAKSATAGLKDKVRETVGDTAPDAAAPPSADLTPASVDPSVLQQVSEGVYHQPHAVLGAHLDSDDVVTVRTLRRLAQSVVVVTGTGRTELRHEHNGIWVGALAAENPGHVPDYRLEVTYDGGPTIVDDPYRFLPTLGEIDMHLIGEGRHETLWTALGAHVRHYSSVLGEIEGVSFAVWAPNARAVRVMGDFNGWDGSVNAMRALGSSGIWEIFIPGAGAGTCYKFEILGSDGQWREKADPMARGTEIPPLTGSKVVESTYVFGDDEWMQARAANDPHNGPMSVYEVHLGSWRQGLSYRELAEQLVEYVTWQGFTHVELMPVAEHPFGGSWGYQVTSYFAPTSRFGSPDDFKYLIDALHQAGIGVIMDWVPAHFPKDAWALAKFDGGTLYEHGDPFLGEHQDWGTLIFDFGRREVRNFLVANALYWLEEFHIDGLRVDAVASMLYLDYSREEGQWRPNRFGGRENLEAISFLQEVNATAYKRAPGIVMVAEESTAFDGVTRPTSSGGLGFGIKWNMGWMHDTLQYISEDPINRVHHHGKATFSMVYAYTENFMLPISHDEVVHGKGSLLRKMPGDRWQQLANVRAYLAFQWAHPGKQLIFMGSEFAQESEWAEHHSLDWWLTETPSHKGVQELVRSLNTIYRDTPALYARDNEPAGFQWIDENDGEHNTLSFIRWDHQGNPLVCIANFAGGPHEGFRVGLPWAGEWTEVLNTDSEEFGGSGVGNSGSITAQEGAHNGQPAFGDVRVPPLGVLYLKPAAS
;
A
#
# COMPACT_ATOMS: atom_id res chain seq x y z
N MET A 1 -13.31 29.07 -16.01
CA MET A 1 -14.43 29.92 -15.54
C MET A 1 -13.88 30.95 -14.56
N ALA A 2 -14.69 31.80 -13.92
CA ALA A 2 -14.19 32.60 -12.80
C ALA A 2 -13.96 31.66 -11.60
N THR A 3 -12.70 31.42 -11.27
CA THR A 3 -12.31 30.66 -10.08
C THR A 3 -12.61 31.49 -8.84
N HIS A 4 -13.61 31.05 -8.06
CA HIS A 4 -13.80 31.58 -6.71
C HIS A 4 -12.74 30.96 -5.81
N THR A 5 -11.72 31.75 -5.49
CA THR A 5 -10.65 31.38 -4.56
C THR A 5 -11.26 31.10 -3.17
N PRO A 6 -10.97 29.94 -2.55
CA PRO A 6 -11.64 29.52 -1.31
C PRO A 6 -11.21 30.35 -0.09
N PHE A 7 -11.99 30.22 0.99
CA PHE A 7 -11.63 30.74 2.31
C PHE A 7 -10.74 29.75 3.08
N ILE A 8 -9.95 30.28 4.00
CA ILE A 8 -8.97 29.51 4.81
C ILE A 8 -9.55 28.25 5.49
N PRO A 9 -10.73 28.26 6.13
CA PRO A 9 -11.29 27.04 6.74
C PRO A 9 -11.61 25.93 5.74
N GLU A 10 -11.92 26.28 4.48
CA GLU A 10 -12.25 25.33 3.42
C GLU A 10 -10.98 24.62 2.97
N ILE A 11 -9.94 25.37 2.56
CA ILE A 11 -8.67 24.81 2.10
C ILE A 11 -7.91 24.08 3.22
N LEU A 12 -8.04 24.49 4.48
CA LEU A 12 -7.47 23.75 5.62
C LEU A 12 -8.17 22.40 5.86
N THR A 13 -9.44 22.24 5.46
CA THR A 13 -10.13 20.94 5.56
C THR A 13 -9.53 19.92 4.60
N GLU A 14 -9.03 20.37 3.44
CA GLU A 14 -8.33 19.53 2.45
C GLU A 14 -6.84 19.35 2.78
N TRP A 15 -6.18 20.43 3.24
CA TRP A 15 -4.75 20.42 3.54
C TRP A 15 -4.39 19.64 4.81
N LEU A 16 -5.15 19.78 5.91
CA LEU A 16 -4.78 19.16 7.19
C LEU A 16 -4.66 17.62 7.15
N PRO A 17 -5.57 16.86 6.50
CA PRO A 17 -5.44 15.40 6.38
C PRO A 17 -4.15 14.91 5.71
N SER A 18 -3.53 15.73 4.84
CA SER A 18 -2.24 15.41 4.21
C SER A 18 -1.05 15.44 5.18
N GLN A 19 -1.18 16.18 6.28
CA GLN A 19 -0.05 16.49 7.16
C GLN A 19 0.34 15.31 8.05
N ARG A 20 1.65 15.04 8.17
CA ARG A 20 2.16 13.89 8.94
C ARG A 20 1.73 13.91 10.41
N TRP A 21 1.61 15.09 11.00
CA TRP A 21 1.23 15.33 12.40
C TRP A 21 -0.30 15.37 12.66
N PHE A 22 -1.14 15.25 11.64
CA PHE A 22 -2.59 15.37 11.83
C PHE A 22 -3.19 14.17 12.61
N PRO A 23 -3.90 14.40 13.73
CA PRO A 23 -4.29 13.33 14.66
C PRO A 23 -5.47 12.46 14.21
N ALA A 24 -6.16 12.82 13.12
CA ALA A 24 -7.43 12.21 12.70
C ALA A 24 -7.44 11.73 11.22
N LYS A 25 -6.30 11.26 10.70
CA LYS A 25 -6.20 10.69 9.34
C LYS A 25 -7.17 9.52 9.13
N GLY A 26 -7.68 9.39 7.91
CA GLY A 26 -8.57 8.29 7.52
C GLY A 26 -9.93 8.30 8.21
N ARG A 27 -10.38 9.45 8.73
CA ARG A 27 -11.66 9.61 9.43
C ARG A 27 -12.36 10.87 8.95
N GLU A 28 -13.69 10.86 9.05
CA GLU A 28 -14.48 12.09 8.96
C GLU A 28 -14.12 13.00 10.15
N VAL A 29 -14.02 14.31 9.87
CA VAL A 29 -13.61 15.34 10.83
C VAL A 29 -14.45 16.60 10.67
N ALA A 30 -14.80 17.23 11.80
CA ALA A 30 -15.30 18.60 11.82
C ALA A 30 -14.24 19.54 12.39
N LEU A 31 -14.02 20.69 11.74
CA LEU A 31 -13.06 21.70 12.17
C LEU A 31 -13.78 22.93 12.74
N THR A 32 -13.40 23.35 13.96
CA THR A 32 -13.92 24.57 14.60
C THR A 32 -12.78 25.44 15.10
N VAL A 33 -12.77 26.73 14.75
CA VAL A 33 -11.80 27.70 15.30
C VAL A 33 -12.11 27.92 16.78
N VAL A 34 -11.21 27.48 17.67
CA VAL A 34 -11.31 27.64 19.14
C VAL A 34 -10.35 28.70 19.69
N GLY A 35 -9.47 29.24 18.85
CA GLY A 35 -8.62 30.36 19.18
C GLY A 35 -7.69 30.74 18.04
N GLY A 36 -6.80 31.68 18.33
CA GLY A 36 -5.78 32.16 17.41
C GLY A 36 -5.40 33.59 17.70
N THR A 37 -4.47 34.14 16.91
CA THR A 37 -4.05 35.54 16.96
C THR A 37 -3.42 35.97 15.63
N VAL A 38 -3.17 37.28 15.49
CA VAL A 38 -2.47 37.89 14.35
C VAL A 38 -1.15 38.47 14.86
N LEU A 39 -0.05 38.23 14.14
CA LEU A 39 1.23 38.86 14.42
C LEU A 39 1.41 40.06 13.48
N GLU A 40 1.73 41.23 14.07
CA GLU A 40 2.06 42.42 13.30
C GLU A 40 3.45 42.26 12.66
N ASP A 41 3.51 42.24 11.33
CA ASP A 41 4.77 42.41 10.59
C ASP A 41 5.16 43.89 10.55
N PRO A 42 6.28 44.32 11.18
CA PRO A 42 6.71 45.71 11.16
C PRO A 42 7.16 46.20 9.77
N ALA A 43 7.43 45.29 8.82
CA ALA A 43 7.75 45.62 7.44
C ALA A 43 6.50 45.75 6.54
N GLY A 44 5.37 45.15 6.92
CA GLY A 44 4.15 45.12 6.13
C GLY A 44 4.24 44.33 4.81
N ALA A 45 5.19 43.38 4.73
CA ALA A 45 5.45 42.55 3.57
C ALA A 45 4.57 41.27 3.54
N ALA A 46 4.01 40.86 4.67
CA ALA A 46 3.11 39.71 4.78
C ALA A 46 2.00 39.93 5.82
N GLY A 47 0.96 39.09 5.74
CA GLY A 47 0.11 38.81 6.90
C GLY A 47 0.59 37.54 7.61
N PHE A 48 0.57 37.51 8.93
CA PHE A 48 0.91 36.32 9.73
C PHE A 48 -0.19 36.06 10.76
N GLU A 49 -0.80 34.88 10.70
CA GLU A 49 -1.82 34.45 11.65
C GLU A 49 -1.44 33.09 12.25
N VAL A 50 -1.93 32.80 13.46
CA VAL A 50 -1.84 31.46 14.05
C VAL A 50 -3.23 31.06 14.49
N HIS A 51 -3.76 29.97 13.94
CA HIS A 51 -5.08 29.45 14.26
C HIS A 51 -4.98 28.26 15.21
N PHE A 52 -5.89 28.20 16.18
CA PHE A 52 -6.11 27.02 17.02
C PHE A 52 -7.46 26.40 16.65
N LEU A 53 -7.41 25.18 16.11
CA LEU A 53 -8.56 24.49 15.54
C LEU A 53 -8.88 23.24 16.37
N ALA A 54 -10.10 23.11 16.86
CA ALA A 54 -10.60 21.83 17.36
C ALA A 54 -10.92 20.92 16.18
N VAL A 55 -10.38 19.71 16.22
CA VAL A 55 -10.59 18.62 15.27
C VAL A 55 -11.46 17.57 15.95
N GLU A 56 -12.73 17.50 15.60
CA GLU A 56 -13.68 16.54 16.16
C GLU A 56 -13.75 15.28 15.28
N SER A 57 -13.48 14.11 15.86
CA SER A 57 -13.58 12.82 15.15
C SER A 57 -14.19 11.75 16.05
N GLY A 58 -15.46 11.40 15.77
CA GLY A 58 -16.24 10.40 16.51
C GLY A 58 -16.54 10.81 17.95
N ARG A 59 -15.68 10.40 18.90
CA ARG A 59 -15.75 10.77 20.33
C ARG A 59 -14.49 11.46 20.85
N ARG A 60 -13.49 11.68 19.99
CA ARG A 60 -12.24 12.35 20.33
C ARG A 60 -12.27 13.77 19.77
N THR A 61 -11.72 14.72 20.53
CA THR A 61 -11.46 16.07 20.05
C THR A 61 -10.04 16.43 20.43
N ASP A 62 -9.23 16.75 19.42
CA ASP A 62 -7.87 17.27 19.57
C ASP A 62 -7.87 18.76 19.19
N VAL A 63 -6.90 19.54 19.65
CA VAL A 63 -6.69 20.93 19.19
C VAL A 63 -5.38 20.99 18.42
N VAL A 64 -5.39 21.56 17.22
CA VAL A 64 -4.20 21.72 16.38
C VAL A 64 -3.80 23.18 16.19
N SER A 65 -2.50 23.41 16.06
CA SER A 65 -1.88 24.72 15.83
C SER A 65 -1.47 24.87 14.37
N VAL A 66 -2.01 25.89 13.70
CA VAL A 66 -1.75 26.17 12.28
C VAL A 66 -1.30 27.62 12.11
N PRO A 67 0.02 27.88 12.11
CA PRO A 67 0.60 29.13 11.64
C PRO A 67 0.43 29.29 10.13
N ILE A 68 -0.04 30.45 9.66
CA ILE A 68 -0.24 30.76 8.24
C ILE A 68 0.40 32.10 7.89
N SER A 69 1.20 32.12 6.82
CA SER A 69 1.68 33.35 6.20
C SER A 69 0.93 33.63 4.90
N TYR A 70 0.59 34.91 4.68
CA TYR A 70 -0.17 35.38 3.54
C TYR A 70 0.69 36.32 2.70
N ARG A 71 1.22 35.81 1.58
CA ARG A 71 2.13 36.53 0.68
C ARG A 71 1.42 37.00 -0.59
N SER A 72 1.80 38.18 -1.10
CA SER A 72 1.24 38.76 -2.34
C SER A 72 1.82 38.15 -3.62
N GLU A 73 3.06 37.68 -3.52
CA GLU A 73 3.81 36.92 -4.53
C GLU A 73 4.17 35.57 -3.89
N PRO A 74 4.33 34.48 -4.65
CA PRO A 74 4.71 33.19 -4.08
C PRO A 74 6.14 33.25 -3.49
N LEU A 75 6.43 32.39 -2.52
CA LEU A 75 7.78 32.15 -2.02
C LEU A 75 8.62 31.38 -3.06
N ASP A 76 9.94 31.59 -3.05
CA ASP A 76 10.89 30.96 -4.01
C ASP A 76 10.96 29.43 -3.89
N ASP A 77 10.58 28.88 -2.72
CA ASP A 77 10.36 27.45 -2.49
C ASP A 77 8.85 27.23 -2.28
N ALA A 78 8.29 26.21 -2.93
CA ALA A 78 6.89 25.82 -2.80
C ALA A 78 6.61 25.01 -1.52
N ALA A 79 7.66 24.64 -0.76
CA ALA A 79 7.53 23.94 0.52
C ALA A 79 6.55 24.65 1.48
N GLY A 80 5.60 23.89 2.02
CA GLY A 80 4.59 24.41 2.94
C GLY A 80 3.44 25.18 2.28
N LEU A 81 3.34 25.26 0.94
CA LEU A 81 2.19 25.87 0.28
C LEU A 81 0.87 25.20 0.71
N ILE A 82 -0.08 26.00 1.20
CA ILE A 82 -1.46 25.60 1.48
C ILE A 82 -2.32 25.84 0.23
N GLY A 83 -2.09 26.96 -0.46
CA GLY A 83 -2.72 27.29 -1.74
C GLY A 83 -2.97 28.78 -1.92
N GLN A 84 -3.82 29.15 -2.87
CA GLN A 84 -4.29 30.54 -3.02
C GLN A 84 -5.64 30.70 -2.32
N VAL A 85 -5.81 31.77 -1.54
CA VAL A 85 -6.98 32.04 -0.68
C VAL A 85 -7.47 33.48 -0.82
N GLU A 86 -8.76 33.72 -0.58
CA GLU A 86 -9.31 35.08 -0.49
C GLU A 86 -9.30 35.57 0.96
N HIS A 87 -8.29 36.35 1.35
CA HIS A 87 -8.13 36.78 2.74
C HIS A 87 -8.97 38.05 3.06
N PRO A 88 -9.90 38.03 4.04
CA PRO A 88 -10.88 39.11 4.25
C PRO A 88 -10.32 40.53 4.44
N GLY A 89 -9.09 40.65 4.96
CA GLY A 89 -8.41 41.95 5.17
C GLY A 89 -7.34 42.31 4.13
N LEU A 90 -6.94 41.38 3.25
CA LEU A 90 -5.81 41.56 2.32
C LEU A 90 -6.19 41.36 0.84
N GLY A 91 -7.35 40.74 0.56
CA GLY A 91 -7.71 40.21 -0.74
C GLY A 91 -7.01 38.89 -1.06
N THR A 92 -7.00 38.50 -2.33
CA THR A 92 -6.35 37.27 -2.80
C THR A 92 -4.87 37.20 -2.39
N ARG A 93 -4.45 36.09 -1.76
CA ARG A 93 -3.08 35.84 -1.28
C ARG A 93 -2.68 34.39 -1.48
N TRP A 94 -1.37 34.15 -1.56
CA TRP A 94 -0.79 32.82 -1.39
C TRP A 94 -0.66 32.55 0.11
N ALA A 95 -1.24 31.44 0.57
CA ALA A 95 -1.18 30.97 1.95
C ALA A 95 -0.15 29.84 2.07
N TYR A 96 0.74 29.95 3.04
CA TYR A 96 1.75 28.94 3.39
C TYR A 96 1.67 28.59 4.87
N ASP A 97 2.01 27.35 5.21
CA ASP A 97 2.28 26.91 6.57
C ASP A 97 3.53 27.63 7.09
N ALA A 98 3.33 28.60 7.98
CA ALA A 98 4.30 29.67 8.22
C ALA A 98 5.62 29.19 8.84
N THR A 99 5.70 27.94 9.32
CA THR A 99 6.97 27.33 9.75
C THR A 99 7.99 27.19 8.61
N HIS A 100 7.55 27.27 7.35
CA HIS A 100 8.41 27.32 6.16
C HIS A 100 8.80 28.77 5.76
N ASP A 101 8.17 29.79 6.35
CA ASP A 101 8.37 31.20 6.02
C ASP A 101 9.44 31.84 6.94
N ALA A 102 10.55 32.28 6.34
CA ALA A 102 11.70 32.83 7.06
C ALA A 102 11.37 34.08 7.90
N ASP A 103 10.45 34.94 7.44
CA ASP A 103 10.04 36.12 8.21
C ASP A 103 9.16 35.74 9.39
N PHE A 104 8.25 34.77 9.21
CA PHE A 104 7.44 34.28 10.33
C PHE A 104 8.32 33.69 11.42
N VAL A 105 9.25 32.78 11.07
CA VAL A 105 10.11 32.12 12.06
C VAL A 105 11.03 33.13 12.75
N ARG A 106 11.57 34.12 12.01
CA ARG A 106 12.31 35.24 12.61
C ARG A 106 11.45 36.03 13.60
N LEU A 107 10.25 36.47 13.18
CA LEU A 107 9.34 37.23 14.04
C LEU A 107 8.89 36.42 15.27
N TRP A 108 8.74 35.10 15.12
CA TRP A 108 8.39 34.19 16.21
C TRP A 108 9.52 34.03 17.24
N VAL A 109 10.76 33.90 16.77
CA VAL A 109 11.97 33.89 17.62
C VAL A 109 12.17 35.25 18.30
N ASP A 110 12.01 36.36 17.58
CA ASP A 110 12.09 37.72 18.13
C ASP A 110 11.00 37.97 19.19
N PHE A 111 9.76 37.54 18.94
CA PHE A 111 8.63 37.60 19.89
C PHE A 111 8.88 36.78 21.16
N MET A 112 9.47 35.59 21.01
CA MET A 112 9.80 34.71 22.12
C MET A 112 10.92 35.30 22.99
N LEU A 113 12.02 35.74 22.37
CA LEU A 113 13.21 36.26 23.05
C LEU A 113 13.05 37.67 23.65
N SER A 114 12.01 38.40 23.22
CA SER A 114 11.62 39.71 23.76
C SER A 114 10.69 39.64 24.97
N GLU A 115 10.27 38.44 25.41
CA GLU A 115 9.31 38.23 26.52
C GLU A 115 7.97 38.96 26.27
N SER A 116 7.55 39.07 25.01
CA SER A 116 6.37 39.83 24.60
C SER A 116 5.06 39.03 24.72
N GLY A 117 3.95 39.75 24.92
CA GLY A 117 2.60 39.23 24.81
C GLY A 117 1.87 39.86 23.61
N THR A 118 1.00 39.11 22.94
CA THR A 118 0.16 39.66 21.87
C THR A 118 -0.91 40.62 22.42
N PRO A 119 -1.40 41.61 21.64
CA PRO A 119 -2.32 42.64 22.13
C PRO A 119 -3.67 42.11 22.65
N ASP A 120 -4.06 40.90 22.23
CA ASP A 120 -5.26 40.17 22.67
C ASP A 120 -5.02 39.24 23.87
N GLY A 121 -3.77 39.10 24.32
CA GLY A 121 -3.36 38.19 25.40
C GLY A 121 -3.38 36.70 25.02
N ARG A 122 -3.42 36.36 23.72
CA ARG A 122 -3.55 34.96 23.25
C ARG A 122 -2.24 34.19 23.21
N LEU A 123 -1.11 34.86 22.97
CA LEU A 123 0.24 34.30 23.04
C LEU A 123 1.12 35.12 23.98
N THR A 124 2.05 34.45 24.66
CA THR A 124 3.11 35.06 25.48
C THR A 124 4.43 34.31 25.28
N GLY A 125 5.50 35.04 24.95
CA GLY A 125 6.86 34.54 24.91
C GLY A 125 7.51 34.48 26.31
N VAL A 126 8.31 33.44 26.56
CA VAL A 126 9.02 33.20 27.82
C VAL A 126 10.48 32.84 27.53
N VAL A 127 11.41 33.37 28.31
CA VAL A 127 12.86 33.16 28.16
C VAL A 127 13.45 32.49 29.39
N VAL A 128 14.32 31.51 29.17
CA VAL A 128 15.11 30.80 30.20
C VAL A 128 16.58 31.27 30.16
N LYS A 129 17.19 31.21 28.98
CA LYS A 129 18.57 31.62 28.68
C LYS A 129 18.54 32.42 27.39
N LYS A 130 19.28 33.53 27.29
CA LYS A 130 19.44 34.24 26.00
C LYS A 130 20.59 33.59 25.21
N PRO A 131 20.45 33.37 23.89
CA PRO A 131 21.51 32.77 23.09
C PRO A 131 22.77 33.63 23.12
N GLU A 132 23.94 32.99 23.15
CA GLU A 132 25.23 33.67 23.32
C GLU A 132 25.72 34.35 22.03
N HIS A 133 25.19 33.91 20.89
CA HIS A 133 25.44 34.48 19.56
C HIS A 133 24.09 34.77 18.88
N GLN A 134 23.80 36.04 18.60
CA GLN A 134 22.65 36.46 17.80
C GLN A 134 23.07 37.63 16.90
N GLU A 135 23.17 37.41 15.60
CA GLU A 135 23.35 38.50 14.64
C GLU A 135 22.08 39.34 14.56
N SER A 136 22.13 40.58 15.08
CA SER A 136 20.97 41.47 15.08
C SER A 136 20.72 42.05 13.69
N GLY A 137 19.68 41.56 13.01
CA GLY A 137 19.08 42.21 11.83
C GLY A 137 19.42 41.61 10.47
N SER A 138 20.07 40.45 10.39
CA SER A 138 20.13 39.62 9.19
C SER A 138 18.93 38.65 9.14
N ALA A 139 18.34 38.46 7.96
CA ALA A 139 17.37 37.38 7.75
C ALA A 139 18.16 36.06 7.66
N GLN A 140 18.06 35.23 8.70
CA GLN A 140 18.72 33.93 8.73
C GLN A 140 17.92 32.90 7.92
N PRO A 141 18.58 31.92 7.27
CA PRO A 141 17.88 30.86 6.58
C PRO A 141 17.09 29.98 7.57
N VAL A 142 15.95 29.47 7.10
CA VAL A 142 15.16 28.45 7.79
C VAL A 142 15.28 27.11 7.09
N LYS A 143 15.20 26.02 7.85
CA LYS A 143 15.10 24.66 7.32
C LYS A 143 14.18 23.80 8.17
N VAL A 144 13.05 23.38 7.62
CA VAL A 144 12.13 22.45 8.27
C VAL A 144 12.70 21.02 8.23
N LEU A 145 12.61 20.28 9.33
CA LEU A 145 13.11 18.91 9.45
C LEU A 145 12.02 17.89 9.08
N GLN A 146 12.12 17.29 7.89
CA GLN A 146 11.12 16.37 7.33
C GLN A 146 11.00 15.00 8.04
N GLY A 147 11.84 14.71 9.04
CA GLY A 147 11.86 13.45 9.77
C GLY A 147 10.88 13.37 10.96
N GLU A 148 10.38 14.50 11.45
CA GLU A 148 9.50 14.55 12.62
C GLU A 148 8.05 14.16 12.25
N GLN A 149 7.41 13.32 13.08
CA GLN A 149 6.08 12.78 12.77
C GLN A 149 4.93 13.55 13.44
N SER A 150 5.12 14.06 14.66
CA SER A 150 4.04 14.59 15.52
C SER A 150 3.98 16.12 15.60
N ASN A 151 5.06 16.81 15.21
CA ASN A 151 5.27 18.25 15.39
C ASN A 151 5.98 18.83 14.16
N THR A 152 6.50 20.06 14.24
CA THR A 152 7.35 20.63 13.19
C THR A 152 8.53 21.38 13.76
N SER A 153 9.72 20.80 13.64
CA SER A 153 10.98 21.43 14.01
C SER A 153 11.61 22.18 12.84
N VAL A 154 12.02 23.42 13.09
CA VAL A 154 12.63 24.32 12.12
C VAL A 154 13.98 24.78 12.65
N VAL A 155 15.06 24.47 11.92
CA VAL A 155 16.37 25.08 12.17
C VAL A 155 16.34 26.51 11.67
N TYR A 156 16.78 27.45 12.50
CA TYR A 156 16.88 28.87 12.23
C TYR A 156 18.34 29.30 12.40
N GLY A 157 18.98 29.69 11.29
CA GLY A 157 20.42 29.90 11.21
C GLY A 157 21.15 28.91 10.30
N SER A 158 22.44 29.18 10.09
CA SER A 158 23.37 28.29 9.40
C SER A 158 24.77 28.48 9.99
N GLY A 159 25.44 27.41 10.41
CA GLY A 159 26.71 27.48 11.14
C GLY A 159 26.55 27.48 12.67
N PRO A 160 27.67 27.62 13.41
CA PRO A 160 27.68 27.60 14.88
C PRO A 160 26.80 28.71 15.49
N GLY A 161 26.00 28.35 16.49
CA GLY A 161 25.01 29.25 17.10
C GLY A 161 23.66 29.30 16.36
N SER A 162 23.43 28.42 15.38
CA SER A 162 22.08 28.14 14.88
C SER A 162 21.17 27.64 16.00
N MET A 163 19.88 27.89 15.89
CA MET A 163 18.87 27.47 16.85
C MET A 163 17.83 26.56 16.19
N ILE A 164 17.02 25.87 16.99
CA ILE A 164 15.92 25.02 16.51
C ILE A 164 14.63 25.35 17.25
N VAL A 165 13.56 25.66 16.50
CA VAL A 165 12.21 25.90 17.01
C VAL A 165 11.36 24.66 16.74
N LYS A 166 10.92 23.97 17.79
CA LYS A 166 9.95 22.89 17.71
C LYS A 166 8.55 23.48 17.92
N PHE A 167 7.73 23.53 16.86
CA PHE A 167 6.33 23.94 16.92
C PHE A 167 5.44 22.75 17.30
N PHE A 168 4.70 22.87 18.40
CA PHE A 168 3.76 21.85 18.85
C PHE A 168 2.50 21.90 17.97
N ARG A 169 2.28 20.84 17.19
CA ARG A 169 1.20 20.81 16.20
C ARG A 169 -0.12 20.33 16.76
N VAL A 170 -0.10 19.39 17.70
CA VAL A 170 -1.25 19.02 18.53
C VAL A 170 -1.05 19.63 19.92
N LEU A 171 -1.95 20.52 20.33
CA LEU A 171 -1.85 21.28 21.56
C LEU A 171 -2.53 20.55 22.73
N ALA A 172 -1.78 20.39 23.82
CA ALA A 172 -2.28 19.91 25.10
C ALA A 172 -2.49 21.08 26.07
N ALA A 173 -3.52 21.00 26.92
CA ALA A 173 -3.73 21.94 28.02
C ALA A 173 -2.75 21.63 29.17
N GLY A 174 -2.19 22.68 29.76
CA GLY A 174 -1.14 22.60 30.78
C GLY A 174 0.28 22.61 30.20
N ASP A 175 1.26 22.42 31.08
CA ASP A 175 2.66 22.52 30.73
C ASP A 175 3.17 21.24 30.05
N SER A 176 3.78 21.39 28.86
CA SER A 176 4.45 20.27 28.18
C SER A 176 5.69 19.81 28.97
N PRO A 177 5.87 18.48 29.20
CA PRO A 177 7.04 17.95 29.91
C PRO A 177 8.34 18.23 29.16
N ASP A 178 8.31 18.22 27.82
CA ASP A 178 9.47 18.51 26.97
C ASP A 178 10.06 19.89 27.31
N VAL A 179 9.19 20.88 27.47
CA VAL A 179 9.56 22.25 27.85
C VAL A 179 9.99 22.33 29.32
N GLN A 180 9.21 21.79 30.26
CA GLN A 180 9.55 21.86 31.69
C GLN A 180 10.91 21.22 31.99
N ILE A 181 11.15 20.01 31.48
CA ILE A 181 12.35 19.21 31.77
C ILE A 181 13.59 19.89 31.18
N SER A 182 13.57 20.22 29.88
CA SER A 182 14.72 20.83 29.22
C SER A 182 15.05 22.23 29.78
N ALA A 183 14.04 23.05 30.12
CA ALA A 183 14.25 24.32 30.79
C ALA A 183 14.84 24.15 32.21
N GLY A 184 14.40 23.15 32.96
CA GLY A 184 14.96 22.82 34.29
C GLY A 184 16.42 22.34 34.21
N LEU A 185 16.76 21.53 33.21
CA LEU A 185 18.12 21.07 32.95
C LEU A 185 19.05 22.22 32.52
N THR A 186 18.61 23.12 31.64
CA THR A 186 19.34 24.35 31.29
C THR A 186 19.53 25.26 32.50
N ALA A 187 18.49 25.48 33.32
CA ALA A 187 18.60 26.28 34.54
C ALA A 187 19.54 25.64 35.58
N GLY A 188 19.66 24.30 35.59
CA GLY A 188 20.64 23.55 36.37
C GLY A 188 22.07 23.55 35.78
N GLY A 189 22.27 24.06 34.57
CA GLY A 189 23.57 24.07 33.89
C GLY A 189 24.00 22.70 33.36
N SER A 190 23.06 21.90 32.85
CA SER A 190 23.37 20.62 32.18
C SER A 190 24.26 20.82 30.96
N THR A 191 25.13 19.84 30.68
CA THR A 191 25.88 19.69 29.43
C THR A 191 25.52 18.39 28.69
N ASP A 192 24.44 17.73 29.10
CA ASP A 192 23.98 16.43 28.59
C ASP A 192 22.65 16.54 27.81
N THR A 193 22.14 17.76 27.61
CA THR A 193 21.02 18.15 26.73
C THR A 193 21.39 19.45 26.02
N PRO A 194 20.88 19.73 24.80
CA PRO A 194 20.96 21.07 24.20
C PRO A 194 20.27 22.12 25.08
N ASP A 195 20.75 23.36 25.01
CA ASP A 195 20.21 24.45 25.82
C ASP A 195 18.80 24.85 25.37
N THR A 196 17.93 25.16 26.32
CA THR A 196 16.60 25.73 26.06
C THR A 196 16.62 27.23 26.26
N PHE A 197 16.38 27.99 25.19
CA PHE A 197 16.41 29.45 25.26
C PHE A 197 15.06 30.03 25.68
N GLY A 198 13.94 29.45 25.24
CA GLY A 198 12.61 29.93 25.57
C GLY A 198 11.46 29.10 24.98
N TRP A 199 10.23 29.56 25.19
CA TRP A 199 9.03 28.98 24.58
C TRP A 199 7.91 30.03 24.41
N VAL A 200 6.87 29.68 23.65
CA VAL A 200 5.62 30.45 23.57
C VAL A 200 4.48 29.65 24.20
N THR A 201 3.74 30.30 25.10
CA THR A 201 2.48 29.79 25.68
C THR A 201 1.29 30.41 24.94
N GLY A 202 0.30 29.60 24.58
CA GLY A 202 -0.94 30.04 23.92
C GLY A 202 -2.19 29.76 24.76
N THR A 203 -3.30 30.45 24.47
CA THR A 203 -4.59 30.32 25.17
C THR A 203 -5.77 30.20 24.20
N TRP A 204 -6.51 29.08 24.28
CA TRP A 204 -7.67 28.76 23.42
C TRP A 204 -8.91 28.41 24.26
N GLN A 205 -10.09 28.40 23.62
CA GLN A 205 -11.32 27.91 24.24
C GLN A 205 -11.30 26.37 24.29
N GLU A 206 -11.69 25.78 25.42
CA GLU A 206 -11.78 24.33 25.55
C GLU A 206 -12.99 23.78 24.77
N ALA A 207 -12.78 22.73 23.96
CA ALA A 207 -13.84 22.09 23.20
C ALA A 207 -14.86 21.42 24.14
N HIS A 208 -16.14 21.44 23.77
CA HIS A 208 -17.30 20.98 24.56
C HIS A 208 -17.53 21.69 25.90
N ALA A 209 -16.64 22.60 26.32
CA ALA A 209 -16.84 23.46 27.48
C ALA A 209 -17.79 24.63 27.19
N GLY A 210 -18.38 25.19 28.24
CA GLY A 210 -19.30 26.33 28.13
C GLY A 210 -18.60 27.58 27.59
N PRO A 211 -19.30 28.46 26.82
CA PRO A 211 -18.70 29.65 26.22
C PRO A 211 -17.94 30.51 27.24
N GLY A 212 -16.64 30.71 26.99
CA GLY A 212 -15.74 31.46 27.85
C GLY A 212 -14.79 30.64 28.71
N HIS A 213 -14.93 29.31 28.81
CA HIS A 213 -13.90 28.48 29.44
C HIS A 213 -12.66 28.40 28.55
N HIS A 214 -11.50 28.78 29.11
CA HIS A 214 -10.24 28.88 28.38
C HIS A 214 -9.15 28.08 29.08
N VAL A 215 -8.33 27.42 28.27
CA VAL A 215 -7.16 26.65 28.69
C VAL A 215 -5.91 27.19 28.00
N SER A 216 -4.75 26.98 28.63
CA SER A 216 -3.46 27.42 28.14
C SER A 216 -2.46 26.27 28.09
N GLY A 217 -1.51 26.33 27.16
CA GLY A 217 -0.42 25.35 27.04
C GLY A 217 0.68 25.84 26.10
N HIS A 218 1.74 25.06 25.94
CA HIS A 218 2.89 25.44 25.12
C HIS A 218 2.62 25.21 23.62
N VAL A 219 2.98 26.21 22.80
CA VAL A 219 2.77 26.23 21.34
C VAL A 219 4.08 25.99 20.57
N SER A 220 5.22 26.34 21.15
CA SER A 220 6.54 26.05 20.57
C SER A 220 7.66 26.20 21.61
N VAL A 221 8.78 25.50 21.44
CA VAL A 221 10.01 25.66 22.24
C VAL A 221 11.22 25.95 21.35
N LEU A 222 12.11 26.83 21.80
CA LEU A 222 13.35 27.24 21.13
C LEU A 222 14.57 26.69 21.88
N ARG A 223 15.44 26.00 21.15
CA ARG A 223 16.64 25.33 21.67
C ARG A 223 17.88 25.62 20.84
N ASP A 224 19.05 25.31 21.39
CA ASP A 224 20.32 25.26 20.67
C ASP A 224 20.32 24.13 19.61
N PHE A 225 20.90 24.38 18.42
CA PHE A 225 20.99 23.38 17.36
C PHE A 225 22.40 22.80 17.25
N VAL A 226 22.54 21.51 17.55
CA VAL A 226 23.82 20.80 17.58
C VAL A 226 24.27 20.45 16.16
N GLU A 227 24.84 21.44 15.47
CA GLU A 227 25.37 21.31 14.11
C GLU A 227 26.44 20.20 14.02
N GLY A 228 26.37 19.38 12.96
CA GLY A 228 27.30 18.28 12.72
C GLY A 228 27.11 17.04 13.62
N SER A 229 26.11 17.03 14.49
CA SER A 229 25.77 15.86 15.32
C SER A 229 25.31 14.64 14.51
N THR A 230 25.47 13.45 15.10
CA THR A 230 24.97 12.18 14.54
C THR A 230 23.89 11.57 15.43
N ASP A 231 22.91 10.90 14.81
CA ASP A 231 21.88 10.14 15.51
C ASP A 231 22.45 8.85 16.14
N ALA A 232 22.16 8.60 17.41
CA ALA A 232 22.63 7.41 18.12
C ALA A 232 21.96 6.13 17.61
N TRP A 233 20.71 6.18 17.13
CA TRP A 233 20.04 5.02 16.54
C TRP A 233 20.74 4.56 15.26
N ARG A 234 21.00 5.48 14.32
CA ARG A 234 21.75 5.21 13.09
C ARG A 234 23.16 4.69 13.38
N THR A 235 23.83 5.25 14.39
CA THR A 235 25.20 4.85 14.77
C THR A 235 25.23 3.44 15.37
N ALA A 236 24.32 3.12 16.30
CA ALA A 236 24.19 1.79 16.90
C ALA A 236 23.75 0.73 15.87
N SER A 237 22.77 1.04 15.02
CA SER A 237 22.25 0.12 13.98
C SER A 237 23.29 -0.19 12.89
N LEU A 238 24.13 0.80 12.54
CA LEU A 238 25.27 0.59 11.65
C LEU A 238 26.33 -0.32 12.29
N ALA A 239 26.63 -0.11 13.57
CA ALA A 239 27.57 -0.96 14.30
C ALA A 239 27.04 -2.40 14.46
N ALA A 240 25.74 -2.57 14.75
CA ALA A 240 25.08 -3.86 14.84
C ALA A 240 25.09 -4.63 13.51
N SER A 241 24.66 -4.00 12.42
CA SER A 241 24.61 -4.65 11.10
C SER A 241 25.99 -5.11 10.62
N THR A 242 27.01 -4.26 10.78
CA THR A 242 28.42 -4.57 10.47
C THR A 242 29.14 -5.44 11.50
N ALA A 243 28.50 -5.76 12.62
CA ALA A 243 29.09 -6.43 13.79
C ALA A 243 30.36 -5.73 14.34
N ALA A 244 30.44 -4.40 14.22
CA ALA A 244 31.48 -3.58 14.81
C ALA A 244 31.30 -3.44 16.33
N ASP A 245 32.39 -3.31 17.08
CA ASP A 245 32.34 -3.05 18.53
C ASP A 245 31.70 -1.68 18.81
N PHE A 246 30.71 -1.67 19.69
CA PHE A 246 29.96 -0.49 20.15
C PHE A 246 30.01 -0.35 21.69
N THR A 247 30.90 -1.10 22.36
CA THR A 247 30.92 -1.16 23.83
C THR A 247 31.53 0.07 24.50
N ALA A 248 32.35 0.85 23.79
CA ALA A 248 32.85 2.13 24.31
C ALA A 248 31.74 3.20 24.28
N GLU A 249 31.01 3.24 23.17
CA GLU A 249 29.89 4.12 22.85
C GLU A 249 28.73 3.86 23.82
N ALA A 250 28.29 2.60 23.93
CA ALA A 250 27.25 2.17 24.86
C ALA A 250 27.62 2.48 26.32
N ARG A 251 28.89 2.31 26.73
CA ARG A 251 29.34 2.70 28.09
C ARG A 251 29.31 4.20 28.29
N GLY A 252 29.70 4.99 27.28
CA GLY A 252 29.59 6.45 27.29
C GLY A 252 28.13 6.90 27.44
N LEU A 253 27.22 6.26 26.72
CA LEU A 253 25.77 6.50 26.76
C LEU A 253 25.18 6.16 28.14
N GLY A 254 25.58 5.04 28.74
CA GLY A 254 25.18 4.67 30.11
C GLY A 254 25.55 5.73 31.14
N ARG A 255 26.76 6.31 31.03
CA ARG A 255 27.19 7.43 31.87
C ARG A 255 26.37 8.71 31.59
N ALA A 256 26.02 9.00 30.35
CA ALA A 256 25.20 10.17 30.00
C ALA A 256 23.78 10.09 30.62
N VAL A 257 23.10 8.95 30.51
CA VAL A 257 21.78 8.73 31.13
C VAL A 257 21.86 8.84 32.65
N ALA A 258 22.91 8.30 33.28
CA ALA A 258 23.13 8.46 34.73
C ALA A 258 23.41 9.92 35.15
N ARG A 259 24.06 10.74 34.32
CA ARG A 259 24.19 12.19 34.57
C ARG A 259 22.87 12.93 34.43
N ILE A 260 22.08 12.62 33.40
CA ILE A 260 20.73 13.19 33.22
C ILE A 260 19.86 12.90 34.44
N HIS A 261 19.77 11.66 34.92
CA HIS A 261 19.02 11.35 36.15
C HIS A 261 19.53 12.15 37.37
N ARG A 262 20.85 12.27 37.54
CA ARG A 262 21.46 13.09 38.61
C ARG A 262 21.06 14.58 38.51
N GLN A 263 20.92 15.10 37.29
CA GLN A 263 20.52 16.48 37.03
C GLN A 263 19.01 16.69 37.19
N LEU A 264 18.18 15.70 36.85
CA LEU A 264 16.73 15.73 37.08
C LEU A 264 16.38 15.67 38.57
N ASP A 265 17.06 14.83 39.35
CA ASP A 265 17.02 14.84 40.82
C ASP A 265 17.46 16.22 41.38
N GLY A 266 18.54 16.78 40.83
CA GLY A 266 19.02 18.13 41.22
C GLY A 266 18.04 19.28 40.88
N ALA A 267 17.30 19.18 39.77
CA ALA A 267 16.40 20.24 39.29
C ALA A 267 14.97 20.14 39.86
N PHE A 268 14.46 18.91 40.06
CA PHE A 268 13.05 18.66 40.44
C PHE A 268 12.89 17.93 41.78
N GLY A 269 13.94 17.29 42.27
CA GLY A 269 13.95 16.51 43.52
C GLY A 269 13.43 15.07 43.36
N SER A 270 14.18 14.11 43.89
CA SER A 270 13.69 12.77 44.17
C SER A 270 13.05 12.65 45.57
N ARG A 271 12.18 11.64 45.74
CA ARG A 271 11.57 11.30 47.03
C ARG A 271 11.19 9.83 47.12
N THR A 272 11.21 9.28 48.32
CA THR A 272 10.52 8.00 48.59
C THR A 272 9.02 8.16 48.30
N ALA A 273 8.42 7.16 47.66
CA ALA A 273 6.98 7.11 47.48
C ALA A 273 6.26 6.94 48.83
N THR A 274 5.02 7.41 48.92
CA THR A 274 4.11 7.02 50.01
C THR A 274 3.52 5.65 49.72
N ALA A 275 3.06 4.93 50.75
CA ALA A 275 2.44 3.60 50.58
C ALA A 275 1.18 3.59 49.70
N GLU A 276 0.57 4.76 49.46
CA GLU A 276 -0.53 4.94 48.49
C GLU A 276 0.03 5.03 47.07
N GLU A 277 1.04 5.88 46.83
CA GLU A 277 1.72 6.00 45.53
C GLU A 277 2.46 4.73 45.11
N GLU A 278 3.07 4.00 46.05
CA GLU A 278 3.67 2.70 45.76
C GLU A 278 2.64 1.67 45.29
N LYS A 279 1.48 1.64 45.94
CA LYS A 279 0.37 0.75 45.57
C LYS A 279 -0.16 1.14 44.20
N ASP A 280 -0.38 2.44 43.96
CA ASP A 280 -0.92 2.93 42.70
C ASP A 280 0.07 2.75 41.54
N PHE A 281 1.38 2.88 41.78
CA PHE A 281 2.42 2.50 40.82
C PHE A 281 2.40 0.99 40.50
N LYS A 282 2.36 0.12 41.52
CA LYS A 282 2.29 -1.35 41.37
C LYS A 282 1.02 -1.76 40.60
N GLU A 283 -0.13 -1.19 40.95
CA GLU A 283 -1.42 -1.43 40.28
C GLU A 283 -1.46 -0.89 38.85
N ALA A 284 -0.93 0.31 38.57
CA ALA A 284 -0.89 0.87 37.23
C ALA A 284 0.05 0.11 36.29
N LEU A 285 1.22 -0.33 36.78
CA LEU A 285 2.15 -1.18 36.02
C LEU A 285 1.52 -2.56 35.73
N ALA A 286 0.88 -3.17 36.72
CA ALA A 286 0.14 -4.41 36.53
C ALA A 286 -1.04 -4.27 35.54
N GLN A 287 -1.74 -3.14 35.56
CA GLN A 287 -2.84 -2.86 34.62
C GLN A 287 -2.35 -2.63 33.19
N ARG A 288 -1.25 -1.88 32.97
CA ARG A 288 -0.68 -1.71 31.63
C ARG A 288 -0.18 -3.02 31.03
N ILE A 289 0.53 -3.85 31.81
CA ILE A 289 0.98 -5.18 31.35
C ILE A 289 -0.23 -6.06 30.99
N ARG A 290 -1.30 -6.05 31.80
CA ARG A 290 -2.55 -6.78 31.49
C ARG A 290 -3.20 -6.29 30.21
N TRP A 291 -3.41 -4.98 30.05
CA TRP A 291 -4.03 -4.40 28.85
C TRP A 291 -3.19 -4.65 27.59
N ALA A 292 -1.87 -4.42 27.66
CA ALA A 292 -0.98 -4.68 26.53
C ALA A 292 -0.92 -6.18 26.18
N TRP A 293 -1.11 -7.07 27.16
CA TRP A 293 -1.28 -8.50 26.93
C TRP A 293 -2.65 -8.88 26.34
N GLU A 294 -3.74 -8.18 26.69
CA GLU A 294 -5.05 -8.35 26.04
C GLU A 294 -5.02 -7.93 24.56
N GLU A 295 -4.18 -6.96 24.19
CA GLU A 295 -4.03 -6.47 22.82
C GLU A 295 -2.97 -7.24 21.99
N ALA A 296 -1.91 -7.77 22.63
CA ALA A 296 -0.79 -8.44 21.95
C ALA A 296 -0.69 -9.96 22.19
N GLY A 297 -1.46 -10.53 23.13
CA GLY A 297 -1.31 -11.91 23.59
C GLY A 297 -1.50 -12.95 22.47
N ASP A 298 -2.42 -12.70 21.54
CA ASP A 298 -2.65 -13.57 20.37
C ASP A 298 -1.45 -13.59 19.41
N ALA A 299 -0.70 -12.49 19.30
CA ALA A 299 0.54 -12.43 18.52
C ALA A 299 1.73 -13.07 19.26
N VAL A 300 1.86 -12.83 20.57
CA VAL A 300 2.97 -13.38 21.37
C VAL A 300 2.83 -14.89 21.58
N GLY A 301 1.61 -15.40 21.76
CA GLY A 301 1.31 -16.81 21.96
C GLY A 301 1.03 -17.18 23.44
N PRO A 302 0.93 -18.49 23.77
CA PRO A 302 0.31 -18.98 25.01
C PRO A 302 1.20 -18.88 26.26
N LEU A 303 1.72 -17.69 26.55
CA LEU A 303 2.63 -17.38 27.67
C LEU A 303 1.95 -16.57 28.79
N GLY A 304 0.62 -16.54 28.83
CA GLY A 304 -0.14 -15.79 29.85
C GLY A 304 0.17 -16.20 31.30
N ALA A 305 0.56 -17.46 31.54
CA ALA A 305 0.96 -17.94 32.87
C ALA A 305 2.32 -17.40 33.34
N GLU A 306 3.18 -16.99 32.41
CA GLU A 306 4.46 -16.32 32.64
C GLU A 306 4.22 -14.82 32.89
N VAL A 307 3.30 -14.20 32.13
CA VAL A 307 2.88 -12.80 32.34
C VAL A 307 2.20 -12.65 33.70
N ASP A 308 1.23 -13.51 34.04
CA ASP A 308 0.61 -13.56 35.36
C ASP A 308 1.63 -13.76 36.50
N ARG A 309 2.75 -14.45 36.23
CA ARG A 309 3.83 -14.62 37.21
C ARG A 309 4.58 -13.31 37.44
N ILE A 310 4.96 -12.61 36.36
CA ILE A 310 5.60 -11.28 36.45
C ILE A 310 4.66 -10.26 37.08
N VAL A 311 3.36 -10.30 36.78
CA VAL A 311 2.37 -9.41 37.41
C VAL A 311 2.26 -9.67 38.92
N ARG A 312 2.21 -10.93 39.35
CA ARG A 312 2.23 -11.27 40.79
C ARG A 312 3.55 -10.93 41.48
N ASP A 313 4.70 -11.05 40.78
CA ASP A 313 6.01 -10.61 41.27
C ASP A 313 6.03 -9.08 41.59
N ILE A 314 5.22 -8.26 40.90
CA ILE A 314 5.04 -6.82 41.18
C ILE A 314 4.09 -6.61 42.36
N GLU A 315 2.97 -7.34 42.41
CA GLU A 315 1.94 -7.21 43.46
C GLU A 315 2.47 -7.56 44.85
N VAL A 316 3.57 -8.34 44.95
CA VAL A 316 4.27 -8.66 46.21
C VAL A 316 5.59 -7.89 46.43
N LEU A 317 5.92 -6.93 45.56
CA LEU A 317 7.15 -6.13 45.68
C LEU A 317 7.09 -5.24 46.93
N GLU A 318 8.05 -5.42 47.84
CA GLU A 318 8.11 -4.70 49.13
C GLU A 318 8.28 -3.18 48.91
N ASP A 319 9.48 -2.73 48.51
CA ASP A 319 9.81 -1.31 48.27
C ASP A 319 10.05 -1.01 46.77
N ILE A 320 9.94 0.27 46.36
CA ILE A 320 10.40 0.75 45.03
C ILE A 320 11.50 1.83 45.16
N PRO A 321 12.33 2.07 44.11
CA PRO A 321 13.28 3.18 44.09
C PRO A 321 12.60 4.55 44.28
N PRO A 322 13.34 5.58 44.78
CA PRO A 322 12.83 6.94 44.87
C PRO A 322 12.31 7.47 43.53
N LEU A 323 11.10 8.03 43.55
CA LEU A 323 10.47 8.66 42.39
C LEU A 323 11.12 10.01 42.10
N GLN A 324 11.35 10.32 40.83
CA GLN A 324 11.88 11.61 40.36
C GLN A 324 11.35 11.92 38.96
N ARG A 325 11.61 13.13 38.42
CA ARG A 325 11.39 13.36 36.99
C ARG A 325 12.38 12.51 36.18
N ILE A 326 11.88 11.89 35.13
CA ILE A 326 12.60 11.05 34.17
C ILE A 326 12.17 11.46 32.74
N HIS A 327 12.80 10.92 31.71
CA HIS A 327 12.39 11.11 30.31
C HIS A 327 11.11 10.33 29.96
N ALA A 328 10.90 9.18 30.59
CA ALA A 328 9.72 8.33 30.50
C ALA A 328 9.43 7.63 29.15
N ASP A 329 10.27 7.78 28.12
CA ASP A 329 10.22 6.93 26.89
C ASP A 329 11.59 6.69 26.23
N LEU A 330 12.67 6.96 26.96
CA LEU A 330 14.02 7.15 26.42
C LEU A 330 14.50 5.99 25.52
N HIS A 331 14.79 6.30 24.25
CA HIS A 331 15.38 5.37 23.27
C HIS A 331 16.49 6.01 22.44
N LEU A 332 17.25 5.23 21.65
CA LEU A 332 18.40 5.71 20.88
C LEU A 332 18.08 6.88 19.94
N GLY A 333 16.91 6.88 19.29
CA GLY A 333 16.46 7.98 18.42
C GLY A 333 16.16 9.31 19.14
N GLN A 334 16.30 9.38 20.47
CA GLN A 334 16.20 10.58 21.30
C GLN A 334 17.58 10.99 21.86
N VAL A 335 18.67 10.48 21.26
CA VAL A 335 20.04 10.79 21.65
C VAL A 335 20.88 11.15 20.43
N LEU A 336 21.59 12.27 20.53
CA LEU A 336 22.56 12.74 19.55
C LEU A 336 23.98 12.55 20.08
N GLN A 337 24.94 12.31 19.19
CA GLN A 337 26.36 12.49 19.47
C GLN A 337 26.83 13.81 18.87
N ALA A 338 27.36 14.72 19.68
CA ALA A 338 28.00 15.94 19.21
C ALA A 338 29.35 15.64 18.51
N PRO A 339 29.87 16.55 17.65
CA PRO A 339 31.12 16.34 16.93
C PRO A 339 32.39 16.10 17.78
N ASP A 340 32.34 16.38 19.09
CA ASP A 340 33.42 16.11 20.05
C ASP A 340 33.30 14.72 20.73
N GLY A 341 32.25 13.97 20.43
CA GLY A 341 31.93 12.67 21.00
C GLY A 341 30.95 12.68 22.17
N THR A 342 30.50 13.86 22.63
CA THR A 342 29.56 14.02 23.75
C THR A 342 28.16 13.51 23.39
N TRP A 343 27.55 12.69 24.26
CA TRP A 343 26.16 12.25 24.13
C TRP A 343 25.19 13.28 24.71
N LEU A 344 24.16 13.64 23.95
CA LEU A 344 23.14 14.62 24.31
C LEU A 344 21.75 14.01 24.18
N VAL A 345 20.96 14.06 25.25
CA VAL A 345 19.56 13.59 25.28
C VAL A 345 18.62 14.73 24.87
N ILE A 346 17.60 14.41 24.08
CA ILE A 346 16.61 15.34 23.52
C ILE A 346 15.18 14.79 23.65
N ASP A 347 14.18 15.63 23.36
CA ASP A 347 12.78 15.21 23.17
C ASP A 347 12.10 14.54 24.40
N PHE A 348 12.04 15.28 25.51
CA PHE A 348 11.48 14.80 26.78
C PHE A 348 9.93 14.81 26.79
N GLU A 349 9.29 14.41 25.68
CA GLU A 349 7.82 14.36 25.56
C GLU A 349 7.17 13.19 26.30
N GLY A 350 7.88 12.08 26.52
CA GLY A 350 7.37 10.84 27.14
C GLY A 350 6.35 10.07 26.27
N GLU A 351 6.00 8.84 26.69
CA GLU A 351 5.22 7.86 25.92
C GLU A 351 3.99 8.46 25.18
N PRO A 352 3.99 8.51 23.83
CA PRO A 352 2.97 9.21 23.05
C PRO A 352 1.52 8.80 23.29
N LEU A 353 1.27 7.56 23.71
CA LEU A 353 -0.09 7.06 24.01
C LEU A 353 -0.63 7.54 25.38
N ARG A 354 0.19 8.13 26.26
CA ARG A 354 -0.26 8.67 27.55
C ARG A 354 -0.79 10.10 27.42
N PRO A 355 -1.83 10.50 28.19
CA PRO A 355 -2.21 11.91 28.37
C PRO A 355 -1.05 12.75 28.91
N THR A 356 -0.89 13.99 28.42
CA THR A 356 0.24 14.88 28.78
C THR A 356 0.36 15.14 30.29
N ALA A 357 -0.77 15.17 31.01
CA ALA A 357 -0.78 15.31 32.47
C ALA A 357 -0.11 14.13 33.20
N GLU A 358 -0.22 12.90 32.67
CA GLU A 358 0.40 11.69 33.23
C GLU A 358 1.90 11.63 32.91
N ARG A 359 2.31 12.13 31.75
CA ARG A 359 3.73 12.24 31.36
C ARG A 359 4.54 13.22 32.23
N SER A 360 3.86 14.05 33.02
CA SER A 360 4.50 14.97 33.97
C SER A 360 4.66 14.42 35.40
N VAL A 361 4.26 13.16 35.66
CA VAL A 361 4.36 12.52 36.97
C VAL A 361 5.76 11.95 37.23
N PRO A 362 6.34 12.09 38.44
CA PRO A 362 7.57 11.40 38.83
C PRO A 362 7.44 9.86 38.82
N ASP A 363 8.43 9.17 38.25
CA ASP A 363 8.48 7.71 38.09
C ASP A 363 9.90 7.19 38.48
N VAL A 364 10.14 5.89 38.40
CA VAL A 364 11.40 5.24 38.77
C VAL A 364 12.46 5.36 37.65
N PRO A 365 13.71 5.79 37.93
CA PRO A 365 14.77 5.95 36.92
C PRO A 365 15.11 4.69 36.11
N VAL A 366 14.73 3.51 36.59
CA VAL A 366 14.94 2.25 35.88
C VAL A 366 14.02 2.11 34.64
N ARG A 367 12.94 2.91 34.49
CA ARG A 367 12.17 2.97 33.23
C ARG A 367 13.05 3.41 32.05
N ASP A 368 13.77 4.51 32.19
CA ASP A 368 14.63 5.05 31.11
C ASP A 368 15.82 4.12 30.81
N VAL A 369 16.37 3.47 31.84
CA VAL A 369 17.39 2.41 31.67
C VAL A 369 16.83 1.24 30.87
N VAL A 370 15.60 0.81 31.16
CA VAL A 370 14.91 -0.26 30.41
C VAL A 370 14.62 0.16 28.97
N GLY A 371 14.16 1.39 28.72
CA GLY A 371 13.90 1.91 27.38
C GLY A 371 15.14 1.91 26.50
N MET A 372 16.28 2.36 27.04
CA MET A 372 17.54 2.33 26.32
C MET A 372 18.08 0.90 26.12
N VAL A 373 17.90 0.00 27.09
CA VAL A 373 18.22 -1.44 26.94
C VAL A 373 17.39 -2.07 25.82
N ARG A 374 16.06 -1.84 25.79
CA ARG A 374 15.18 -2.28 24.70
C ARG A 374 15.62 -1.71 23.35
N SER A 375 15.97 -0.43 23.30
CA SER A 375 16.42 0.22 22.07
C SER A 375 17.74 -0.36 21.53
N LEU A 376 18.68 -0.74 22.40
CA LEU A 376 19.90 -1.46 22.01
C LEU A 376 19.63 -2.90 21.51
N GLU A 377 18.67 -3.60 22.12
CA GLU A 377 18.22 -4.93 21.68
C GLU A 377 17.51 -4.85 20.31
N TYR A 378 16.66 -3.85 20.11
CA TYR A 378 15.98 -3.56 18.84
C TYR A 378 16.97 -3.12 17.75
N ALA A 379 18.00 -2.33 18.09
CA ALA A 379 19.10 -1.97 17.17
C ALA A 379 19.94 -3.21 16.77
N ALA A 380 20.15 -4.17 17.68
CA ALA A 380 20.76 -5.46 17.32
C ALA A 380 19.88 -6.23 16.32
N ALA A 381 18.56 -6.23 16.52
CA ALA A 381 17.61 -6.90 15.63
C ALA A 381 17.55 -6.27 14.22
N SER A 382 18.02 -5.03 14.02
CA SER A 382 18.12 -4.41 12.68
C SER A 382 19.13 -5.09 11.74
N ARG A 383 19.92 -6.06 12.25
CA ARG A 383 20.79 -6.93 11.45
C ARG A 383 20.02 -7.99 10.64
N GLY A 384 18.73 -8.19 10.91
CA GLY A 384 17.85 -9.11 10.17
C GLY A 384 17.32 -10.28 11.02
N ALA A 385 16.29 -10.95 10.49
CA ALA A 385 15.55 -12.01 11.19
C ALA A 385 16.25 -13.39 11.17
N ALA A 386 17.57 -13.42 11.39
CA ALA A 386 18.38 -14.65 11.37
C ALA A 386 17.77 -15.78 12.23
N PRO A 387 17.69 -17.03 11.74
CA PRO A 387 17.01 -18.13 12.44
C PRO A 387 17.57 -18.40 13.84
N VAL A 388 16.68 -18.70 14.79
CA VAL A 388 17.04 -18.90 16.20
C VAL A 388 17.98 -20.09 16.35
N GLY A 389 19.21 -19.84 16.83
CA GLY A 389 20.27 -20.84 16.94
C GLY A 389 21.23 -20.90 15.73
N SER A 390 21.05 -20.07 14.70
CA SER A 390 22.03 -19.87 13.64
C SER A 390 23.32 -19.20 14.16
N PRO A 391 24.46 -19.33 13.46
CA PRO A 391 25.67 -18.57 13.79
C PRO A 391 25.45 -17.06 13.76
N GLU A 392 24.55 -16.57 12.90
CA GLU A 392 24.29 -15.14 12.73
C GLU A 392 23.38 -14.58 13.82
N ALA A 393 22.38 -15.36 14.27
CA ALA A 393 21.66 -15.06 15.50
C ALA A 393 22.61 -15.04 16.70
N ALA A 394 23.56 -15.97 16.79
CA ALA A 394 24.55 -15.99 17.87
C ALA A 394 25.48 -14.75 17.87
N VAL A 395 25.90 -14.26 16.69
CA VAL A 395 26.64 -12.99 16.56
C VAL A 395 25.78 -11.79 16.98
N THR A 396 24.51 -11.77 16.57
CA THR A 396 23.56 -10.71 16.92
C THR A 396 23.28 -10.68 18.43
N GLU A 397 23.06 -11.84 19.04
CA GLU A 397 22.91 -11.99 20.50
C GLU A 397 24.19 -11.58 21.23
N GLN A 398 25.37 -11.98 20.75
CA GLN A 398 26.65 -11.59 21.36
C GLN A 398 26.88 -10.08 21.31
N TRP A 399 26.54 -9.42 20.19
CA TRP A 399 26.61 -7.95 20.08
C TRP A 399 25.63 -7.27 21.02
N SER A 400 24.37 -7.72 21.03
CA SER A 400 23.30 -7.19 21.89
C SER A 400 23.66 -7.32 23.38
N ASP A 401 24.15 -8.48 23.81
CA ASP A 401 24.55 -8.74 25.19
C ASP A 401 25.76 -7.90 25.59
N ALA A 402 26.73 -7.72 24.68
CA ALA A 402 27.91 -6.88 24.92
C ALA A 402 27.54 -5.39 25.04
N ALA A 403 26.71 -4.87 24.12
CA ALA A 403 26.24 -3.49 24.14
C ALA A 403 25.38 -3.20 25.39
N ARG A 404 24.39 -4.06 25.68
CA ARG A 404 23.54 -3.97 26.89
C ARG A 404 24.39 -3.99 28.16
N LYS A 405 25.37 -4.91 28.27
CA LYS A 405 26.25 -4.97 29.44
C LYS A 405 27.12 -3.73 29.55
N ALA A 406 27.68 -3.23 28.45
CA ALA A 406 28.52 -2.04 28.45
C ALA A 406 27.75 -0.77 28.87
N PHE A 407 26.50 -0.62 28.42
CA PHE A 407 25.58 0.42 28.87
C PHE A 407 25.30 0.34 30.37
N LEU A 408 24.94 -0.84 30.88
CA LEU A 408 24.67 -1.06 32.30
C LEU A 408 25.93 -0.87 33.17
N ASP A 409 27.11 -1.30 32.71
CA ASP A 409 28.40 -1.00 33.36
C ASP A 409 28.61 0.51 33.48
N GLY A 410 28.42 1.26 32.38
CA GLY A 410 28.60 2.72 32.36
C GLY A 410 27.60 3.47 33.24
N TYR A 411 26.34 3.04 33.24
CA TYR A 411 25.32 3.59 34.13
C TYR A 411 25.66 3.35 35.60
N ALA A 412 26.13 2.14 35.96
CA ALA A 412 26.54 1.80 37.32
C ALA A 412 27.82 2.53 37.77
N GLU A 413 28.79 2.74 36.86
CA GLU A 413 30.02 3.52 37.12
C GLU A 413 29.73 4.97 37.51
N GLU A 414 28.76 5.62 36.85
CA GLU A 414 28.44 7.04 37.04
C GLU A 414 27.41 7.24 38.18
N SER A 415 26.35 6.43 38.24
CA SER A 415 25.33 6.53 39.30
C SER A 415 25.82 6.01 40.66
N GLY A 416 26.81 5.10 40.67
CA GLY A 416 27.26 4.38 41.87
C GLY A 416 26.34 3.24 42.30
N ALA A 417 25.28 2.93 41.54
CA ALA A 417 24.30 1.90 41.84
C ALA A 417 24.16 0.91 40.67
N PRO A 418 24.45 -0.40 40.85
CA PRO A 418 24.20 -1.39 39.82
C PRO A 418 22.69 -1.66 39.68
N VAL A 419 22.22 -1.81 38.44
CA VAL A 419 20.83 -2.12 38.12
C VAL A 419 20.63 -3.64 38.18
N ASP A 420 19.71 -4.10 39.03
CA ASP A 420 19.34 -5.52 39.09
C ASP A 420 18.39 -5.88 37.94
N THR A 421 18.96 -6.38 36.85
CA THR A 421 18.20 -6.86 35.68
C THR A 421 17.46 -8.18 35.91
N SER A 422 17.71 -8.87 37.02
CA SER A 422 17.00 -10.09 37.42
C SER A 422 15.79 -9.80 38.33
N GLY A 423 15.79 -8.63 38.98
CA GLY A 423 14.77 -8.19 39.90
C GLY A 423 13.38 -8.07 39.26
N PRO A 424 12.31 -8.23 40.05
CA PRO A 424 10.94 -8.21 39.55
C PRO A 424 10.57 -6.88 38.88
N LEU A 425 11.03 -5.74 39.42
CA LEU A 425 10.76 -4.42 38.86
C LEU A 425 11.36 -4.22 37.47
N PHE A 426 12.60 -4.67 37.23
CA PHE A 426 13.22 -4.58 35.91
C PHE A 426 12.51 -5.48 34.90
N ARG A 427 12.24 -6.75 35.26
CA ARG A 427 11.50 -7.69 34.40
C ARG A 427 10.10 -7.18 34.04
N ALA A 428 9.42 -6.55 35.00
CA ALA A 428 8.12 -5.93 34.79
C ALA A 428 8.16 -4.73 33.84
N LEU A 429 9.07 -3.79 34.04
CA LEU A 429 9.21 -2.61 33.17
C LEU A 429 9.70 -2.98 31.77
N TRP A 430 10.58 -3.97 31.65
CA TRP A 430 11.00 -4.50 30.35
C TRP A 430 9.81 -5.11 29.60
N LEU A 431 8.92 -5.83 30.28
CA LEU A 431 7.69 -6.37 29.69
C LEU A 431 6.65 -5.28 29.37
N ASP A 432 6.48 -4.26 30.22
CA ASP A 432 5.65 -3.06 29.99
C ASP A 432 6.05 -2.38 28.66
N LYS A 433 7.36 -2.15 28.44
CA LYS A 433 7.89 -1.56 27.22
C LYS A 433 7.86 -2.51 26.00
N ALA A 434 8.21 -3.79 26.17
CA ALA A 434 8.24 -4.74 25.07
C ALA A 434 6.83 -5.11 24.55
N LEU A 435 5.82 -5.24 25.43
CA LEU A 435 4.43 -5.41 24.99
C LEU A 435 3.87 -4.13 24.36
N TYR A 436 4.23 -2.95 24.88
CA TYR A 436 3.91 -1.67 24.24
C TYR A 436 4.47 -1.60 22.81
N GLU A 437 5.72 -2.04 22.60
CA GLU A 437 6.32 -2.15 21.26
C GLU A 437 5.50 -3.08 20.34
N VAL A 438 5.11 -4.27 20.81
CA VAL A 438 4.24 -5.18 20.02
C VAL A 438 2.90 -4.51 19.66
N VAL A 439 2.20 -3.90 20.62
CA VAL A 439 0.92 -3.20 20.37
C VAL A 439 1.10 -2.00 19.43
N TYR A 440 2.24 -1.32 19.50
CA TYR A 440 2.56 -0.21 18.60
C TYR A 440 2.78 -0.69 17.17
N GLU A 441 3.60 -1.71 16.94
CA GLU A 441 3.82 -2.22 15.58
C GLU A 441 2.55 -2.87 15.01
N ILE A 442 1.75 -3.60 15.81
CA ILE A 442 0.42 -4.13 15.37
C ILE A 442 -0.47 -3.02 14.80
N ARG A 443 -0.39 -1.81 15.36
CA ARG A 443 -1.24 -0.67 14.99
C ARG A 443 -0.66 0.24 13.91
N ASN A 444 0.65 0.18 13.64
CA ASN A 444 1.34 1.15 12.77
C ASN A 444 2.25 0.52 11.70
N ARG A 445 2.79 -0.68 11.93
CA ARG A 445 3.70 -1.43 11.02
C ARG A 445 3.54 -2.95 11.24
N PRO A 446 2.45 -3.58 10.77
CA PRO A 446 2.17 -5.00 11.05
C PRO A 446 3.31 -5.96 10.68
N ASP A 447 4.10 -5.64 9.64
CA ASP A 447 5.22 -6.46 9.17
C ASP A 447 6.41 -6.48 10.14
N TRP A 448 6.53 -5.49 11.02
CA TRP A 448 7.62 -5.40 12.01
C TRP A 448 7.30 -6.13 13.33
N VAL A 449 6.07 -6.64 13.50
CA VAL A 449 5.55 -7.21 14.76
C VAL A 449 6.36 -8.40 15.29
N GLU A 450 6.86 -9.27 14.41
CA GLU A 450 7.61 -10.46 14.86
C GLU A 450 8.96 -10.11 15.53
N MET A 451 9.53 -8.92 15.31
CA MET A 451 10.77 -8.48 15.99
C MET A 451 10.60 -8.35 17.51
N PRO A 452 9.74 -7.46 18.05
CA PRO A 452 9.49 -7.38 19.50
C PRO A 452 8.79 -8.63 20.04
N VAL A 453 7.94 -9.31 19.26
CA VAL A 453 7.30 -10.58 19.67
C VAL A 453 8.34 -11.68 19.95
N ARG A 454 9.37 -11.81 19.11
CA ARG A 454 10.47 -12.77 19.34
C ARG A 454 11.20 -12.51 20.65
N ASP A 455 11.46 -11.24 20.96
CA ASP A 455 12.12 -10.84 22.20
C ASP A 455 11.24 -11.17 23.42
N VAL A 456 9.93 -10.87 23.39
CA VAL A 456 9.00 -11.21 24.48
C VAL A 456 8.92 -12.73 24.68
N ARG A 457 8.79 -13.52 23.60
CA ARG A 457 8.80 -15.00 23.67
C ARG A 457 10.09 -15.53 24.33
N ARG A 458 11.26 -14.95 23.99
CA ARG A 458 12.57 -15.28 24.59
C ARG A 458 12.63 -14.91 26.08
N ALA A 459 12.23 -13.70 26.45
CA ALA A 459 12.31 -13.18 27.81
C ALA A 459 11.37 -13.89 28.80
N LEU A 460 10.19 -14.33 28.34
CA LEU A 460 9.25 -15.13 29.13
C LEU A 460 9.68 -16.61 29.28
N GLY A 461 10.77 -17.03 28.63
CA GLY A 461 11.41 -18.33 28.86
C GLY A 461 11.08 -19.44 27.86
N ALA A 462 10.57 -19.11 26.66
CA ALA A 462 10.38 -20.11 25.61
C ALA A 462 11.74 -20.60 25.05
N HIS A 463 12.25 -21.72 25.59
CA HIS A 463 13.49 -22.33 25.12
C HIS A 463 13.38 -22.82 23.66
N PRO A 464 14.30 -22.41 22.76
CA PRO A 464 14.40 -22.97 21.42
C PRO A 464 14.66 -24.48 21.49
N GLY A 465 13.77 -25.28 20.90
CA GLY A 465 13.96 -26.73 20.71
C GLY A 465 13.41 -27.68 21.80
N ALA A 466 12.64 -27.20 22.78
CA ALA A 466 12.13 -28.07 23.86
C ALA A 466 10.65 -28.50 23.75
N ASP A 467 9.74 -27.64 23.28
CA ASP A 467 8.29 -27.90 23.35
C ASP A 467 7.48 -27.56 22.07
N ALA A 468 8.16 -27.42 20.93
CA ALA A 468 7.55 -27.24 19.61
C ALA A 468 6.59 -28.39 19.19
N THR A 469 6.64 -29.53 19.88
CA THR A 469 5.78 -30.71 19.66
C THR A 469 4.60 -30.84 20.62
N LYS A 470 4.37 -29.90 21.56
CA LYS A 470 3.16 -29.90 22.42
C LYS A 470 2.12 -28.83 22.12
N ALA A 471 2.49 -27.72 21.46
CA ALA A 471 1.52 -26.73 20.99
C ALA A 471 0.51 -27.33 19.98
N ALA A 472 0.88 -28.41 19.29
CA ALA A 472 0.06 -29.07 18.29
C ALA A 472 -1.01 -30.03 18.85
N ASP A 473 -0.92 -30.45 20.13
CA ASP A 473 -1.62 -31.66 20.63
C ASP A 473 -2.78 -31.35 21.62
N MET A 474 -3.17 -30.08 21.76
CA MET A 474 -4.26 -29.63 22.64
C MET A 474 -5.65 -29.70 22.00
N ASN A 475 -5.75 -29.96 20.69
CA ASN A 475 -7.03 -30.07 19.97
C ASN A 475 -7.64 -31.48 20.10
N SER A 476 -8.22 -31.79 21.26
CA SER A 476 -9.16 -32.91 21.42
C SER A 476 -10.15 -32.68 22.58
N PRO A 477 -11.46 -32.90 22.36
CA PRO A 477 -12.49 -32.53 23.33
C PRO A 477 -12.53 -33.48 24.54
N LYS A 478 -12.92 -32.94 25.70
CA LYS A 478 -13.37 -33.72 26.86
C LYS A 478 -14.80 -33.33 27.23
N ASN A 479 -15.56 -34.32 27.70
CA ASN A 479 -16.99 -34.20 27.96
C ASN A 479 -17.33 -33.20 29.08
N PRO A 480 -18.50 -32.56 29.01
CA PRO A 480 -19.07 -31.82 30.12
C PRO A 480 -19.74 -32.77 31.13
N ASP A 481 -19.25 -32.77 32.36
CA ASP A 481 -19.99 -33.19 33.55
C ASP A 481 -19.40 -32.45 34.77
N GLU A 482 -20.20 -32.28 35.83
CA GLU A 482 -19.90 -31.50 37.06
C GLU A 482 -19.76 -29.95 36.91
N GLY A 483 -20.82 -29.23 37.29
CA GLY A 483 -20.74 -27.82 37.74
C GLY A 483 -20.44 -27.72 39.26
N PRO A 484 -20.47 -26.53 39.92
CA PRO A 484 -21.64 -25.63 39.85
C PRO A 484 -21.39 -24.09 40.04
N ALA A 485 -22.50 -23.34 40.06
CA ALA A 485 -22.77 -22.08 40.78
C ALA A 485 -22.43 -20.70 40.16
N GLU A 486 -23.52 -19.98 39.86
CA GLU A 486 -23.84 -18.52 39.84
C GLU A 486 -22.80 -17.54 40.46
N GLU A 487 -22.58 -16.32 39.95
CA GLU A 487 -23.56 -15.22 39.72
C GLU A 487 -23.46 -14.51 38.34
N SER A 488 -24.51 -13.77 37.93
CA SER A 488 -24.61 -13.19 36.58
C SER A 488 -24.49 -11.66 36.49
N LEU A 489 -23.81 -11.18 35.45
CA LEU A 489 -23.65 -9.76 35.09
C LEU A 489 -24.95 -9.06 34.64
N ALA A 490 -26.03 -9.81 34.38
CA ALA A 490 -27.31 -9.30 33.88
C ALA A 490 -27.95 -8.23 34.79
N ALA A 491 -27.63 -8.23 36.09
CA ALA A 491 -28.18 -7.28 37.07
C ALA A 491 -27.68 -5.83 36.89
N LYS A 492 -26.56 -5.58 36.19
CA LYS A 492 -26.01 -4.21 36.02
C LYS A 492 -26.53 -3.49 34.77
N ALA A 493 -26.73 -4.19 33.66
CA ALA A 493 -27.21 -3.60 32.40
C ALA A 493 -28.63 -3.00 32.51
N ALA A 494 -29.50 -3.63 33.29
CA ALA A 494 -30.92 -3.26 33.44
C ALA A 494 -31.19 -1.90 34.12
N LYS A 495 -30.16 -1.13 34.50
CA LYS A 495 -30.28 0.13 35.25
C LYS A 495 -29.89 1.39 34.46
N ALA A 496 -29.29 1.27 33.29
CA ALA A 496 -28.90 2.41 32.45
C ALA A 496 -30.01 2.89 31.48
N ALA A 497 -30.80 1.96 30.94
CA ALA A 497 -31.80 2.22 29.89
C ALA A 497 -33.12 2.87 30.39
N LYS A 498 -33.05 3.83 31.32
CA LYS A 498 -34.25 4.38 31.98
C LYS A 498 -34.26 5.90 32.21
N THR A 499 -33.49 6.66 31.41
CA THR A 499 -33.34 8.12 31.58
C THR A 499 -33.45 8.94 30.29
N VAL A 500 -33.96 8.38 29.17
CA VAL A 500 -34.17 9.12 27.90
C VAL A 500 -35.59 8.87 27.33
N THR A 501 -36.62 9.22 28.10
CA THR A 501 -38.03 9.20 27.66
C THR A 501 -38.73 10.54 28.00
N GLY A 502 -38.12 11.65 27.59
CA GLY A 502 -38.50 13.01 28.02
C GLY A 502 -38.97 14.01 26.94
N THR A 503 -38.74 13.76 25.65
CA THR A 503 -38.86 14.80 24.59
C THR A 503 -39.65 14.42 23.34
N ALA A 504 -40.00 13.13 23.14
CA ALA A 504 -40.68 12.65 21.93
C ALA A 504 -42.22 12.87 21.90
N LYS A 505 -42.77 13.76 22.74
CA LYS A 505 -44.24 13.95 22.88
C LYS A 505 -44.79 15.28 22.36
N ALA A 506 -43.93 16.17 21.85
CA ALA A 506 -44.31 17.51 21.39
C ALA A 506 -44.47 17.66 19.87
N VAL A 507 -44.02 16.68 19.06
CA VAL A 507 -44.02 16.76 17.59
C VAL A 507 -45.24 16.02 16.97
N ALA A 508 -45.81 15.05 17.69
CA ALA A 508 -46.87 14.18 17.20
C ALA A 508 -48.28 14.82 17.14
N GLU A 509 -48.49 16.01 17.72
CA GLU A 509 -49.80 16.67 17.72
C GLU A 509 -50.04 17.57 16.49
N THR A 510 -48.98 18.06 15.85
CA THR A 510 -49.09 18.97 14.68
C THR A 510 -49.59 18.28 13.41
N ALA A 511 -49.38 16.96 13.28
CA ALA A 511 -49.73 16.17 12.10
C ALA A 511 -51.23 15.78 12.00
N LYS A 512 -52.04 16.03 13.03
CA LYS A 512 -53.49 15.69 13.02
C LYS A 512 -54.42 16.78 12.47
N SER A 513 -53.85 17.83 11.86
CA SER A 513 -54.60 19.01 11.37
C SER A 513 -54.65 19.12 9.83
N ALA A 514 -54.74 18.00 9.13
CA ALA A 514 -54.96 17.98 7.67
C ALA A 514 -55.94 16.87 7.23
N THR A 515 -56.53 17.04 6.04
CA THR A 515 -57.31 16.03 5.27
C THR A 515 -58.54 15.37 5.92
N ALA A 516 -59.06 15.87 7.04
CA ALA A 516 -60.44 15.60 7.48
C ALA A 516 -61.45 16.43 6.66
N GLY A 517 -61.67 16.10 5.38
CA GLY A 517 -62.52 16.96 4.53
C GLY A 517 -62.77 16.57 3.07
N LEU A 518 -63.00 15.28 2.75
CA LEU A 518 -63.47 14.86 1.41
C LEU A 518 -64.28 13.56 1.45
N LYS A 519 -65.46 13.62 2.08
CA LYS A 519 -66.51 12.58 2.03
C LYS A 519 -67.89 13.22 1.85
N ASP A 520 -68.27 13.51 0.60
CA ASP A 520 -69.66 13.39 0.14
C ASP A 520 -69.79 13.64 -1.38
N LYS A 521 -70.67 12.86 -2.03
CA LYS A 521 -70.91 12.80 -3.50
C LYS A 521 -69.71 12.18 -4.26
N VAL A 522 -69.91 11.33 -5.29
CA VAL A 522 -71.13 10.99 -6.06
C VAL A 522 -71.53 9.51 -5.87
N ARG A 523 -72.81 9.20 -6.09
CA ARG A 523 -73.44 7.87 -6.09
C ARG A 523 -74.17 7.68 -7.45
N GLU A 524 -74.55 6.43 -7.78
CA GLU A 524 -75.29 6.01 -8.99
C GLU A 524 -74.36 5.85 -10.22
N THR A 525 -74.45 4.81 -11.06
CA THR A 525 -75.31 3.58 -11.15
C THR A 525 -74.52 2.53 -11.98
N VAL A 526 -74.72 1.19 -12.00
CA VAL A 526 -75.76 0.19 -11.62
C VAL A 526 -74.98 -1.05 -11.08
N GLY A 527 -75.45 -2.01 -10.27
CA GLY A 527 -76.73 -2.30 -9.60
C GLY A 527 -76.72 -3.74 -9.03
N ASP A 528 -77.88 -4.38 -8.83
CA ASP A 528 -78.00 -5.68 -8.15
C ASP A 528 -77.88 -6.93 -9.06
N THR A 529 -77.13 -7.95 -8.59
CA THR A 529 -77.61 -9.35 -8.40
C THR A 529 -76.63 -10.14 -7.52
N ALA A 530 -77.15 -10.96 -6.60
CA ALA A 530 -76.37 -11.91 -5.78
C ALA A 530 -76.27 -13.30 -6.47
N PRO A 531 -75.43 -14.25 -6.00
CA PRO A 531 -75.61 -14.89 -4.69
C PRO A 531 -74.33 -15.06 -3.85
N ASP A 532 -74.53 -15.43 -2.57
CA ASP A 532 -73.50 -16.16 -1.80
C ASP A 532 -73.09 -17.44 -2.54
N ALA A 533 -71.78 -17.61 -2.71
CA ALA A 533 -71.17 -18.89 -3.03
C ALA A 533 -70.04 -19.10 -2.01
N ALA A 534 -70.31 -19.90 -0.97
CA ALA A 534 -69.28 -20.26 -0.01
C ALA A 534 -68.14 -21.00 -0.71
N ALA A 535 -66.90 -20.55 -0.50
CA ALA A 535 -65.74 -21.33 -0.87
C ALA A 535 -65.84 -22.72 -0.18
N PRO A 536 -65.49 -23.82 -0.86
CA PRO A 536 -65.45 -25.12 -0.22
C PRO A 536 -64.42 -25.08 0.93
N PRO A 537 -64.59 -25.89 1.98
CA PRO A 537 -63.54 -26.04 2.99
C PRO A 537 -62.28 -26.52 2.27
N SER A 538 -61.19 -25.76 2.38
CA SER A 538 -59.86 -26.26 2.06
C SER A 538 -59.64 -27.54 2.87
N ALA A 539 -59.16 -28.60 2.23
CA ALA A 539 -58.54 -29.68 2.97
C ALA A 539 -57.37 -29.08 3.78
N ASP A 540 -57.11 -29.60 4.99
CA ASP A 540 -55.96 -29.19 5.80
C ASP A 540 -54.66 -29.70 5.17
N LEU A 541 -54.25 -29.05 4.08
CA LEU A 541 -52.99 -29.30 3.38
C LEU A 541 -51.85 -29.15 4.39
N THR A 542 -51.23 -30.27 4.72
CA THR A 542 -50.27 -30.36 5.81
C THR A 542 -48.87 -30.18 5.24
N PRO A 543 -48.12 -29.13 5.63
CA PRO A 543 -46.75 -28.94 5.13
C PRO A 543 -45.84 -30.13 5.46
N ALA A 544 -44.97 -30.49 4.52
CA ALA A 544 -43.97 -31.55 4.70
C ALA A 544 -43.09 -31.25 5.93
N SER A 545 -42.98 -32.21 6.85
CA SER A 545 -42.29 -32.03 8.13
C SER A 545 -40.76 -32.01 7.98
N VAL A 546 -40.11 -31.04 8.62
CA VAL A 546 -38.64 -30.93 8.72
C VAL A 546 -38.24 -31.07 10.19
N ASP A 547 -37.07 -31.66 10.45
CA ASP A 547 -36.57 -31.83 11.82
C ASP A 547 -36.24 -30.46 12.47
N PRO A 548 -36.63 -30.21 13.74
CA PRO A 548 -36.36 -28.95 14.42
C PRO A 548 -34.88 -28.54 14.48
N SER A 549 -33.94 -29.49 14.50
CA SER A 549 -32.51 -29.19 14.45
C SER A 549 -32.06 -28.66 13.09
N VAL A 550 -32.66 -29.15 12.00
CA VAL A 550 -32.42 -28.63 10.65
C VAL A 550 -33.10 -27.25 10.49
N LEU A 551 -34.30 -27.06 11.01
CA LEU A 551 -34.94 -25.73 11.06
C LEU A 551 -34.11 -24.72 11.85
N GLN A 552 -33.48 -25.12 12.97
CA GLN A 552 -32.52 -24.27 13.69
C GLN A 552 -31.34 -23.89 12.78
N GLN A 553 -30.64 -24.87 12.20
CA GLN A 553 -29.45 -24.63 11.35
C GLN A 553 -29.76 -23.78 10.10
N VAL A 554 -30.95 -23.93 9.51
CA VAL A 554 -31.43 -23.09 8.40
C VAL A 554 -31.75 -21.68 8.89
N SER A 555 -32.42 -21.52 10.04
CA SER A 555 -32.70 -20.20 10.64
C SER A 555 -31.44 -19.45 11.11
N GLU A 556 -30.36 -20.17 11.35
CA GLU A 556 -29.03 -19.65 11.71
C GLU A 556 -28.12 -19.47 10.48
N GLY A 557 -28.54 -19.87 9.27
CA GLY A 557 -27.72 -19.78 8.07
C GLY A 557 -26.41 -20.59 8.16
N VAL A 558 -26.43 -21.74 8.84
CA VAL A 558 -25.31 -22.69 8.97
C VAL A 558 -25.57 -24.03 8.25
N TYR A 559 -26.74 -24.21 7.64
CA TYR A 559 -27.08 -25.44 6.91
C TYR A 559 -26.60 -25.39 5.46
N HIS A 560 -25.81 -26.40 5.05
CA HIS A 560 -25.17 -26.48 3.72
C HIS A 560 -26.12 -26.60 2.50
N GLN A 561 -27.41 -26.92 2.70
CA GLN A 561 -28.41 -26.98 1.62
C GLN A 561 -29.70 -26.25 2.04
N PRO A 562 -29.70 -24.91 2.17
CA PRO A 562 -30.88 -24.16 2.61
C PRO A 562 -32.05 -24.32 1.62
N HIS A 563 -31.74 -24.49 0.33
CA HIS A 563 -32.69 -24.81 -0.75
C HIS A 563 -33.39 -26.18 -0.61
N ALA A 564 -32.94 -27.07 0.28
CA ALA A 564 -33.62 -28.35 0.59
C ALA A 564 -34.71 -28.19 1.68
N VAL A 565 -34.89 -26.97 2.20
CA VAL A 565 -35.84 -26.64 3.29
C VAL A 565 -36.63 -25.38 2.95
N LEU A 566 -35.96 -24.32 2.53
CA LEU A 566 -36.56 -23.07 2.02
C LEU A 566 -36.90 -23.22 0.53
N GLY A 567 -37.69 -22.28 0.00
CA GLY A 567 -38.26 -22.36 -1.34
C GLY A 567 -39.55 -23.19 -1.37
N ALA A 568 -39.89 -23.72 -2.54
CA ALA A 568 -41.11 -24.49 -2.77
C ALA A 568 -40.82 -25.96 -3.09
N HIS A 569 -41.44 -26.86 -2.33
CA HIS A 569 -41.18 -28.29 -2.33
C HIS A 569 -42.46 -29.06 -2.62
N LEU A 570 -42.50 -29.78 -3.75
CA LEU A 570 -43.62 -30.62 -4.16
C LEU A 570 -43.48 -32.03 -3.57
N ASP A 571 -44.55 -32.56 -2.96
CA ASP A 571 -44.60 -33.94 -2.47
C ASP A 571 -45.30 -34.92 -3.44
N SER A 572 -45.51 -36.17 -2.99
CA SER A 572 -46.12 -37.24 -3.81
C SER A 572 -47.65 -37.14 -3.96
N ASP A 573 -48.31 -36.27 -3.20
CA ASP A 573 -49.77 -36.09 -3.19
C ASP A 573 -50.19 -34.79 -3.90
N ASP A 574 -49.30 -34.25 -4.75
CA ASP A 574 -49.43 -32.97 -5.46
C ASP A 574 -49.61 -31.74 -4.53
N VAL A 575 -49.03 -31.78 -3.32
CA VAL A 575 -49.01 -30.64 -2.39
C VAL A 575 -47.65 -29.94 -2.45
N VAL A 576 -47.67 -28.62 -2.65
CA VAL A 576 -46.49 -27.76 -2.62
C VAL A 576 -46.39 -27.12 -1.23
N THR A 577 -45.35 -27.48 -0.48
CA THR A 577 -44.95 -26.80 0.75
C THR A 577 -44.02 -25.64 0.40
N VAL A 578 -44.37 -24.41 0.80
CA VAL A 578 -43.49 -23.24 0.67
C VAL A 578 -42.92 -22.86 2.03
N ARG A 579 -41.62 -22.62 2.10
CA ARG A 579 -40.91 -22.11 3.27
C ARG A 579 -40.01 -20.93 2.91
N THR A 580 -40.03 -19.89 3.72
CA THR A 580 -39.14 -18.73 3.53
C THR A 580 -38.66 -18.15 4.84
N LEU A 581 -37.42 -17.66 4.87
CA LEU A 581 -36.81 -17.02 6.03
C LEU A 581 -37.10 -15.51 5.97
N ARG A 582 -37.95 -15.01 6.86
CA ARG A 582 -38.32 -13.61 7.03
C ARG A 582 -38.37 -13.29 8.52
N ARG A 583 -37.18 -13.03 9.10
CA ARG A 583 -37.02 -12.55 10.49
C ARG A 583 -37.88 -11.30 10.70
N LEU A 584 -38.49 -11.18 11.89
CA LEU A 584 -39.26 -10.00 12.35
C LEU A 584 -40.47 -9.57 11.47
N ALA A 585 -40.87 -10.36 10.46
CA ALA A 585 -42.09 -10.10 9.70
C ALA A 585 -43.33 -10.20 10.61
N GLN A 586 -44.34 -9.37 10.36
CA GLN A 586 -45.64 -9.44 11.03
C GLN A 586 -46.54 -10.51 10.40
N SER A 587 -46.47 -10.65 9.07
CA SER A 587 -47.13 -11.70 8.28
C SER A 587 -46.37 -11.96 6.98
N VAL A 588 -46.55 -13.16 6.42
CA VAL A 588 -46.03 -13.56 5.11
C VAL A 588 -47.13 -14.28 4.34
N VAL A 589 -47.32 -13.91 3.07
CA VAL A 589 -48.34 -14.49 2.19
C VAL A 589 -47.69 -14.88 0.85
N VAL A 590 -47.85 -16.13 0.44
CA VAL A 590 -47.51 -16.57 -0.92
C VAL A 590 -48.59 -16.09 -1.88
N VAL A 591 -48.16 -15.50 -3.00
CA VAL A 591 -49.02 -14.98 -4.07
C VAL A 591 -48.68 -15.74 -5.35
N THR A 592 -49.66 -16.44 -5.94
CA THR A 592 -49.52 -17.12 -7.25
C THR A 592 -50.39 -16.43 -8.30
N GLY A 593 -50.35 -16.93 -9.55
CA GLY A 593 -51.27 -16.47 -10.60
C GLY A 593 -52.75 -16.82 -10.35
N THR A 594 -53.06 -17.72 -9.42
CA THR A 594 -54.42 -18.20 -9.13
C THR A 594 -54.96 -17.78 -7.76
N GLY A 595 -54.10 -17.43 -6.79
CA GLY A 595 -54.55 -17.17 -5.43
C GLY A 595 -53.50 -16.63 -4.47
N ARG A 596 -53.86 -16.63 -3.18
CA ARG A 596 -53.02 -16.15 -2.07
C ARG A 596 -53.14 -17.10 -0.88
N THR A 597 -52.01 -17.49 -0.30
CA THR A 597 -51.93 -18.42 0.84
C THR A 597 -51.12 -17.80 1.97
N GLU A 598 -51.76 -17.58 3.11
CA GLU A 598 -51.08 -17.08 4.32
C GLU A 598 -50.15 -18.16 4.90
N LEU A 599 -48.91 -17.78 5.22
CA LEU A 599 -47.95 -18.66 5.88
C LEU A 599 -48.05 -18.47 7.39
N ARG A 600 -47.87 -19.56 8.14
CA ARG A 600 -47.71 -19.52 9.60
C ARG A 600 -46.22 -19.52 9.96
N HIS A 601 -45.84 -18.78 11.01
CA HIS A 601 -44.50 -18.89 11.57
C HIS A 601 -44.27 -20.34 12.06
N GLU A 602 -43.11 -20.91 11.70
CA GLU A 602 -42.71 -22.26 12.08
C GLU A 602 -41.59 -22.22 13.12
N HIS A 603 -40.47 -21.56 12.82
CA HIS A 603 -39.27 -21.58 13.68
C HIS A 603 -38.33 -20.39 13.40
N ASN A 604 -37.98 -19.59 14.41
CA ASN A 604 -36.98 -18.50 14.35
C ASN A 604 -37.03 -17.57 13.11
N GLY A 605 -38.22 -17.26 12.61
CA GLY A 605 -38.43 -16.44 11.40
C GLY A 605 -38.55 -17.23 10.09
N ILE A 606 -38.50 -18.56 10.12
CA ILE A 606 -38.98 -19.41 9.02
C ILE A 606 -40.51 -19.42 9.07
N TRP A 607 -41.14 -19.12 7.93
CA TRP A 607 -42.59 -19.18 7.71
C TRP A 607 -42.92 -20.33 6.77
N VAL A 608 -44.01 -21.05 7.03
CA VAL A 608 -44.43 -22.24 6.27
C VAL A 608 -45.90 -22.20 5.87
N GLY A 609 -46.23 -22.75 4.71
CA GLY A 609 -47.60 -22.98 4.26
C GLY A 609 -47.64 -24.06 3.18
N ALA A 610 -48.84 -24.53 2.86
CA ALA A 610 -49.07 -25.53 1.83
C ALA A 610 -50.19 -25.09 0.87
N LEU A 611 -50.01 -25.38 -0.42
CA LEU A 611 -50.98 -25.16 -1.48
C LEU A 611 -51.01 -26.38 -2.41
N ALA A 612 -52.13 -26.60 -3.09
CA ALA A 612 -52.20 -27.65 -4.11
C ALA A 612 -51.43 -27.22 -5.37
N ALA A 613 -50.77 -28.16 -6.05
CA ALA A 613 -50.16 -27.91 -7.34
C ALA A 613 -51.22 -27.53 -8.39
N GLU A 614 -50.98 -26.45 -9.14
CA GLU A 614 -51.89 -26.00 -10.21
C GLU A 614 -51.93 -26.98 -11.39
N ASN A 615 -50.84 -27.73 -11.59
CA ASN A 615 -50.74 -28.86 -12.52
C ASN A 615 -49.99 -30.00 -11.81
N PRO A 616 -50.42 -31.28 -11.92
CA PRO A 616 -49.72 -32.41 -11.32
C PRO A 616 -48.23 -32.45 -11.68
N GLY A 617 -47.37 -32.71 -10.70
CA GLY A 617 -45.92 -32.73 -10.89
C GLY A 617 -45.24 -31.35 -11.01
N HIS A 618 -45.94 -30.23 -10.82
CA HIS A 618 -45.40 -28.88 -11.05
C HIS A 618 -45.59 -27.94 -9.85
N VAL A 619 -44.50 -27.26 -9.47
CA VAL A 619 -44.53 -26.10 -8.56
C VAL A 619 -45.05 -24.87 -9.33
N PRO A 620 -46.04 -24.11 -8.82
CA PRO A 620 -46.51 -22.88 -9.45
C PRO A 620 -45.52 -21.72 -9.26
N ASP A 621 -45.52 -20.77 -10.20
CA ASP A 621 -44.77 -19.52 -10.08
C ASP A 621 -45.39 -18.62 -8.98
N TYR A 622 -44.55 -18.03 -8.13
CA TYR A 622 -45.00 -17.28 -6.96
C TYR A 622 -44.13 -16.06 -6.63
N ARG A 623 -44.67 -15.20 -5.79
CA ARG A 623 -43.97 -14.14 -5.03
C ARG A 623 -44.40 -14.21 -3.56
N LEU A 624 -43.67 -13.50 -2.70
CA LEU A 624 -43.97 -13.34 -1.28
C LEU A 624 -44.41 -11.91 -1.01
N GLU A 625 -45.60 -11.72 -0.48
CA GLU A 625 -45.98 -10.46 0.18
C GLU A 625 -45.60 -10.56 1.66
N VAL A 626 -44.69 -9.69 2.11
CA VAL A 626 -44.15 -9.70 3.47
C VAL A 626 -44.50 -8.37 4.14
N THR A 627 -45.12 -8.43 5.32
CA THR A 627 -45.49 -7.23 6.08
C THR A 627 -44.48 -6.94 7.18
N TYR A 628 -43.93 -5.73 7.16
CA TYR A 628 -43.10 -5.15 8.22
C TYR A 628 -43.76 -3.87 8.77
N ASP A 629 -43.13 -3.18 9.71
CA ASP A 629 -43.63 -1.93 10.31
C ASP A 629 -43.89 -0.80 9.29
N GLY A 630 -43.31 -0.89 8.08
CA GLY A 630 -43.57 0.00 6.95
C GLY A 630 -44.76 -0.38 6.06
N GLY A 631 -45.36 -1.56 6.24
CA GLY A 631 -46.44 -2.11 5.41
C GLY A 631 -46.05 -3.40 4.65
N PRO A 632 -46.92 -3.87 3.73
CA PRO A 632 -46.68 -5.05 2.90
C PRO A 632 -45.83 -4.72 1.67
N THR A 633 -44.78 -5.51 1.44
CA THR A 633 -43.91 -5.43 0.26
C THR A 633 -43.95 -6.76 -0.49
N ILE A 634 -44.11 -6.73 -1.82
CA ILE A 634 -44.00 -7.92 -2.67
C ILE A 634 -42.53 -8.10 -3.07
N VAL A 635 -41.98 -9.27 -2.81
CA VAL A 635 -40.61 -9.69 -3.16
C VAL A 635 -40.63 -11.08 -3.78
N ASP A 636 -39.57 -11.45 -4.50
CA ASP A 636 -39.35 -12.85 -4.91
C ASP A 636 -38.61 -13.62 -3.77
N ASP A 637 -38.48 -14.94 -3.91
CA ASP A 637 -37.91 -15.86 -2.92
C ASP A 637 -36.61 -16.48 -3.47
N PRO A 638 -35.42 -16.07 -2.98
CA PRO A 638 -34.12 -16.58 -3.46
C PRO A 638 -34.04 -18.12 -3.55
N TYR A 639 -34.73 -18.81 -2.64
CA TYR A 639 -34.62 -20.26 -2.47
C TYR A 639 -35.46 -21.10 -3.43
N ARG A 640 -36.25 -20.49 -4.34
CA ARG A 640 -37.03 -21.22 -5.34
C ARG A 640 -36.31 -21.46 -6.67
N PHE A 641 -35.15 -20.83 -6.87
CA PHE A 641 -34.39 -20.88 -8.12
C PHE A 641 -33.50 -22.13 -8.18
N LEU A 642 -33.40 -22.74 -9.36
CA LEU A 642 -32.50 -23.87 -9.62
C LEU A 642 -31.02 -23.41 -9.62
N PRO A 643 -30.04 -24.33 -9.51
CA PRO A 643 -28.62 -23.98 -9.62
C PRO A 643 -28.30 -23.20 -10.89
N THR A 644 -27.54 -22.12 -10.74
CA THR A 644 -27.18 -21.22 -11.85
C THR A 644 -25.92 -21.64 -12.64
N LEU A 645 -25.25 -22.71 -12.20
CA LEU A 645 -24.14 -23.39 -12.88
C LEU A 645 -24.58 -24.76 -13.40
N GLY A 646 -24.07 -25.16 -14.56
CA GLY A 646 -24.32 -26.46 -15.18
C GLY A 646 -23.34 -27.57 -14.76
N GLU A 647 -23.69 -28.81 -15.10
CA GLU A 647 -22.83 -29.99 -14.84
C GLU A 647 -21.48 -29.91 -15.56
N ILE A 648 -21.43 -29.27 -16.73
CA ILE A 648 -20.20 -29.09 -17.52
C ILE A 648 -19.26 -28.11 -16.81
N ASP A 649 -19.78 -26.99 -16.32
CA ASP A 649 -18.99 -25.97 -15.63
C ASP A 649 -18.36 -26.57 -14.35
N MET A 650 -19.17 -27.25 -13.54
CA MET A 650 -18.71 -27.96 -12.34
C MET A 650 -17.68 -29.06 -12.66
N HIS A 651 -17.83 -29.78 -13.79
CA HIS A 651 -16.86 -30.79 -14.24
C HIS A 651 -15.53 -30.16 -14.64
N LEU A 652 -15.53 -29.10 -15.44
CA LEU A 652 -14.32 -28.42 -15.90
C LEU A 652 -13.58 -27.72 -14.75
N ILE A 653 -14.31 -27.16 -13.78
CA ILE A 653 -13.73 -26.62 -12.54
C ILE A 653 -13.04 -27.73 -11.73
N GLY A 654 -13.70 -28.90 -11.58
CA GLY A 654 -13.12 -30.06 -10.89
C GLY A 654 -11.93 -30.73 -11.61
N GLU A 655 -11.78 -30.53 -12.92
CA GLU A 655 -10.54 -30.87 -13.64
C GLU A 655 -9.45 -29.78 -13.51
N GLY A 656 -9.82 -28.55 -13.16
CA GLY A 656 -8.96 -27.37 -13.25
C GLY A 656 -8.65 -26.97 -14.69
N ARG A 657 -9.65 -27.06 -15.59
CA ARG A 657 -9.50 -26.86 -17.04
C ARG A 657 -10.63 -26.02 -17.67
N HIS A 658 -11.26 -25.17 -16.86
CA HIS A 658 -12.30 -24.23 -17.27
C HIS A 658 -11.67 -22.91 -17.77
N GLU A 659 -11.33 -22.86 -19.06
CA GLU A 659 -10.62 -21.72 -19.68
C GLU A 659 -11.29 -20.37 -19.45
N THR A 660 -12.63 -20.30 -19.39
CA THR A 660 -13.40 -19.06 -19.15
C THR A 660 -14.00 -18.98 -17.74
N LEU A 661 -13.21 -19.30 -16.69
CA LEU A 661 -13.71 -19.45 -15.29
C LEU A 661 -14.61 -18.29 -14.81
N TRP A 662 -14.30 -17.07 -15.24
CA TRP A 662 -15.04 -15.84 -14.91
C TRP A 662 -16.49 -15.84 -15.39
N THR A 663 -16.88 -16.70 -16.35
CA THR A 663 -18.29 -16.82 -16.80
C THR A 663 -19.12 -17.75 -15.93
N ALA A 664 -18.49 -18.51 -15.01
CA ALA A 664 -19.15 -19.50 -14.16
C ALA A 664 -19.11 -19.14 -12.67
N LEU A 665 -18.00 -18.57 -12.18
CA LEU A 665 -17.86 -18.12 -10.80
C LEU A 665 -17.98 -16.59 -10.66
N GLY A 666 -18.13 -16.14 -9.42
CA GLY A 666 -18.32 -14.74 -9.02
C GLY A 666 -19.77 -14.27 -9.05
N ALA A 667 -19.97 -12.95 -9.04
CA ALA A 667 -21.27 -12.31 -9.16
C ALA A 667 -21.66 -11.98 -10.62
N HIS A 668 -22.85 -12.42 -11.04
CA HIS A 668 -23.41 -12.19 -12.39
C HIS A 668 -24.88 -11.77 -12.34
N VAL A 669 -25.22 -10.65 -12.99
CA VAL A 669 -26.62 -10.27 -13.23
C VAL A 669 -27.28 -11.33 -14.13
N ARG A 670 -28.52 -11.73 -13.81
CA ARG A 670 -29.32 -12.64 -14.63
C ARG A 670 -30.77 -12.19 -14.70
N HIS A 671 -31.37 -12.47 -15.85
CA HIS A 671 -32.74 -12.10 -16.20
C HIS A 671 -33.56 -13.39 -16.41
N TYR A 672 -34.71 -13.51 -15.74
CA TYR A 672 -35.63 -14.65 -15.87
C TYR A 672 -37.07 -14.18 -16.11
N SER A 673 -37.69 -14.65 -17.19
CA SER A 673 -39.11 -14.39 -17.46
C SER A 673 -40.02 -15.23 -16.56
N SER A 674 -41.05 -14.59 -15.99
CA SER A 674 -41.99 -15.20 -15.03
C SER A 674 -43.41 -14.70 -15.31
N VAL A 675 -44.43 -15.51 -15.02
CA VAL A 675 -45.84 -15.13 -15.30
C VAL A 675 -46.36 -14.04 -14.35
N LEU A 676 -45.56 -13.68 -13.34
CA LEU A 676 -45.80 -12.58 -12.41
C LEU A 676 -44.93 -11.33 -12.75
N GLY A 677 -44.28 -11.32 -13.91
CA GLY A 677 -43.36 -10.27 -14.37
C GLY A 677 -41.91 -10.75 -14.43
N GLU A 678 -41.09 -10.10 -15.27
CA GLU A 678 -39.65 -10.38 -15.38
C GLU A 678 -38.93 -10.23 -14.04
N ILE A 679 -37.90 -11.05 -13.84
CA ILE A 679 -37.07 -11.09 -12.63
C ILE A 679 -35.64 -10.72 -13.01
N GLU A 680 -35.16 -9.64 -12.42
CA GLU A 680 -33.75 -9.26 -12.38
C GLU A 680 -33.16 -9.67 -11.03
N GLY A 681 -31.90 -10.09 -11.01
CA GLY A 681 -31.20 -10.52 -9.81
C GLY A 681 -29.74 -10.86 -10.09
N VAL A 682 -29.00 -11.22 -9.06
CA VAL A 682 -27.58 -11.62 -9.17
C VAL A 682 -27.40 -13.06 -8.71
N SER A 683 -26.74 -13.88 -9.54
CA SER A 683 -26.19 -15.16 -9.11
C SER A 683 -24.79 -14.95 -8.53
N PHE A 684 -24.56 -15.46 -7.33
CA PHE A 684 -23.25 -15.47 -6.69
C PHE A 684 -22.77 -16.92 -6.60
N ALA A 685 -21.56 -17.21 -7.07
CA ALA A 685 -20.96 -18.53 -6.97
C ALA A 685 -19.48 -18.46 -6.56
N VAL A 686 -19.09 -19.19 -5.51
CA VAL A 686 -17.73 -19.13 -4.92
C VAL A 686 -17.21 -20.51 -4.55
N TRP A 687 -15.91 -20.75 -4.76
CA TRP A 687 -15.24 -22.00 -4.38
C TRP A 687 -14.70 -21.90 -2.95
N ALA A 688 -15.24 -22.73 -2.05
CA ALA A 688 -14.89 -22.80 -0.63
C ALA A 688 -15.11 -24.24 -0.12
N PRO A 689 -14.32 -25.23 -0.58
CA PRO A 689 -14.57 -26.66 -0.42
C PRO A 689 -14.58 -27.16 1.04
N ASN A 690 -13.86 -26.51 1.94
CA ASN A 690 -13.79 -26.88 3.36
C ASN A 690 -14.74 -26.07 4.25
N ALA A 691 -15.44 -25.07 3.70
CA ALA A 691 -16.39 -24.26 4.47
C ALA A 691 -17.54 -25.11 4.99
N ARG A 692 -18.00 -24.81 6.20
CA ARG A 692 -19.18 -25.46 6.82
C ARG A 692 -20.49 -24.83 6.33
N ALA A 693 -20.44 -23.53 6.06
CA ALA A 693 -21.52 -22.73 5.50
C ALA A 693 -20.95 -21.49 4.81
N VAL A 694 -21.63 -20.99 3.78
CA VAL A 694 -21.34 -19.69 3.14
C VAL A 694 -22.63 -18.90 2.99
N ARG A 695 -22.55 -17.58 3.13
CA ARG A 695 -23.64 -16.61 2.93
C ARG A 695 -23.16 -15.46 2.04
N VAL A 696 -24.09 -14.69 1.48
CA VAL A 696 -23.78 -13.41 0.82
C VAL A 696 -24.34 -12.26 1.64
N MET A 697 -23.52 -11.25 1.92
CA MET A 697 -23.89 -10.01 2.62
C MET A 697 -23.61 -8.81 1.73
N GLY A 698 -24.46 -7.78 1.75
CA GLY A 698 -24.30 -6.60 0.90
C GLY A 698 -25.46 -5.61 1.04
N ASP A 699 -25.47 -4.59 0.19
CA ASP A 699 -26.45 -3.49 0.30
C ASP A 699 -27.91 -3.98 0.22
N PHE A 700 -28.16 -4.97 -0.64
CA PHE A 700 -29.49 -5.56 -0.87
C PHE A 700 -30.08 -6.30 0.35
N ASN A 701 -29.26 -6.67 1.35
CA ASN A 701 -29.72 -7.27 2.61
C ASN A 701 -29.26 -6.49 3.86
N GLY A 702 -28.84 -5.23 3.70
CA GLY A 702 -28.38 -4.41 4.82
C GLY A 702 -27.15 -4.99 5.53
N TRP A 703 -26.35 -5.76 4.79
CA TRP A 703 -25.16 -6.49 5.27
C TRP A 703 -25.45 -7.58 6.33
N ASP A 704 -26.69 -8.07 6.46
CA ASP A 704 -27.01 -9.31 7.21
C ASP A 704 -26.91 -10.54 6.29
N GLY A 705 -25.76 -11.20 6.28
CA GLY A 705 -25.58 -12.46 5.54
C GLY A 705 -26.53 -13.58 5.99
N SER A 706 -27.05 -13.54 7.23
CA SER A 706 -27.82 -14.65 7.81
C SER A 706 -29.20 -14.88 7.18
N VAL A 707 -29.66 -13.98 6.30
CA VAL A 707 -30.88 -14.17 5.48
C VAL A 707 -30.60 -14.71 4.05
N ASN A 708 -29.33 -14.74 3.61
CA ASN A 708 -28.90 -15.19 2.28
C ASN A 708 -27.80 -16.27 2.34
N ALA A 709 -28.07 -17.38 3.05
CA ALA A 709 -27.21 -18.56 3.07
C ALA A 709 -27.21 -19.30 1.71
N MET A 710 -26.05 -19.74 1.25
CA MET A 710 -25.84 -20.39 -0.05
C MET A 710 -26.01 -21.92 0.02
N ARG A 711 -26.22 -22.60 -1.11
CA ARG A 711 -26.17 -24.08 -1.19
C ARG A 711 -24.80 -24.56 -1.68
N ALA A 712 -24.28 -25.62 -1.08
CA ALA A 712 -23.14 -26.37 -1.62
C ALA A 712 -23.59 -27.24 -2.81
N LEU A 713 -22.94 -27.09 -3.96
CA LEU A 713 -23.25 -27.82 -5.20
C LEU A 713 -22.57 -29.21 -5.21
N GLY A 714 -23.12 -30.13 -4.41
CA GLY A 714 -22.63 -31.50 -4.30
C GLY A 714 -21.22 -31.58 -3.74
N SER A 715 -20.33 -32.33 -4.41
CA SER A 715 -18.93 -32.48 -4.01
C SER A 715 -17.95 -31.57 -4.78
N SER A 716 -18.44 -30.52 -5.44
CA SER A 716 -17.60 -29.57 -6.20
C SER A 716 -16.84 -28.58 -5.32
N GLY A 717 -17.29 -28.38 -4.07
CA GLY A 717 -16.82 -27.30 -3.20
C GLY A 717 -17.29 -25.90 -3.59
N ILE A 718 -18.15 -25.79 -4.63
CA ILE A 718 -18.75 -24.53 -5.05
C ILE A 718 -20.02 -24.27 -4.22
N TRP A 719 -20.14 -23.06 -3.70
CA TRP A 719 -21.33 -22.54 -3.03
C TRP A 719 -22.03 -21.56 -3.95
N GLU A 720 -23.36 -21.64 -4.05
CA GLU A 720 -24.13 -20.81 -4.99
C GLU A 720 -25.50 -20.36 -4.43
N ILE A 721 -25.96 -19.18 -4.87
CA ILE A 721 -27.32 -18.64 -4.67
C ILE A 721 -27.67 -17.65 -5.79
N PHE A 722 -28.95 -17.57 -6.18
CA PHE A 722 -29.51 -16.45 -6.93
C PHE A 722 -30.31 -15.53 -6.00
N ILE A 723 -30.05 -14.22 -6.04
CA ILE A 723 -30.70 -13.22 -5.21
C ILE A 723 -31.47 -12.24 -6.12
N PRO A 724 -32.80 -12.40 -6.26
CA PRO A 724 -33.65 -11.45 -6.97
C PRO A 724 -33.58 -10.04 -6.34
N GLY A 725 -33.55 -9.01 -7.18
CA GLY A 725 -33.52 -7.61 -6.73
C GLY A 725 -32.16 -7.09 -6.25
N ALA A 726 -31.13 -7.93 -6.18
CA ALA A 726 -29.75 -7.47 -6.29
C ALA A 726 -29.47 -7.11 -7.77
N GLY A 727 -28.59 -6.15 -8.04
CA GLY A 727 -28.33 -5.66 -9.40
C GLY A 727 -26.92 -5.10 -9.57
N ALA A 728 -26.60 -4.61 -10.76
CA ALA A 728 -25.31 -3.98 -11.04
C ALA A 728 -25.04 -2.79 -10.10
N GLY A 729 -23.79 -2.65 -9.67
CA GLY A 729 -23.32 -1.57 -8.80
C GLY A 729 -23.41 -1.81 -7.29
N THR A 730 -24.19 -2.81 -6.81
CA THR A 730 -24.28 -3.08 -5.36
C THR A 730 -22.97 -3.66 -4.80
N CYS A 731 -22.56 -3.20 -3.62
CA CYS A 731 -21.46 -3.76 -2.86
C CYS A 731 -21.89 -5.05 -2.13
N TYR A 732 -20.98 -6.02 -2.05
CA TYR A 732 -21.18 -7.29 -1.35
C TYR A 732 -19.86 -7.93 -0.89
N LYS A 733 -19.99 -8.93 -0.01
CA LYS A 733 -18.96 -9.88 0.41
C LYS A 733 -19.57 -11.27 0.62
N PHE A 734 -18.72 -12.28 0.68
CA PHE A 734 -19.09 -13.60 1.23
C PHE A 734 -18.83 -13.63 2.73
N GLU A 735 -19.79 -14.13 3.50
CA GLU A 735 -19.56 -14.55 4.88
C GLU A 735 -19.27 -16.05 4.86
N ILE A 736 -18.08 -16.48 5.28
CA ILE A 736 -17.63 -17.88 5.22
C ILE A 736 -17.42 -18.43 6.62
N LEU A 737 -18.15 -19.50 6.97
CA LEU A 737 -17.89 -20.28 8.18
C LEU A 737 -16.82 -21.32 7.86
N GLY A 738 -15.59 -21.04 8.27
CA GLY A 738 -14.43 -21.86 7.94
C GLY A 738 -14.50 -23.28 8.50
N SER A 739 -13.64 -24.14 7.96
CA SER A 739 -13.40 -25.51 8.46
C SER A 739 -13.03 -25.56 9.94
N ASP A 740 -12.40 -24.50 10.46
CA ASP A 740 -12.08 -24.25 11.86
C ASP A 740 -13.30 -23.88 12.73
N GLY A 741 -14.34 -23.31 12.13
CA GLY A 741 -15.58 -22.90 12.80
C GLY A 741 -15.66 -21.41 13.12
N GLN A 742 -14.79 -20.57 12.55
CA GLN A 742 -14.90 -19.11 12.64
C GLN A 742 -15.61 -18.54 11.40
N TRP A 743 -16.49 -17.55 11.59
CA TRP A 743 -17.04 -16.74 10.50
C TRP A 743 -16.02 -15.69 10.06
N ARG A 744 -15.91 -15.45 8.75
CA ARG A 744 -15.03 -14.44 8.14
C ARG A 744 -15.74 -13.73 7.00
N GLU A 745 -15.58 -12.42 6.92
CA GLU A 745 -15.91 -11.66 5.71
C GLU A 745 -14.82 -11.83 4.65
N LYS A 746 -15.23 -12.07 3.40
CA LYS A 746 -14.33 -12.24 2.25
C LYS A 746 -14.81 -11.44 1.05
N ALA A 747 -13.90 -10.72 0.40
CA ALA A 747 -14.09 -10.28 -0.98
C ALA A 747 -14.22 -11.50 -1.91
N ASP A 748 -14.92 -11.35 -3.02
CA ASP A 748 -15.00 -12.36 -4.07
C ASP A 748 -13.64 -12.50 -4.79
N PRO A 749 -13.01 -13.70 -4.83
CA PRO A 749 -11.83 -13.95 -5.65
C PRO A 749 -12.04 -13.62 -7.13
N MET A 750 -13.29 -13.74 -7.60
CA MET A 750 -13.73 -13.49 -8.97
C MET A 750 -14.41 -12.11 -9.13
N ALA A 751 -14.20 -11.19 -8.18
CA ALA A 751 -14.75 -9.84 -8.24
C ALA A 751 -14.36 -9.15 -9.55
N ARG A 752 -15.35 -8.65 -10.30
CA ARG A 752 -15.15 -7.89 -11.54
C ARG A 752 -15.07 -6.37 -11.35
N GLY A 753 -15.32 -5.91 -10.13
CA GLY A 753 -15.19 -4.53 -9.69
C GLY A 753 -15.22 -4.46 -8.16
N THR A 754 -14.80 -3.33 -7.60
CA THR A 754 -14.43 -3.19 -6.19
C THR A 754 -14.83 -1.84 -5.60
N GLU A 755 -14.87 -1.75 -4.28
CA GLU A 755 -14.81 -0.47 -3.57
C GLU A 755 -13.39 0.12 -3.61
N ILE A 756 -13.30 1.45 -3.53
CA ILE A 756 -12.02 2.17 -3.58
C ILE A 756 -11.28 1.91 -2.26
N PRO A 757 -10.02 1.39 -2.29
CA PRO A 757 -9.25 1.14 -1.08
C PRO A 757 -9.13 2.40 -0.19
N PRO A 758 -9.21 2.28 1.15
CA PRO A 758 -9.09 1.05 1.94
C PRO A 758 -10.40 0.27 2.17
N LEU A 759 -11.48 0.56 1.43
CA LEU A 759 -12.67 -0.29 1.45
C LEU A 759 -12.41 -1.64 0.75
N THR A 760 -13.25 -2.64 1.04
CA THR A 760 -12.95 -4.07 0.78
C THR A 760 -14.13 -4.87 0.23
N GLY A 761 -15.26 -4.22 -0.08
CA GLY A 761 -16.38 -4.84 -0.76
C GLY A 761 -16.09 -5.12 -2.24
N SER A 762 -16.58 -6.25 -2.72
CA SER A 762 -16.70 -6.52 -4.15
C SER A 762 -17.96 -5.83 -4.69
N LYS A 763 -17.95 -5.41 -5.96
CA LYS A 763 -19.13 -4.84 -6.63
C LYS A 763 -19.62 -5.75 -7.73
N VAL A 764 -20.94 -5.83 -7.86
CA VAL A 764 -21.58 -6.48 -9.01
C VAL A 764 -21.34 -5.61 -10.25
N VAL A 765 -20.79 -6.19 -11.32
CA VAL A 765 -20.55 -5.49 -12.59
C VAL A 765 -21.26 -6.22 -13.72
N GLU A 766 -22.03 -5.46 -14.49
CA GLU A 766 -22.54 -5.85 -15.81
C GLU A 766 -21.91 -4.90 -16.82
N SER A 767 -20.91 -5.38 -17.56
CA SER A 767 -20.19 -4.59 -18.56
C SER A 767 -21.09 -4.38 -19.78
N THR A 768 -21.18 -3.13 -20.24
CA THR A 768 -21.95 -2.74 -21.44
C THR A 768 -21.07 -2.14 -22.53
N TYR A 769 -19.76 -2.07 -22.28
CA TYR A 769 -18.76 -1.60 -23.23
C TYR A 769 -18.71 -2.45 -24.51
N VAL A 770 -18.51 -1.78 -25.64
CA VAL A 770 -18.29 -2.39 -26.96
C VAL A 770 -17.06 -1.72 -27.55
N PHE A 771 -16.01 -2.50 -27.80
CA PHE A 771 -14.75 -2.01 -28.37
C PHE A 771 -14.89 -1.53 -29.82
N GLY A 772 -14.04 -0.59 -30.23
CA GLY A 772 -13.87 -0.11 -31.59
C GLY A 772 -12.62 -0.64 -32.31
N ASP A 773 -11.93 -1.62 -31.72
CA ASP A 773 -10.57 -2.06 -32.08
C ASP A 773 -10.48 -3.29 -33.00
N ASP A 774 -11.58 -3.66 -33.68
CA ASP A 774 -11.67 -4.80 -34.61
C ASP A 774 -10.49 -4.88 -35.60
N GLU A 775 -10.01 -3.74 -36.11
CA GLU A 775 -8.88 -3.67 -37.05
C GLU A 775 -7.52 -3.96 -36.36
N TRP A 776 -7.33 -3.51 -35.12
CA TRP A 776 -6.15 -3.81 -34.30
C TRP A 776 -6.09 -5.29 -33.95
N MET A 777 -7.19 -5.85 -33.44
CA MET A 777 -7.28 -7.25 -33.02
C MET A 777 -7.06 -8.21 -34.19
N GLN A 778 -7.53 -7.87 -35.39
CA GLN A 778 -7.25 -8.61 -36.62
C GLN A 778 -5.78 -8.48 -37.07
N ALA A 779 -5.19 -7.29 -36.96
CA ALA A 779 -3.79 -7.07 -37.31
C ALA A 779 -2.84 -7.81 -36.35
N ARG A 780 -3.09 -7.75 -35.05
CA ARG A 780 -2.35 -8.47 -34.00
C ARG A 780 -2.28 -9.96 -34.31
N ALA A 781 -3.44 -10.60 -34.49
CA ALA A 781 -3.55 -12.04 -34.75
C ALA A 781 -2.91 -12.50 -36.08
N ALA A 782 -2.60 -11.58 -37.00
CA ALA A 782 -1.97 -11.86 -38.29
C ALA A 782 -0.45 -11.58 -38.34
N ASN A 783 0.11 -10.90 -37.32
CA ASN A 783 1.50 -10.44 -37.28
C ASN A 783 2.35 -11.25 -36.28
N ASP A 784 3.68 -11.10 -36.36
CA ASP A 784 4.62 -11.59 -35.34
C ASP A 784 5.22 -10.43 -34.55
N PRO A 785 4.83 -10.21 -33.28
CA PRO A 785 5.36 -9.12 -32.46
C PRO A 785 6.83 -9.33 -32.06
N HIS A 786 7.31 -10.57 -31.97
CA HIS A 786 8.65 -10.90 -31.47
C HIS A 786 9.77 -10.41 -32.40
N ASN A 787 9.48 -10.34 -33.70
CA ASN A 787 10.37 -9.80 -34.73
C ASN A 787 9.84 -8.49 -35.36
N GLY A 788 8.76 -7.92 -34.80
CA GLY A 788 8.29 -6.56 -35.11
C GLY A 788 9.08 -5.48 -34.36
N PRO A 789 8.79 -4.19 -34.61
CA PRO A 789 9.28 -3.09 -33.79
C PRO A 789 8.57 -3.09 -32.44
N MET A 790 9.32 -3.18 -31.34
CA MET A 790 8.79 -3.05 -29.98
C MET A 790 9.69 -2.12 -29.15
N SER A 791 9.25 -0.86 -29.05
CA SER A 791 9.71 0.13 -28.08
C SER A 791 8.54 0.48 -27.15
N VAL A 792 8.77 0.29 -25.85
CA VAL A 792 7.79 0.25 -24.77
C VAL A 792 8.00 1.41 -23.80
N TYR A 793 6.91 2.06 -23.40
CA TYR A 793 6.88 3.05 -22.32
C TYR A 793 6.23 2.42 -21.09
N GLU A 794 7.00 2.18 -20.03
CA GLU A 794 6.50 1.58 -18.78
C GLU A 794 5.91 2.67 -17.86
N VAL A 795 4.70 2.44 -17.33
CA VAL A 795 3.86 3.48 -16.69
C VAL A 795 3.18 2.97 -15.42
N HIS A 796 3.36 3.68 -14.31
CA HIS A 796 2.46 3.60 -13.15
C HIS A 796 1.34 4.64 -13.28
N LEU A 797 0.12 4.19 -13.63
CA LEU A 797 -1.01 5.06 -13.93
C LEU A 797 -1.29 6.11 -12.83
N GLY A 798 -1.16 5.73 -11.55
CA GLY A 798 -1.45 6.60 -10.42
C GLY A 798 -0.45 7.73 -10.15
N SER A 799 0.73 7.71 -10.79
CA SER A 799 1.79 8.71 -10.57
C SER A 799 2.40 9.29 -11.84
N TRP A 800 1.99 8.81 -13.02
CA TRP A 800 2.29 9.46 -14.30
C TRP A 800 1.80 10.92 -14.27
N ARG A 801 0.49 11.09 -13.99
CA ARG A 801 -0.15 12.36 -13.62
C ARG A 801 -1.24 12.05 -12.60
N GLN A 802 -1.11 12.59 -11.39
CA GLN A 802 -2.04 12.31 -10.30
C GLN A 802 -3.42 12.95 -10.55
N GLY A 803 -4.45 12.29 -10.03
CA GLY A 803 -5.84 12.75 -10.12
C GLY A 803 -6.56 12.41 -11.43
N LEU A 804 -5.90 11.77 -12.41
CA LEU A 804 -6.54 11.34 -13.65
C LEU A 804 -7.32 10.03 -13.49
N SER A 805 -8.53 10.00 -14.05
CA SER A 805 -9.29 8.78 -14.30
C SER A 805 -8.80 8.02 -15.55
N TYR A 806 -9.23 6.78 -15.74
CA TYR A 806 -9.01 6.02 -16.98
C TYR A 806 -9.50 6.78 -18.23
N ARG A 807 -10.56 7.58 -18.11
CA ARG A 807 -11.08 8.43 -19.21
C ARG A 807 -10.12 9.55 -19.57
N GLU A 808 -9.52 10.21 -18.59
CA GLU A 808 -8.57 11.31 -18.82
C GLU A 808 -7.18 10.81 -19.23
N LEU A 809 -6.80 9.60 -18.79
CA LEU A 809 -5.66 8.85 -19.33
C LEU A 809 -5.88 8.49 -20.81
N ALA A 810 -7.09 8.08 -21.19
CA ALA A 810 -7.44 7.76 -22.59
C ALA A 810 -7.36 8.97 -23.54
N GLU A 811 -7.36 10.20 -23.00
CA GLU A 811 -7.01 11.40 -23.74
C GLU A 811 -5.49 11.69 -23.63
N GLN A 812 -4.98 11.93 -22.42
CA GLN A 812 -3.65 12.51 -22.21
C GLN A 812 -2.49 11.52 -22.41
N LEU A 813 -2.62 10.27 -21.94
CA LEU A 813 -1.57 9.27 -22.09
C LEU A 813 -1.48 8.83 -23.55
N VAL A 814 -2.64 8.63 -24.20
CA VAL A 814 -2.74 8.28 -25.63
C VAL A 814 -2.12 9.36 -26.51
N GLU A 815 -2.45 10.64 -26.29
CA GLU A 815 -1.80 11.76 -26.99
C GLU A 815 -0.28 11.71 -26.78
N TYR A 816 0.19 11.53 -25.55
CA TYR A 816 1.61 11.59 -25.21
C TYR A 816 2.44 10.44 -25.80
N VAL A 817 2.01 9.18 -25.66
CA VAL A 817 2.78 8.03 -26.18
C VAL A 817 2.77 7.97 -27.71
N THR A 818 1.65 8.37 -28.33
CA THR A 818 1.54 8.52 -29.79
C THR A 818 2.45 9.65 -30.28
N TRP A 819 2.48 10.77 -29.57
CA TRP A 819 3.37 11.89 -29.90
C TRP A 819 4.85 11.53 -29.74
N GLN A 820 5.24 10.80 -28.69
CA GLN A 820 6.58 10.22 -28.49
C GLN A 820 6.90 9.06 -29.45
N GLY A 821 5.91 8.56 -30.20
CA GLY A 821 6.09 7.53 -31.22
C GLY A 821 6.43 6.14 -30.68
N PHE A 822 6.15 5.85 -29.41
CA PHE A 822 6.27 4.50 -28.85
C PHE A 822 5.34 3.53 -29.60
N THR A 823 5.61 2.23 -29.48
CA THR A 823 4.79 1.18 -30.10
C THR A 823 3.84 0.52 -29.10
N HIS A 824 4.22 0.51 -27.83
CA HIS A 824 3.47 -0.13 -26.75
C HIS A 824 3.59 0.72 -25.47
N VAL A 825 2.60 0.57 -24.59
CA VAL A 825 2.68 0.95 -23.18
C VAL A 825 2.71 -0.32 -22.32
N GLU A 826 3.53 -0.36 -21.27
CA GLU A 826 3.54 -1.43 -20.28
C GLU A 826 2.99 -0.87 -18.96
N LEU A 827 1.86 -1.41 -18.52
CA LEU A 827 1.13 -0.91 -17.34
C LEU A 827 1.53 -1.72 -16.11
N MET A 828 2.15 -1.05 -15.13
CA MET A 828 2.36 -1.62 -13.78
C MET A 828 1.02 -2.09 -13.18
N PRO A 829 1.00 -3.09 -12.27
CA PRO A 829 -0.17 -3.95 -12.09
C PRO A 829 -1.48 -3.21 -11.78
N VAL A 830 -2.39 -3.22 -12.76
CA VAL A 830 -3.68 -2.53 -12.67
C VAL A 830 -4.77 -3.33 -11.96
N ALA A 831 -4.53 -4.59 -11.60
CA ALA A 831 -5.47 -5.39 -10.81
C ALA A 831 -5.64 -4.80 -9.39
N GLU A 832 -6.82 -4.94 -8.78
CA GLU A 832 -7.08 -4.28 -7.50
C GLU A 832 -6.20 -4.80 -6.36
N HIS A 833 -5.55 -3.86 -5.69
CA HIS A 833 -4.57 -4.03 -4.61
C HIS A 833 -4.88 -3.00 -3.50
N PRO A 834 -4.75 -3.33 -2.20
CA PRO A 834 -5.19 -2.44 -1.12
C PRO A 834 -4.24 -1.27 -0.90
N PHE A 835 -2.93 -1.49 -1.02
CA PHE A 835 -1.90 -0.51 -0.66
C PHE A 835 -1.19 0.05 -1.90
N GLY A 836 -1.31 1.37 -2.14
CA GLY A 836 -0.69 2.03 -3.31
C GLY A 836 0.84 1.98 -3.30
N GLY A 837 1.47 1.98 -2.12
CA GLY A 837 2.92 1.80 -1.97
C GLY A 837 3.44 0.39 -2.27
N SER A 838 2.57 -0.55 -2.70
CA SER A 838 2.98 -1.81 -3.34
C SER A 838 3.14 -1.69 -4.87
N TRP A 839 2.82 -0.53 -5.45
CA TRP A 839 2.81 -0.22 -6.88
C TRP A 839 1.93 -1.13 -7.75
N GLY A 840 1.08 -1.95 -7.11
CA GLY A 840 0.24 -2.96 -7.75
C GLY A 840 0.62 -4.40 -7.40
N TYR A 841 1.86 -4.67 -6.96
CA TYR A 841 2.37 -6.04 -6.80
C TYR A 841 1.77 -6.84 -5.63
N GLN A 842 0.92 -6.24 -4.79
CA GLN A 842 0.16 -6.96 -3.76
C GLN A 842 -1.34 -7.04 -4.12
N VAL A 843 -1.63 -7.75 -5.21
CA VAL A 843 -2.99 -7.92 -5.75
C VAL A 843 -3.90 -8.72 -4.82
N THR A 844 -5.13 -8.26 -4.62
CA THR A 844 -6.17 -8.94 -3.84
C THR A 844 -7.41 -9.33 -4.64
N SER A 845 -7.77 -8.58 -5.69
CA SER A 845 -8.93 -8.90 -6.55
C SER A 845 -8.49 -8.99 -8.02
N TYR A 846 -7.99 -10.18 -8.37
CA TYR A 846 -7.33 -10.47 -9.65
C TYR A 846 -8.17 -10.22 -10.90
N PHE A 847 -9.50 -10.25 -10.78
CA PHE A 847 -10.45 -10.08 -11.90
C PHE A 847 -11.05 -8.66 -11.98
N ALA A 848 -10.57 -7.70 -11.17
CA ALA A 848 -11.02 -6.31 -11.21
C ALA A 848 -9.85 -5.36 -11.52
N PRO A 849 -9.96 -4.45 -12.51
CA PRO A 849 -9.06 -3.30 -12.59
C PRO A 849 -9.32 -2.38 -11.39
N THR A 850 -8.26 -1.73 -10.91
CA THR A 850 -8.30 -0.93 -9.68
C THR A 850 -9.30 0.21 -9.79
N SER A 851 -10.21 0.25 -8.82
CA SER A 851 -11.30 1.23 -8.77
C SER A 851 -10.84 2.67 -8.51
N ARG A 852 -9.55 2.87 -8.21
CA ARG A 852 -8.90 4.18 -8.02
C ARG A 852 -9.10 5.13 -9.19
N PHE A 853 -9.15 4.63 -10.43
CA PHE A 853 -9.18 5.45 -11.65
C PHE A 853 -10.51 5.37 -12.40
N GLY A 854 -11.49 4.59 -11.93
CA GLY A 854 -12.81 4.48 -12.56
C GLY A 854 -13.41 3.07 -12.50
N SER A 855 -14.37 2.80 -13.38
CA SER A 855 -15.00 1.48 -13.54
C SER A 855 -14.27 0.61 -14.56
N PRO A 856 -14.56 -0.70 -14.61
CA PRO A 856 -14.01 -1.59 -15.64
C PRO A 856 -14.30 -1.14 -17.08
N ASP A 857 -15.48 -0.57 -17.34
CA ASP A 857 -15.85 -0.03 -18.67
C ASP A 857 -15.15 1.31 -18.99
N ASP A 858 -14.54 1.96 -17.99
CA ASP A 858 -13.62 3.09 -18.20
C ASP A 858 -12.19 2.59 -18.50
N PHE A 859 -11.76 1.49 -17.89
CA PHE A 859 -10.48 0.86 -18.24
C PHE A 859 -10.51 0.25 -19.65
N LYS A 860 -11.60 -0.44 -20.04
CA LYS A 860 -11.79 -0.94 -21.42
C LYS A 860 -11.67 0.20 -22.45
N TYR A 861 -12.19 1.39 -22.15
CA TYR A 861 -12.06 2.57 -23.01
C TYR A 861 -10.63 3.11 -23.14
N LEU A 862 -9.80 3.02 -22.08
CA LEU A 862 -8.37 3.34 -22.18
C LEU A 862 -7.64 2.40 -23.14
N ILE A 863 -7.92 1.10 -23.05
CA ILE A 863 -7.32 0.10 -23.97
C ILE A 863 -7.78 0.32 -25.41
N ASP A 864 -9.09 0.51 -25.63
CA ASP A 864 -9.66 0.80 -26.94
C ASP A 864 -9.07 2.07 -27.58
N ALA A 865 -8.87 3.13 -26.79
CA ALA A 865 -8.25 4.37 -27.25
C ALA A 865 -6.75 4.19 -27.63
N LEU A 866 -6.01 3.34 -26.90
CA LEU A 866 -4.62 2.98 -27.24
C LEU A 866 -4.58 2.17 -28.55
N HIS A 867 -5.44 1.17 -28.70
CA HIS A 867 -5.53 0.35 -29.91
C HIS A 867 -5.95 1.17 -31.14
N GLN A 868 -6.91 2.09 -31.00
CA GLN A 868 -7.31 3.02 -32.07
C GLN A 868 -6.20 4.03 -32.45
N ALA A 869 -5.26 4.31 -31.55
CA ALA A 869 -4.04 5.08 -31.84
C ALA A 869 -2.90 4.23 -32.43
N GLY A 870 -3.06 2.91 -32.50
CA GLY A 870 -2.03 1.97 -32.97
C GLY A 870 -0.94 1.68 -31.93
N ILE A 871 -1.27 1.80 -30.64
CA ILE A 871 -0.38 1.56 -29.50
C ILE A 871 -0.85 0.28 -28.79
N GLY A 872 0.05 -0.70 -28.67
CA GLY A 872 -0.26 -1.93 -27.96
C GLY A 872 -0.16 -1.81 -26.44
N VAL A 873 -0.87 -2.67 -25.70
CA VAL A 873 -0.88 -2.67 -24.23
C VAL A 873 -0.33 -3.96 -23.66
N ILE A 874 0.80 -3.86 -22.98
CA ILE A 874 1.32 -4.90 -22.09
C ILE A 874 0.87 -4.56 -20.66
N MET A 875 0.55 -5.57 -19.85
CA MET A 875 0.14 -5.40 -18.46
C MET A 875 0.98 -6.29 -17.54
N ASP A 876 1.44 -5.72 -16.43
CA ASP A 876 2.09 -6.49 -15.38
C ASP A 876 1.09 -7.39 -14.66
N TRP A 877 1.41 -8.68 -14.65
CA TRP A 877 0.60 -9.74 -14.10
C TRP A 877 1.36 -10.45 -12.98
N VAL A 878 0.69 -10.68 -11.86
CA VAL A 878 1.34 -11.06 -10.59
C VAL A 878 0.87 -12.46 -10.12
N PRO A 879 1.22 -13.55 -10.84
CA PRO A 879 0.86 -14.91 -10.46
C PRO A 879 1.80 -15.52 -9.40
N ALA A 880 2.86 -14.82 -9.00
CA ALA A 880 3.88 -15.34 -8.09
C ALA A 880 3.37 -15.48 -6.65
N HIS A 881 2.70 -14.44 -6.13
CA HIS A 881 2.30 -14.34 -4.73
C HIS A 881 1.06 -13.44 -4.54
N PHE A 882 0.51 -13.44 -3.32
CA PHE A 882 -0.57 -12.56 -2.88
C PHE A 882 -0.39 -12.15 -1.39
N PRO A 883 -0.96 -11.02 -0.93
CA PRO A 883 -0.75 -10.56 0.45
C PRO A 883 -1.57 -11.35 1.48
N LYS A 884 -1.21 -11.21 2.76
CA LYS A 884 -1.84 -11.92 3.90
C LYS A 884 -3.20 -11.34 4.34
N ASP A 885 -3.75 -10.39 3.60
CA ASP A 885 -5.04 -9.73 3.88
C ASP A 885 -6.15 -10.72 4.25
N ALA A 886 -6.59 -10.65 5.50
CA ALA A 886 -7.54 -11.62 6.08
C ALA A 886 -8.93 -11.60 5.41
N TRP A 887 -9.27 -10.52 4.71
CA TRP A 887 -10.49 -10.35 3.92
C TRP A 887 -10.34 -10.79 2.45
N ALA A 888 -9.13 -11.10 1.99
CA ALA A 888 -8.82 -11.56 0.63
C ALA A 888 -8.56 -13.08 0.60
N LEU A 889 -7.66 -13.56 -0.28
CA LEU A 889 -7.45 -14.99 -0.55
C LEU A 889 -6.87 -15.80 0.62
N ALA A 890 -6.20 -15.16 1.60
CA ALA A 890 -5.50 -15.84 2.69
C ALA A 890 -6.45 -16.66 3.58
N LYS A 891 -6.15 -17.95 3.80
CA LYS A 891 -6.94 -18.92 4.59
C LYS A 891 -8.44 -18.91 4.25
N PHE A 892 -8.76 -18.86 2.95
CA PHE A 892 -10.07 -18.45 2.44
C PHE A 892 -11.27 -19.14 3.11
N ASP A 893 -11.21 -20.47 3.29
CA ASP A 893 -12.26 -21.27 3.94
C ASP A 893 -11.85 -21.85 5.32
N GLY A 894 -10.98 -21.11 6.03
CA GLY A 894 -10.47 -21.46 7.36
C GLY A 894 -9.27 -22.41 7.36
N GLY A 895 -8.92 -22.97 6.20
CA GLY A 895 -7.64 -23.65 5.96
C GLY A 895 -6.88 -23.01 4.79
N THR A 896 -5.67 -23.46 4.53
CA THR A 896 -4.88 -23.07 3.35
C THR A 896 -5.59 -23.55 2.08
N LEU A 897 -6.01 -22.61 1.21
CA LEU A 897 -6.85 -22.89 0.05
C LEU A 897 -6.18 -22.46 -1.26
N TYR A 898 -5.80 -21.19 -1.36
CA TYR A 898 -5.08 -20.62 -2.49
C TYR A 898 -3.57 -20.71 -2.26
N GLU A 899 -3.13 -20.57 -1.02
CA GLU A 899 -1.75 -20.76 -0.58
C GLU A 899 -1.41 -22.25 -0.38
N HIS A 900 -0.14 -22.61 -0.61
CA HIS A 900 0.31 -23.98 -0.37
C HIS A 900 0.46 -24.28 1.14
N GLY A 901 -0.05 -25.44 1.59
CA GLY A 901 -0.17 -25.79 3.02
C GLY A 901 1.13 -26.12 3.79
N ASP A 902 2.25 -26.37 3.10
CA ASP A 902 3.58 -26.43 3.72
C ASP A 902 4.24 -25.03 3.67
N PRO A 903 4.61 -24.41 4.81
CA PRO A 903 5.21 -23.07 4.84
C PRO A 903 6.53 -22.92 4.07
N PHE A 904 7.29 -24.01 3.85
CA PHE A 904 8.50 -23.96 3.01
C PHE A 904 8.19 -23.84 1.50
N LEU A 905 6.91 -23.84 1.13
CA LEU A 905 6.42 -23.73 -0.25
C LEU A 905 5.34 -22.65 -0.40
N GLY A 906 4.62 -22.29 0.68
CA GLY A 906 3.49 -21.37 0.67
C GLY A 906 3.78 -19.91 1.07
N GLU A 907 5.02 -19.53 1.35
CA GLU A 907 5.35 -18.18 1.86
C GLU A 907 6.71 -17.65 1.37
N HIS A 908 6.75 -16.38 0.94
CA HIS A 908 7.99 -15.61 0.75
C HIS A 908 8.26 -14.82 2.03
N GLN A 909 9.26 -15.26 2.81
CA GLN A 909 9.50 -14.75 4.16
C GLN A 909 9.95 -13.27 4.14
N ASP A 910 10.89 -12.92 3.26
CA ASP A 910 11.40 -11.55 3.10
C ASP A 910 10.34 -10.53 2.61
N TRP A 911 9.27 -11.00 1.96
CA TRP A 911 8.19 -10.16 1.42
C TRP A 911 6.94 -10.14 2.29
N GLY A 912 6.84 -11.07 3.26
CA GLY A 912 5.65 -11.26 4.07
C GLY A 912 4.43 -11.83 3.32
N THR A 913 4.56 -12.26 2.06
CA THR A 913 3.45 -12.67 1.17
C THR A 913 3.29 -14.19 1.03
N LEU A 914 2.10 -14.64 0.64
CA LEU A 914 1.76 -16.05 0.42
C LEU A 914 1.97 -16.46 -1.04
N ILE A 915 2.41 -17.70 -1.25
CA ILE A 915 2.67 -18.29 -2.57
C ILE A 915 1.53 -19.22 -2.95
N PHE A 916 1.05 -19.12 -4.18
CA PHE A 916 -0.03 -19.94 -4.71
C PHE A 916 0.34 -21.45 -4.76
N ASP A 917 -0.63 -22.32 -4.46
CA ASP A 917 -0.51 -23.75 -4.71
C ASP A 917 -0.65 -24.06 -6.21
N PHE A 918 0.43 -23.89 -6.97
CA PHE A 918 0.49 -24.25 -8.39
C PHE A 918 0.24 -25.76 -8.66
N GLY A 919 0.34 -26.61 -7.64
CA GLY A 919 0.02 -28.04 -7.73
C GLY A 919 -1.49 -28.32 -7.68
N ARG A 920 -2.26 -27.41 -7.09
CA ARG A 920 -3.72 -27.51 -6.94
C ARG A 920 -4.44 -27.04 -8.20
N ARG A 921 -5.36 -27.88 -8.68
CA ARG A 921 -6.02 -27.73 -10.00
C ARG A 921 -6.87 -26.47 -10.09
N GLU A 922 -7.63 -26.18 -9.03
CA GLU A 922 -8.57 -25.07 -8.98
C GLU A 922 -7.83 -23.72 -8.87
N VAL A 923 -6.71 -23.69 -8.12
CA VAL A 923 -5.82 -22.53 -7.98
C VAL A 923 -5.05 -22.25 -9.28
N ARG A 924 -4.50 -23.31 -9.89
CA ARG A 924 -3.94 -23.28 -11.24
C ARG A 924 -4.93 -22.75 -12.27
N ASN A 925 -6.19 -23.22 -12.24
CA ASN A 925 -7.22 -22.75 -13.15
C ASN A 925 -7.64 -21.29 -12.88
N PHE A 926 -7.69 -20.87 -11.61
CA PHE A 926 -7.91 -19.48 -11.24
C PHE A 926 -6.87 -18.57 -11.90
N LEU A 927 -5.58 -18.91 -11.80
CA LEU A 927 -4.50 -18.14 -12.42
C LEU A 927 -4.51 -18.24 -13.97
N VAL A 928 -4.64 -19.43 -14.55
CA VAL A 928 -4.68 -19.58 -16.03
C VAL A 928 -5.88 -18.83 -16.63
N ALA A 929 -7.06 -18.93 -16.01
CA ALA A 929 -8.23 -18.17 -16.45
C ALA A 929 -8.07 -16.66 -16.17
N ASN A 930 -7.29 -16.25 -15.17
CA ASN A 930 -7.02 -14.83 -14.94
C ASN A 930 -6.15 -14.20 -16.04
N ALA A 931 -5.10 -14.89 -16.50
CA ALA A 931 -4.34 -14.45 -17.67
C ALA A 931 -5.23 -14.31 -18.92
N LEU A 932 -6.06 -15.33 -19.20
CA LEU A 932 -7.00 -15.29 -20.34
C LEU A 932 -8.05 -14.18 -20.21
N TYR A 933 -8.53 -13.89 -19.00
CA TYR A 933 -9.50 -12.83 -18.73
C TYR A 933 -8.99 -11.45 -19.16
N TRP A 934 -7.74 -11.09 -18.83
CA TRP A 934 -7.16 -9.82 -19.27
C TRP A 934 -6.99 -9.75 -20.80
N LEU A 935 -6.56 -10.85 -21.43
CA LEU A 935 -6.36 -10.93 -22.88
C LEU A 935 -7.68 -10.95 -23.70
N GLU A 936 -8.79 -11.44 -23.12
CA GLU A 936 -10.08 -11.61 -23.81
C GLU A 936 -11.16 -10.60 -23.42
N GLU A 937 -11.31 -10.20 -22.15
CA GLU A 937 -12.34 -9.25 -21.71
C GLU A 937 -11.88 -7.79 -21.77
N PHE A 938 -10.57 -7.57 -21.66
CA PHE A 938 -9.93 -6.24 -21.73
C PHE A 938 -9.01 -6.08 -22.94
N HIS A 939 -8.97 -7.06 -23.85
CA HIS A 939 -8.21 -7.06 -25.11
C HIS A 939 -6.68 -6.88 -24.98
N ILE A 940 -6.08 -6.94 -23.79
CA ILE A 940 -4.65 -6.73 -23.54
C ILE A 940 -3.76 -7.51 -24.53
N ASP A 941 -2.69 -6.88 -25.04
CA ASP A 941 -1.79 -7.45 -26.05
C ASP A 941 -0.63 -8.27 -25.46
N GLY A 942 -0.35 -8.13 -24.17
CA GLY A 942 0.67 -8.95 -23.53
C GLY A 942 0.67 -8.90 -22.01
N LEU A 943 1.30 -9.90 -21.40
CA LEU A 943 1.44 -10.00 -19.94
C LEU A 943 2.92 -10.09 -19.58
N ARG A 944 3.40 -9.17 -18.73
CA ARG A 944 4.73 -9.21 -18.12
C ARG A 944 4.63 -9.85 -16.74
N VAL A 945 5.43 -10.89 -16.50
CA VAL A 945 5.48 -11.57 -15.20
C VAL A 945 6.74 -11.12 -14.46
N ASP A 946 6.52 -10.51 -13.30
CA ASP A 946 7.58 -10.12 -12.37
C ASP A 946 8.19 -11.32 -11.65
N ALA A 947 9.46 -11.19 -11.24
CA ALA A 947 10.15 -12.08 -10.33
C ALA A 947 9.95 -13.58 -10.63
N VAL A 948 10.05 -14.03 -11.90
CA VAL A 948 9.76 -15.42 -12.27
C VAL A 948 10.69 -16.40 -11.53
N ALA A 949 11.89 -15.96 -11.15
CA ALA A 949 12.80 -16.70 -10.28
C ALA A 949 12.18 -17.09 -8.92
N SER A 950 11.31 -16.26 -8.34
CA SER A 950 10.59 -16.56 -7.09
C SER A 950 9.63 -17.74 -7.22
N MET A 951 9.07 -17.91 -8.41
CA MET A 951 8.19 -19.04 -8.75
C MET A 951 9.01 -20.30 -9.06
N LEU A 952 10.09 -20.17 -9.83
CA LEU A 952 10.89 -21.27 -10.36
C LEU A 952 11.70 -22.03 -9.30
N TYR A 953 12.03 -21.40 -8.17
CA TYR A 953 13.03 -21.90 -7.24
C TYR A 953 12.51 -22.13 -5.82
N LEU A 954 12.66 -23.37 -5.34
CA LEU A 954 12.28 -23.78 -3.99
C LEU A 954 13.19 -23.16 -2.92
N ASP A 955 14.40 -22.76 -3.29
CA ASP A 955 15.41 -22.08 -2.47
C ASP A 955 15.43 -20.55 -2.62
N TYR A 956 14.47 -19.96 -3.35
CA TYR A 956 14.41 -18.50 -3.52
C TYR A 956 14.21 -17.79 -2.17
N SER A 957 15.16 -16.90 -1.81
CA SER A 957 15.20 -16.18 -0.52
C SER A 957 15.03 -17.10 0.71
N ARG A 958 15.73 -18.25 0.73
CA ARG A 958 15.70 -19.23 1.83
C ARG A 958 17.10 -19.78 2.13
N GLU A 959 17.46 -19.83 3.42
CA GLU A 959 18.70 -20.43 3.92
C GLU A 959 18.73 -21.96 3.76
N GLU A 960 19.91 -22.59 3.90
CA GLU A 960 20.05 -24.04 3.93
C GLU A 960 19.21 -24.65 5.08
N GLY A 961 18.26 -25.52 4.74
CA GLY A 961 17.33 -26.13 5.69
C GLY A 961 15.98 -25.39 5.85
N GLN A 962 15.82 -24.19 5.28
CA GLN A 962 14.52 -23.50 5.15
C GLN A 962 13.75 -23.90 3.88
N TRP A 963 14.28 -24.81 3.08
CA TRP A 963 13.64 -25.36 1.89
C TRP A 963 13.89 -26.86 1.77
N ARG A 964 13.22 -27.53 0.82
CA ARG A 964 13.44 -28.95 0.52
C ARG A 964 13.53 -29.15 -1.01
N PRO A 965 14.39 -30.04 -1.51
CA PRO A 965 14.48 -30.31 -2.94
C PRO A 965 13.23 -31.01 -3.47
N ASN A 966 13.01 -30.84 -4.78
CA ASN A 966 11.93 -31.50 -5.51
C ASN A 966 12.10 -33.03 -5.54
N ARG A 967 11.10 -33.74 -6.05
CA ARG A 967 11.06 -35.22 -6.14
C ARG A 967 12.21 -35.87 -6.92
N PHE A 968 13.04 -35.09 -7.62
CA PHE A 968 14.23 -35.55 -8.35
C PHE A 968 15.56 -35.13 -7.69
N GLY A 969 15.51 -34.40 -6.56
CA GLY A 969 16.68 -33.91 -5.83
C GLY A 969 17.20 -32.55 -6.28
N GLY A 970 16.51 -31.88 -7.21
CA GLY A 970 16.85 -30.52 -7.67
C GLY A 970 16.13 -29.43 -6.87
N ARG A 971 16.40 -28.17 -7.19
CA ARG A 971 15.84 -26.99 -6.52
C ARG A 971 14.64 -26.37 -7.24
N GLU A 972 14.25 -26.95 -8.35
CA GLU A 972 13.28 -26.39 -9.29
C GLU A 972 11.85 -26.73 -8.85
N ASN A 973 10.98 -25.72 -8.82
CA ASN A 973 9.56 -25.85 -8.53
C ASN A 973 8.83 -26.42 -9.76
N LEU A 974 8.67 -27.75 -9.80
CA LEU A 974 8.14 -28.46 -10.97
C LEU A 974 6.68 -28.08 -11.24
N GLU A 975 5.93 -27.80 -10.19
CA GLU A 975 4.54 -27.39 -10.22
C GLU A 975 4.41 -25.96 -10.80
N ALA A 976 5.25 -25.01 -10.38
CA ALA A 976 5.30 -23.67 -10.98
C ALA A 976 5.79 -23.69 -12.45
N ILE A 977 6.85 -24.45 -12.77
CA ILE A 977 7.31 -24.64 -14.15
C ILE A 977 6.17 -25.17 -15.04
N SER A 978 5.45 -26.18 -14.56
CA SER A 978 4.30 -26.74 -15.26
C SER A 978 3.16 -25.73 -15.41
N PHE A 979 2.97 -24.81 -14.46
CA PHE A 979 1.96 -23.75 -14.55
C PHE A 979 2.37 -22.68 -15.58
N LEU A 980 3.62 -22.21 -15.57
CA LEU A 980 4.15 -21.25 -16.53
C LEU A 980 4.07 -21.79 -17.97
N GLN A 981 4.40 -23.07 -18.17
CA GLN A 981 4.23 -23.74 -19.46
C GLN A 981 2.75 -23.82 -19.89
N GLU A 982 1.82 -24.06 -18.97
CA GLU A 982 0.39 -24.17 -19.26
C GLU A 982 -0.24 -22.82 -19.59
N VAL A 983 0.05 -21.76 -18.82
CA VAL A 983 -0.51 -20.42 -19.07
C VAL A 983 0.03 -19.85 -20.37
N ASN A 984 1.35 -19.94 -20.63
CA ASN A 984 1.94 -19.48 -21.90
C ASN A 984 1.32 -20.22 -23.09
N ALA A 985 1.30 -21.55 -23.06
CA ALA A 985 0.74 -22.35 -24.16
C ALA A 985 -0.77 -22.11 -24.39
N THR A 986 -1.52 -21.75 -23.35
CA THR A 986 -2.95 -21.46 -23.45
C THR A 986 -3.20 -20.02 -23.91
N ALA A 987 -2.42 -19.04 -23.45
CA ALA A 987 -2.50 -17.65 -23.89
C ALA A 987 -2.28 -17.53 -25.41
N TYR A 988 -1.15 -18.01 -25.93
CA TYR A 988 -0.85 -17.98 -27.37
C TYR A 988 -1.85 -18.77 -28.24
N LYS A 989 -2.52 -19.77 -27.67
CA LYS A 989 -3.60 -20.53 -28.33
C LYS A 989 -4.90 -19.74 -28.41
N ARG A 990 -5.25 -18.99 -27.35
CA ARG A 990 -6.53 -18.29 -27.18
C ARG A 990 -6.51 -16.89 -27.79
N ALA A 991 -5.42 -16.15 -27.60
CA ALA A 991 -5.18 -14.82 -28.14
C ALA A 991 -3.93 -14.85 -29.03
N PRO A 992 -4.05 -15.19 -30.33
CA PRO A 992 -2.91 -15.12 -31.25
C PRO A 992 -2.34 -13.71 -31.37
N GLY A 993 -1.03 -13.62 -31.58
CA GLY A 993 -0.32 -12.35 -31.77
C GLY A 993 -0.01 -11.54 -30.51
N ILE A 994 -0.34 -12.06 -29.32
CA ILE A 994 0.07 -11.47 -28.03
C ILE A 994 1.56 -11.69 -27.74
N VAL A 995 2.09 -11.05 -26.68
CA VAL A 995 3.40 -11.38 -26.10
C VAL A 995 3.31 -11.75 -24.62
N MET A 996 4.07 -12.76 -24.22
CA MET A 996 4.31 -13.09 -22.81
C MET A 996 5.76 -12.70 -22.47
N VAL A 997 5.95 -11.83 -21.47
CA VAL A 997 7.25 -11.28 -21.07
C VAL A 997 7.63 -11.80 -19.68
N ALA A 998 8.91 -12.11 -19.44
CA ALA A 998 9.43 -12.57 -18.15
C ALA A 998 10.59 -11.71 -17.63
N GLU A 999 10.53 -11.28 -16.38
CA GLU A 999 11.72 -11.00 -15.58
C GLU A 999 12.24 -12.33 -14.99
N GLU A 1000 13.50 -12.68 -15.26
CA GLU A 1000 14.12 -13.87 -14.68
C GLU A 1000 15.63 -13.65 -14.51
N SER A 1001 16.04 -13.49 -13.26
CA SER A 1001 17.34 -12.94 -12.86
C SER A 1001 18.42 -13.99 -12.52
N THR A 1002 18.13 -15.29 -12.60
CA THR A 1002 19.03 -16.39 -12.15
C THR A 1002 19.62 -17.23 -13.29
N ALA A 1003 19.38 -16.84 -14.55
CA ALA A 1003 19.84 -17.51 -15.77
C ALA A 1003 19.29 -18.94 -15.96
N PHE A 1004 17.97 -19.09 -15.78
CA PHE A 1004 17.23 -20.27 -16.20
C PHE A 1004 17.34 -20.45 -17.74
N ASP A 1005 17.50 -21.69 -18.21
CA ASP A 1005 17.70 -22.01 -19.63
C ASP A 1005 16.36 -22.25 -20.35
N GLY A 1006 16.13 -21.55 -21.46
CA GLY A 1006 14.95 -21.73 -22.31
C GLY A 1006 13.70 -21.02 -21.82
N VAL A 1007 13.84 -19.84 -21.20
CA VAL A 1007 12.70 -19.02 -20.74
C VAL A 1007 11.77 -18.68 -21.92
N THR A 1008 12.36 -18.23 -23.04
CA THR A 1008 11.67 -17.83 -24.27
C THR A 1008 11.54 -18.96 -25.30
N ARG A 1009 11.91 -20.19 -24.94
CA ARG A 1009 11.80 -21.34 -25.84
C ARG A 1009 10.39 -21.96 -25.76
N PRO A 1010 9.83 -22.45 -26.88
CA PRO A 1010 8.52 -23.09 -26.89
C PRO A 1010 8.41 -24.26 -25.89
N THR A 1011 7.26 -24.39 -25.24
CA THR A 1011 6.96 -25.45 -24.27
C THR A 1011 7.05 -26.85 -24.87
N SER A 1012 6.74 -26.98 -26.17
CA SER A 1012 6.92 -28.20 -26.97
C SER A 1012 8.38 -28.65 -27.13
N SER A 1013 9.34 -27.77 -26.83
CA SER A 1013 10.78 -28.04 -26.76
C SER A 1013 11.34 -28.07 -25.32
N GLY A 1014 10.47 -27.96 -24.31
CA GLY A 1014 10.83 -28.02 -22.89
C GLY A 1014 11.13 -26.67 -22.23
N GLY A 1015 11.04 -25.56 -22.96
CA GLY A 1015 11.17 -24.21 -22.39
C GLY A 1015 9.96 -23.78 -21.57
N LEU A 1016 10.01 -22.59 -20.95
CA LEU A 1016 8.88 -22.04 -20.19
C LEU A 1016 7.77 -21.47 -21.09
N GLY A 1017 8.08 -21.15 -22.35
CA GLY A 1017 7.12 -20.71 -23.34
C GLY A 1017 6.83 -19.21 -23.38
N PHE A 1018 7.60 -18.37 -22.68
CA PHE A 1018 7.49 -16.92 -22.85
C PHE A 1018 7.90 -16.52 -24.27
N GLY A 1019 7.47 -15.35 -24.73
CA GLY A 1019 7.91 -14.77 -26.00
C GLY A 1019 9.19 -13.96 -25.87
N ILE A 1020 9.34 -13.25 -24.74
CA ILE A 1020 10.40 -12.27 -24.49
C ILE A 1020 10.89 -12.39 -23.04
N LYS A 1021 12.18 -12.11 -22.80
CA LYS A 1021 12.79 -12.03 -21.47
C LYS A 1021 13.48 -10.67 -21.27
N TRP A 1022 13.35 -10.07 -20.08
CA TRP A 1022 14.12 -8.90 -19.67
C TRP A 1022 15.62 -9.23 -19.52
N ASN A 1023 16.49 -8.46 -20.16
CA ASN A 1023 17.94 -8.63 -20.11
C ASN A 1023 18.55 -7.88 -18.92
N MET A 1024 18.32 -8.42 -17.71
CA MET A 1024 18.83 -7.85 -16.46
C MET A 1024 20.37 -7.76 -16.43
N GLY A 1025 21.07 -8.65 -17.14
CA GLY A 1025 22.53 -8.59 -17.30
C GLY A 1025 22.99 -7.37 -18.11
N TRP A 1026 22.42 -7.16 -19.30
CA TRP A 1026 22.67 -5.95 -20.10
C TRP A 1026 22.35 -4.67 -19.32
N MET A 1027 21.21 -4.64 -18.61
CA MET A 1027 20.81 -3.48 -17.82
C MET A 1027 21.86 -3.16 -16.75
N HIS A 1028 22.25 -4.16 -15.96
CA HIS A 1028 23.20 -3.99 -14.85
C HIS A 1028 24.60 -3.60 -15.35
N ASP A 1029 25.14 -4.31 -16.35
CA ASP A 1029 26.46 -4.05 -16.89
C ASP A 1029 26.54 -2.66 -17.54
N THR A 1030 25.55 -2.28 -18.35
CA THR A 1030 25.59 -1.02 -19.09
C THR A 1030 25.24 0.20 -18.24
N LEU A 1031 24.32 0.08 -17.26
CA LEU A 1031 24.10 1.14 -16.27
C LEU A 1031 25.36 1.38 -15.42
N GLN A 1032 26.07 0.32 -15.01
CA GLN A 1032 27.36 0.50 -14.33
C GLN A 1032 28.41 1.14 -15.24
N TYR A 1033 28.50 0.74 -16.51
CA TYR A 1033 29.45 1.32 -17.46
C TYR A 1033 29.23 2.83 -17.67
N ILE A 1034 27.98 3.26 -17.82
CA ILE A 1034 27.67 4.68 -18.04
C ILE A 1034 27.72 5.50 -16.73
N SER A 1035 27.61 4.88 -15.56
CA SER A 1035 27.79 5.55 -14.27
C SER A 1035 29.26 5.87 -13.95
N GLU A 1036 30.21 5.12 -14.52
CA GLU A 1036 31.65 5.42 -14.38
C GLU A 1036 32.02 6.75 -15.06
N ASP A 1037 32.91 7.53 -14.43
CA ASP A 1037 33.52 8.71 -15.04
C ASP A 1037 34.15 8.33 -16.41
N PRO A 1038 33.98 9.15 -17.47
CA PRO A 1038 34.57 8.88 -18.77
C PRO A 1038 36.06 8.52 -18.78
N ILE A 1039 36.86 8.96 -17.80
CA ILE A 1039 38.27 8.56 -17.68
C ILE A 1039 38.47 7.12 -17.17
N ASN A 1040 37.53 6.60 -16.37
CA ASN A 1040 37.55 5.24 -15.84
C ASN A 1040 37.03 4.19 -16.83
N ARG A 1041 36.15 4.59 -17.75
CA ARG A 1041 35.39 3.69 -18.63
C ARG A 1041 36.26 2.71 -19.43
N VAL A 1042 37.51 3.06 -19.75
CA VAL A 1042 38.52 2.14 -20.35
C VAL A 1042 38.72 0.86 -19.53
N HIS A 1043 38.67 0.93 -18.20
CA HIS A 1043 38.82 -0.21 -17.30
C HIS A 1043 37.56 -1.10 -17.20
N HIS A 1044 36.43 -0.61 -17.72
CA HIS A 1044 35.12 -1.25 -17.62
C HIS A 1044 34.46 -1.49 -18.98
N HIS A 1045 35.16 -1.22 -20.09
CA HIS A 1045 34.65 -1.30 -21.47
C HIS A 1045 33.99 -2.65 -21.81
N GLY A 1046 34.50 -3.76 -21.25
CA GLY A 1046 33.89 -5.08 -21.41
C GLY A 1046 32.44 -5.18 -20.93
N LYS A 1047 31.99 -4.36 -19.95
CA LYS A 1047 30.58 -4.31 -19.52
C LYS A 1047 29.66 -3.86 -20.66
N ALA A 1048 30.12 -2.93 -21.50
CA ALA A 1048 29.34 -2.42 -22.63
C ALA A 1048 29.26 -3.40 -23.82
N THR A 1049 30.03 -4.50 -23.81
CA THR A 1049 30.09 -5.49 -24.90
C THR A 1049 29.73 -6.92 -24.48
N PHE A 1050 29.75 -7.24 -23.18
CA PHE A 1050 29.55 -8.60 -22.67
C PHE A 1050 28.15 -9.18 -22.94
N SER A 1051 27.12 -8.33 -22.97
CA SER A 1051 25.75 -8.70 -23.39
C SER A 1051 25.74 -9.48 -24.71
N MET A 1052 26.57 -9.08 -25.69
CA MET A 1052 26.63 -9.69 -27.02
C MET A 1052 27.20 -11.12 -27.04
N VAL A 1053 27.77 -11.60 -25.93
CA VAL A 1053 28.20 -13.00 -25.77
C VAL A 1053 26.98 -13.94 -25.65
N TYR A 1054 25.85 -13.45 -25.11
CA TYR A 1054 24.65 -14.25 -24.85
C TYR A 1054 23.35 -13.65 -25.43
N ALA A 1055 23.39 -12.50 -26.11
CA ALA A 1055 22.21 -11.80 -26.68
C ALA A 1055 21.30 -12.62 -27.63
N TYR A 1056 21.67 -13.86 -27.97
CA TYR A 1056 20.91 -14.78 -28.82
C TYR A 1056 20.57 -16.12 -28.15
N THR A 1057 20.70 -16.25 -26.82
CA THR A 1057 20.27 -17.46 -26.08
C THR A 1057 18.78 -17.46 -25.76
N GLU A 1058 18.18 -16.28 -25.73
CA GLU A 1058 16.77 -15.97 -25.45
C GLU A 1058 16.36 -14.74 -26.30
N ASN A 1059 15.06 -14.53 -26.52
CA ASN A 1059 14.54 -13.32 -27.15
C ASN A 1059 14.54 -12.17 -26.13
N PHE A 1060 15.46 -11.21 -26.24
CA PHE A 1060 15.67 -10.20 -25.20
C PHE A 1060 14.93 -8.87 -25.41
N MET A 1061 14.39 -8.33 -24.32
CA MET A 1061 14.09 -6.92 -24.11
C MET A 1061 15.19 -6.28 -23.25
N LEU A 1062 15.47 -5.01 -23.45
CA LEU A 1062 16.51 -4.21 -22.80
C LEU A 1062 15.81 -3.18 -21.88
N PRO A 1063 15.54 -3.51 -20.60
CA PRO A 1063 14.76 -2.66 -19.71
C PRO A 1063 15.61 -1.60 -19.02
N ILE A 1064 15.03 -0.40 -18.89
CA ILE A 1064 15.40 0.61 -17.87
C ILE A 1064 14.11 0.93 -17.12
N SER A 1065 13.74 0.03 -16.21
CA SER A 1065 12.42 0.00 -15.57
C SER A 1065 12.32 0.85 -14.31
N HIS A 1066 11.10 0.96 -13.76
CA HIS A 1066 10.77 1.64 -12.51
C HIS A 1066 11.73 1.30 -11.36
N ASP A 1067 12.04 0.01 -11.21
CA ASP A 1067 12.99 -0.52 -10.21
C ASP A 1067 14.35 0.15 -10.23
N GLU A 1068 14.83 0.61 -11.39
CA GLU A 1068 16.16 1.19 -11.52
C GLU A 1068 16.22 2.69 -11.21
N VAL A 1069 15.09 3.36 -10.97
CA VAL A 1069 15.03 4.80 -10.69
C VAL A 1069 14.45 5.14 -9.31
N VAL A 1070 14.61 4.23 -8.35
CA VAL A 1070 14.08 4.30 -6.97
C VAL A 1070 15.09 3.84 -5.91
N HIS A 1071 14.70 3.90 -4.63
CA HIS A 1071 15.40 3.30 -3.47
C HIS A 1071 16.87 3.72 -3.30
N GLY A 1072 17.24 4.94 -3.71
CA GLY A 1072 18.61 5.44 -3.63
C GLY A 1072 19.51 5.03 -4.80
N LYS A 1073 18.98 4.34 -5.83
CA LYS A 1073 19.72 4.03 -7.07
C LYS A 1073 19.94 5.25 -7.96
N GLY A 1074 19.26 6.37 -7.70
CA GLY A 1074 19.24 7.57 -8.53
C GLY A 1074 18.42 7.42 -9.82
N SER A 1075 17.80 8.51 -10.26
CA SER A 1075 17.18 8.60 -11.60
C SER A 1075 18.19 8.32 -12.72
N LEU A 1076 17.72 7.99 -13.93
CA LEU A 1076 18.61 7.77 -15.08
C LEU A 1076 19.56 8.95 -15.33
N LEU A 1077 19.14 10.20 -15.08
CA LEU A 1077 20.01 11.37 -15.19
C LEU A 1077 21.03 11.45 -14.05
N ARG A 1078 20.63 11.08 -12.82
CA ARG A 1078 21.49 11.16 -11.63
C ARG A 1078 22.53 10.05 -11.53
N LYS A 1079 22.36 8.95 -12.27
CA LYS A 1079 23.42 7.94 -12.50
C LYS A 1079 24.59 8.50 -13.31
N MET A 1080 24.36 9.50 -14.17
CA MET A 1080 25.37 10.00 -15.10
C MET A 1080 26.41 10.90 -14.40
N PRO A 1081 27.70 10.77 -14.74
CA PRO A 1081 28.76 11.63 -14.22
C PRO A 1081 28.87 12.97 -14.99
N GLY A 1082 29.59 13.92 -14.38
CA GLY A 1082 29.94 15.20 -14.99
C GLY A 1082 29.04 16.38 -14.58
N ASP A 1083 29.16 17.50 -15.29
CA ASP A 1083 28.22 18.63 -15.17
C ASP A 1083 26.86 18.33 -15.83
N ARG A 1084 25.86 19.22 -15.64
CA ARG A 1084 24.50 19.00 -16.16
C ARG A 1084 24.44 18.73 -17.66
N TRP A 1085 25.29 19.39 -18.46
CA TRP A 1085 25.32 19.18 -19.90
C TRP A 1085 25.91 17.81 -20.22
N GLN A 1086 26.98 17.41 -19.53
CA GLN A 1086 27.57 16.07 -19.65
C GLN A 1086 26.61 14.96 -19.19
N GLN A 1087 25.83 15.19 -18.12
CA GLN A 1087 24.82 14.26 -17.64
C GLN A 1087 23.73 14.03 -18.69
N LEU A 1088 23.17 15.11 -19.25
CA LEU A 1088 22.15 15.01 -20.30
C LEU A 1088 22.72 14.39 -21.59
N ALA A 1089 23.95 14.73 -21.98
CA ALA A 1089 24.62 14.10 -23.12
C ALA A 1089 24.80 12.57 -22.90
N ASN A 1090 25.22 12.13 -21.70
CA ASN A 1090 25.27 10.71 -21.38
C ASN A 1090 23.90 10.02 -21.47
N VAL A 1091 22.80 10.63 -20.97
CA VAL A 1091 21.44 10.05 -21.15
C VAL A 1091 21.10 9.92 -22.63
N ARG A 1092 21.35 10.97 -23.43
CA ARG A 1092 21.09 10.95 -24.88
C ARG A 1092 21.90 9.85 -25.59
N ALA A 1093 23.18 9.71 -25.29
CA ALA A 1093 24.04 8.67 -25.85
C ALA A 1093 23.64 7.25 -25.40
N TYR A 1094 23.27 7.09 -24.13
CA TYR A 1094 22.88 5.81 -23.56
C TYR A 1094 21.57 5.27 -24.16
N LEU A 1095 20.55 6.12 -24.28
CA LEU A 1095 19.28 5.76 -24.92
C LEU A 1095 19.49 5.44 -26.42
N ALA A 1096 20.32 6.21 -27.13
CA ALA A 1096 20.67 5.88 -28.52
C ALA A 1096 21.48 4.57 -28.65
N PHE A 1097 22.29 4.20 -27.65
CA PHE A 1097 22.94 2.90 -27.61
C PHE A 1097 21.93 1.77 -27.36
N GLN A 1098 20.99 1.93 -26.43
CA GLN A 1098 19.90 0.98 -26.15
C GLN A 1098 18.98 0.75 -27.37
N TRP A 1099 18.65 1.79 -28.13
CA TRP A 1099 17.86 1.67 -29.38
C TRP A 1099 18.64 1.05 -30.56
N ALA A 1100 19.99 1.03 -30.50
CA ALA A 1100 20.83 0.41 -31.52
C ALA A 1100 21.24 -1.04 -31.17
N HIS A 1101 21.38 -1.36 -29.88
CA HIS A 1101 21.71 -2.69 -29.39
C HIS A 1101 20.61 -3.72 -29.76
N PRO A 1102 20.95 -4.96 -30.14
CA PRO A 1102 19.94 -6.00 -30.39
C PRO A 1102 19.06 -6.28 -29.17
N GLY A 1103 17.75 -6.36 -29.41
CA GLY A 1103 16.71 -6.56 -28.41
C GLY A 1103 15.60 -5.52 -28.54
N LYS A 1104 14.48 -5.74 -27.83
CA LYS A 1104 13.35 -4.79 -27.74
C LYS A 1104 13.62 -3.74 -26.67
N GLN A 1105 13.02 -2.56 -26.76
CA GLN A 1105 13.33 -1.41 -25.91
C GLN A 1105 12.24 -1.20 -24.86
N LEU A 1106 12.62 -0.97 -23.60
CA LEU A 1106 11.71 -0.50 -22.55
C LEU A 1106 12.39 0.59 -21.73
N ILE A 1107 11.69 1.71 -21.51
CA ILE A 1107 12.09 2.73 -20.52
C ILE A 1107 10.88 3.14 -19.66
N PHE A 1108 11.13 3.38 -18.39
CA PHE A 1108 10.13 3.90 -17.46
C PHE A 1108 9.89 5.40 -17.61
N MET A 1109 8.65 5.80 -17.40
CA MET A 1109 8.20 7.19 -17.38
C MET A 1109 9.07 8.12 -16.53
N GLY A 1110 9.38 9.30 -17.07
CA GLY A 1110 10.35 10.25 -16.50
C GLY A 1110 11.76 10.09 -17.08
N SER A 1111 12.14 8.89 -17.56
CA SER A 1111 13.45 8.66 -18.19
C SER A 1111 13.57 9.38 -19.54
N GLU A 1112 12.47 9.54 -20.27
CA GLU A 1112 12.45 10.07 -21.63
C GLU A 1112 12.72 11.58 -21.73
N PHE A 1113 12.47 12.32 -20.65
CA PHE A 1113 12.88 13.73 -20.51
C PHE A 1113 13.97 13.92 -19.44
N ALA A 1114 14.63 12.82 -19.04
CA ALA A 1114 15.70 12.80 -18.05
C ALA A 1114 15.31 13.47 -16.72
N GLN A 1115 14.31 12.93 -16.02
CA GLN A 1115 13.86 13.43 -14.72
C GLN A 1115 15.00 13.55 -13.69
N GLU A 1116 14.97 14.64 -12.92
CA GLU A 1116 15.96 15.01 -11.89
C GLU A 1116 15.88 14.14 -10.63
N SER A 1117 14.66 13.81 -10.22
CA SER A 1117 14.29 13.08 -9.01
C SER A 1117 14.20 11.57 -9.28
N GLU A 1118 14.40 10.76 -8.24
CA GLU A 1118 13.92 9.37 -8.24
C GLU A 1118 12.39 9.35 -8.36
N TRP A 1119 11.84 8.25 -8.90
CA TRP A 1119 10.40 8.09 -8.97
C TRP A 1119 9.79 7.94 -7.57
N ALA A 1120 8.60 8.51 -7.38
CA ALA A 1120 7.83 8.47 -6.14
C ALA A 1120 6.34 8.33 -6.47
N GLU A 1121 5.69 7.24 -6.05
CA GLU A 1121 4.27 6.99 -6.37
C GLU A 1121 3.29 8.03 -5.78
N HIS A 1122 3.66 8.67 -4.67
CA HIS A 1122 2.85 9.68 -4.00
C HIS A 1122 2.92 11.07 -4.64
N HIS A 1123 3.66 11.25 -5.75
CA HIS A 1123 3.71 12.49 -6.52
C HIS A 1123 3.50 12.25 -8.02
N SER A 1124 3.22 13.31 -8.77
CA SER A 1124 3.31 13.28 -10.24
C SER A 1124 4.77 13.40 -10.69
N LEU A 1125 5.08 12.95 -11.90
CA LEU A 1125 6.39 13.21 -12.53
C LEU A 1125 6.69 14.71 -12.67
N ASP A 1126 7.97 15.07 -12.81
CA ASP A 1126 8.49 16.44 -12.93
C ASP A 1126 8.20 17.05 -14.33
N TRP A 1127 6.93 17.10 -14.74
CA TRP A 1127 6.51 17.56 -16.08
C TRP A 1127 7.00 18.96 -16.46
N TRP A 1128 7.22 19.83 -15.48
CA TRP A 1128 7.78 21.17 -15.66
C TRP A 1128 9.19 21.14 -16.30
N LEU A 1129 9.95 20.05 -16.15
CA LEU A 1129 11.23 19.87 -16.83
C LEU A 1129 11.07 19.88 -18.36
N THR A 1130 9.93 19.40 -18.89
CA THR A 1130 9.68 19.36 -20.35
C THR A 1130 9.50 20.74 -20.98
N GLU A 1131 9.30 21.79 -20.18
CA GLU A 1131 9.33 23.19 -20.63
C GLU A 1131 10.76 23.75 -20.74
N THR A 1132 11.74 23.09 -20.12
CA THR A 1132 13.15 23.49 -20.19
C THR A 1132 13.82 22.95 -21.47
N PRO A 1133 14.54 23.78 -22.26
CA PRO A 1133 15.09 23.34 -23.55
C PRO A 1133 16.02 22.13 -23.48
N SER A 1134 16.76 21.95 -22.38
CA SER A 1134 17.76 20.90 -22.24
C SER A 1134 17.16 19.52 -21.93
N HIS A 1135 16.06 19.46 -21.18
CA HIS A 1135 15.30 18.22 -20.95
C HIS A 1135 14.36 17.92 -22.12
N LYS A 1136 13.75 18.97 -22.70
CA LYS A 1136 12.98 18.89 -23.95
C LYS A 1136 13.81 18.31 -25.11
N GLY A 1137 15.10 18.64 -25.17
CA GLY A 1137 16.04 18.03 -26.12
C GLY A 1137 16.24 16.52 -25.95
N VAL A 1138 16.12 15.96 -24.74
CA VAL A 1138 16.11 14.50 -24.53
C VAL A 1138 14.77 13.91 -24.98
N GLN A 1139 13.66 14.60 -24.70
CA GLN A 1139 12.32 14.16 -25.09
C GLN A 1139 12.16 14.05 -26.62
N GLU A 1140 12.57 15.08 -27.38
CA GLU A 1140 12.58 15.02 -28.85
C GLU A 1140 13.61 14.01 -29.41
N LEU A 1141 14.68 13.70 -28.67
CA LEU A 1141 15.59 12.61 -29.07
C LEU A 1141 14.90 11.26 -28.96
N VAL A 1142 14.23 10.93 -27.85
CA VAL A 1142 13.51 9.65 -27.71
C VAL A 1142 12.45 9.51 -28.81
N ARG A 1143 11.74 10.59 -29.12
CA ARG A 1143 10.80 10.68 -30.25
C ARG A 1143 11.45 10.41 -31.62
N SER A 1144 12.65 10.94 -31.82
CA SER A 1144 13.46 10.72 -33.03
C SER A 1144 13.97 9.28 -33.12
N LEU A 1145 14.46 8.71 -32.00
CA LEU A 1145 14.86 7.31 -31.88
C LEU A 1145 13.70 6.36 -32.20
N ASN A 1146 12.52 6.58 -31.61
CA ASN A 1146 11.30 5.80 -31.88
C ASN A 1146 10.81 5.92 -33.34
N THR A 1147 11.08 7.04 -34.01
CA THR A 1147 10.77 7.19 -35.44
C THR A 1147 11.76 6.42 -36.31
N ILE A 1148 13.07 6.63 -36.10
CA ILE A 1148 14.14 5.94 -36.82
C ILE A 1148 14.05 4.42 -36.64
N TYR A 1149 13.69 3.96 -35.44
CA TYR A 1149 13.49 2.55 -35.10
C TYR A 1149 12.42 1.89 -35.97
N ARG A 1150 11.20 2.46 -36.01
CA ARG A 1150 10.09 1.95 -36.84
C ARG A 1150 10.44 1.99 -38.34
N ASP A 1151 11.11 3.06 -38.78
CA ASP A 1151 11.54 3.27 -40.18
C ASP A 1151 12.82 2.50 -40.58
N THR A 1152 13.40 1.69 -39.70
CA THR A 1152 14.65 0.96 -39.95
C THR A 1152 14.57 -0.50 -39.51
N PRO A 1153 14.09 -1.42 -40.37
CA PRO A 1153 13.99 -2.86 -40.07
C PRO A 1153 15.26 -3.51 -39.51
N ALA A 1154 16.45 -2.98 -39.83
CA ALA A 1154 17.72 -3.46 -39.29
C ALA A 1154 17.81 -3.37 -37.75
N LEU A 1155 17.07 -2.43 -37.13
CA LEU A 1155 17.05 -2.22 -35.68
C LEU A 1155 16.16 -3.19 -34.91
N TYR A 1156 15.23 -3.92 -35.57
CA TYR A 1156 14.26 -4.77 -34.89
C TYR A 1156 13.98 -6.15 -35.53
N ALA A 1157 14.07 -6.27 -36.85
CA ALA A 1157 13.60 -7.46 -37.57
C ALA A 1157 14.48 -8.70 -37.36
N ARG A 1158 15.66 -8.52 -36.76
CA ARG A 1158 16.71 -9.55 -36.59
C ARG A 1158 17.40 -9.48 -35.23
N ASP A 1159 16.73 -8.94 -34.21
CA ASP A 1159 17.26 -8.90 -32.83
C ASP A 1159 17.66 -10.29 -32.34
N ASN A 1160 16.82 -11.28 -32.64
CA ASN A 1160 16.95 -12.66 -32.20
C ASN A 1160 17.90 -13.50 -33.09
N GLU A 1161 18.62 -12.87 -34.05
CA GLU A 1161 19.52 -13.55 -34.98
C GLU A 1161 20.96 -13.01 -34.92
N PRO A 1162 21.99 -13.87 -34.74
CA PRO A 1162 23.40 -13.46 -34.78
C PRO A 1162 23.88 -12.76 -36.06
N ALA A 1163 23.10 -12.82 -37.14
CA ALA A 1163 23.37 -12.16 -38.41
C ALA A 1163 22.59 -10.85 -38.61
N GLY A 1164 21.87 -10.38 -37.59
CA GLY A 1164 21.29 -9.03 -37.50
C GLY A 1164 22.23 -7.96 -36.93
N PHE A 1165 23.45 -8.36 -36.55
CA PHE A 1165 24.46 -7.51 -35.90
C PHE A 1165 25.88 -7.89 -36.35
N GLN A 1166 26.80 -6.93 -36.37
CA GLN A 1166 28.24 -7.17 -36.59
C GLN A 1166 29.08 -6.04 -35.96
N TRP A 1167 30.05 -6.37 -35.10
CA TRP A 1167 31.04 -5.40 -34.63
C TRP A 1167 31.95 -4.90 -35.78
N ILE A 1168 32.27 -3.61 -35.75
CA ILE A 1168 33.33 -2.96 -36.54
C ILE A 1168 34.56 -2.75 -35.65
N ASP A 1169 34.35 -2.25 -34.44
CA ASP A 1169 35.32 -2.32 -33.34
C ASP A 1169 34.59 -2.40 -31.99
N GLU A 1170 34.91 -3.46 -31.24
CA GLU A 1170 34.46 -3.72 -29.87
C GLU A 1170 35.58 -3.60 -28.82
N ASN A 1171 36.79 -3.20 -29.23
CA ASN A 1171 37.98 -3.18 -28.38
C ASN A 1171 38.56 -1.77 -28.16
N ASP A 1172 37.95 -0.71 -28.73
CA ASP A 1172 38.44 0.68 -28.67
C ASP A 1172 38.15 1.39 -27.33
N GLY A 1173 38.43 0.68 -26.23
CA GLY A 1173 38.29 1.18 -24.87
C GLY A 1173 39.23 2.34 -24.54
N GLU A 1174 40.38 2.47 -25.22
CA GLU A 1174 41.30 3.60 -25.02
C GLU A 1174 40.68 4.95 -25.42
N HIS A 1175 39.76 4.96 -26.39
CA HIS A 1175 39.00 6.14 -26.79
C HIS A 1175 37.55 6.11 -26.27
N ASN A 1176 37.16 5.06 -25.52
CA ASN A 1176 35.78 4.73 -25.13
C ASN A 1176 34.79 4.72 -26.31
N THR A 1177 35.18 4.22 -27.49
CA THR A 1177 34.26 4.08 -28.62
C THR A 1177 33.78 2.65 -28.84
N LEU A 1178 32.57 2.52 -29.36
CA LEU A 1178 32.01 1.26 -29.85
C LEU A 1178 31.43 1.51 -31.23
N SER A 1179 31.73 0.64 -32.19
CA SER A 1179 31.16 0.74 -33.54
C SER A 1179 30.69 -0.60 -34.08
N PHE A 1180 29.47 -0.61 -34.63
CA PHE A 1180 28.82 -1.83 -35.11
C PHE A 1180 27.81 -1.56 -36.22
N ILE A 1181 27.43 -2.63 -36.92
CA ILE A 1181 26.43 -2.65 -37.98
C ILE A 1181 25.21 -3.43 -37.47
N ARG A 1182 24.02 -2.88 -37.65
CA ARG A 1182 22.73 -3.58 -37.58
C ARG A 1182 22.28 -3.91 -39.00
N TRP A 1183 21.74 -5.11 -39.22
CA TRP A 1183 21.37 -5.62 -40.54
C TRP A 1183 19.91 -6.10 -40.59
N ASP A 1184 19.19 -5.78 -41.66
CA ASP A 1184 17.87 -6.36 -41.94
C ASP A 1184 17.93 -7.69 -42.73
N HIS A 1185 16.78 -8.20 -43.18
CA HIS A 1185 16.68 -9.42 -44.00
C HIS A 1185 16.96 -9.20 -45.50
N GLN A 1186 17.04 -7.95 -45.96
CA GLN A 1186 17.34 -7.58 -47.35
C GLN A 1186 18.83 -7.29 -47.57
N GLY A 1187 19.58 -7.06 -46.49
CA GLY A 1187 20.98 -6.65 -46.51
C GLY A 1187 21.18 -5.14 -46.42
N ASN A 1188 20.20 -4.39 -45.92
CA ASN A 1188 20.34 -2.96 -45.63
C ASN A 1188 20.99 -2.77 -44.23
N PRO A 1189 22.08 -2.00 -44.12
CA PRO A 1189 22.73 -1.69 -42.85
C PRO A 1189 22.22 -0.39 -42.22
N LEU A 1190 22.30 -0.34 -40.88
CA LEU A 1190 22.53 0.89 -40.12
C LEU A 1190 23.85 0.72 -39.37
N VAL A 1191 24.74 1.70 -39.46
CA VAL A 1191 26.01 1.72 -38.71
C VAL A 1191 25.85 2.62 -37.49
N CYS A 1192 26.09 2.08 -36.30
CA CYS A 1192 26.13 2.81 -35.05
C CYS A 1192 27.58 3.10 -34.66
N ILE A 1193 27.85 4.32 -34.22
CA ILE A 1193 29.15 4.74 -33.67
C ILE A 1193 28.87 5.51 -32.37
N ALA A 1194 29.20 4.90 -31.23
CA ALA A 1194 29.05 5.50 -29.92
C ALA A 1194 30.41 5.97 -29.38
N ASN A 1195 30.47 7.19 -28.85
CA ASN A 1195 31.61 7.72 -28.10
C ASN A 1195 31.19 8.05 -26.67
N PHE A 1196 31.72 7.29 -25.71
CA PHE A 1196 31.47 7.48 -24.29
C PHE A 1196 32.61 8.24 -23.57
N ALA A 1197 33.56 8.85 -24.31
CA ALA A 1197 34.52 9.79 -23.76
C ALA A 1197 33.94 11.20 -23.64
N GLY A 1198 34.45 11.98 -22.67
CA GLY A 1198 34.09 13.38 -22.43
C GLY A 1198 34.59 14.39 -23.48
N GLY A 1199 35.13 13.93 -24.62
CA GLY A 1199 35.69 14.76 -25.68
C GLY A 1199 35.41 14.20 -27.08
N PRO A 1200 35.35 15.04 -28.12
CA PRO A 1200 35.13 14.60 -29.50
C PRO A 1200 36.34 13.86 -30.08
N HIS A 1201 36.07 12.93 -30.99
CA HIS A 1201 37.10 12.29 -31.83
C HIS A 1201 37.07 12.89 -33.24
N GLU A 1202 38.05 13.72 -33.55
CA GLU A 1202 38.19 14.43 -34.83
C GLU A 1202 38.97 13.59 -35.86
N GLY A 1203 38.35 13.28 -37.01
CA GLY A 1203 38.98 12.45 -38.04
C GLY A 1203 39.06 10.97 -37.66
N PHE A 1204 38.14 10.50 -36.82
CA PHE A 1204 37.98 9.10 -36.44
C PHE A 1204 37.66 8.25 -37.68
N ARG A 1205 38.39 7.15 -37.91
CA ARG A 1205 38.19 6.30 -39.09
C ARG A 1205 37.38 5.06 -38.76
N VAL A 1206 36.18 4.98 -39.32
CA VAL A 1206 35.26 3.84 -39.17
C VAL A 1206 35.26 2.97 -40.43
N GLY A 1207 35.22 1.65 -40.26
CA GLY A 1207 35.03 0.69 -41.36
C GLY A 1207 33.56 0.67 -41.80
N LEU A 1208 33.28 0.65 -43.10
CA LEU A 1208 31.93 0.70 -43.67
C LEU A 1208 31.72 -0.42 -44.70
N PRO A 1209 30.54 -1.06 -44.75
CA PRO A 1209 30.24 -2.16 -45.68
C PRO A 1209 30.46 -1.86 -47.17
N TRP A 1210 30.40 -0.60 -47.59
CA TRP A 1210 30.70 -0.17 -48.97
C TRP A 1210 31.05 1.31 -49.08
N ALA A 1211 31.76 1.63 -50.16
CA ALA A 1211 32.07 2.99 -50.57
C ALA A 1211 30.82 3.71 -51.14
N GLY A 1212 30.85 5.05 -51.17
CA GLY A 1212 29.72 5.88 -51.59
C GLY A 1212 29.24 6.82 -50.49
N GLU A 1213 28.06 7.41 -50.67
CA GLU A 1213 27.49 8.39 -49.74
C GLU A 1213 26.70 7.70 -48.61
N TRP A 1214 26.91 8.16 -47.39
CA TRP A 1214 26.22 7.70 -46.18
C TRP A 1214 25.63 8.91 -45.44
N THR A 1215 24.34 8.86 -45.14
CA THR A 1215 23.60 9.92 -44.44
C THR A 1215 23.75 9.75 -42.93
N GLU A 1216 24.07 10.85 -42.22
CA GLU A 1216 23.98 10.94 -40.75
C GLU A 1216 22.50 11.09 -40.38
N VAL A 1217 21.86 9.96 -40.05
CA VAL A 1217 20.40 9.90 -39.75
C VAL A 1217 20.09 10.05 -38.27
N LEU A 1218 21.11 9.95 -37.41
CA LEU A 1218 21.05 10.39 -36.02
C LEU A 1218 22.40 11.01 -35.65
N ASN A 1219 22.32 12.10 -34.89
CA ASN A 1219 23.43 12.62 -34.11
C ASN A 1219 22.89 13.10 -32.75
N THR A 1220 23.25 12.43 -31.66
CA THR A 1220 22.74 12.80 -30.31
C THR A 1220 23.35 14.08 -29.74
N ASP A 1221 24.28 14.71 -30.47
CA ASP A 1221 24.90 15.99 -30.14
C ASP A 1221 24.44 17.15 -31.03
N SER A 1222 23.41 16.95 -31.86
CA SER A 1222 22.71 18.04 -32.54
C SER A 1222 22.22 19.10 -31.54
N GLU A 1223 22.30 20.37 -31.92
CA GLU A 1223 21.83 21.50 -31.09
C GLU A 1223 20.34 21.38 -30.73
N GLU A 1224 19.52 20.76 -31.59
CA GLU A 1224 18.09 20.50 -31.35
C GLU A 1224 17.81 19.58 -30.15
N PHE A 1225 18.75 18.69 -29.81
CA PHE A 1225 18.69 17.83 -28.63
C PHE A 1225 19.44 18.42 -27.41
N GLY A 1226 19.95 19.65 -27.53
CA GLY A 1226 20.79 20.30 -26.51
C GLY A 1226 22.25 19.80 -26.51
N GLY A 1227 22.77 19.36 -27.65
CA GLY A 1227 24.19 19.03 -27.82
C GLY A 1227 25.08 20.22 -28.18
N SER A 1228 26.34 19.95 -28.48
CA SER A 1228 27.38 20.93 -28.83
C SER A 1228 27.54 21.20 -30.33
N GLY A 1229 26.79 20.50 -31.18
CA GLY A 1229 26.82 20.64 -32.64
C GLY A 1229 28.00 19.95 -33.32
N VAL A 1230 28.67 19.00 -32.65
CA VAL A 1230 29.73 18.19 -33.30
C VAL A 1230 29.08 17.11 -34.16
N GLY A 1231 29.25 17.23 -35.48
CA GLY A 1231 28.72 16.27 -36.45
C GLY A 1231 29.34 16.40 -37.84
N ASN A 1232 28.79 15.64 -38.78
CA ASN A 1232 29.35 15.47 -40.12
C ASN A 1232 28.56 16.21 -41.22
N SER A 1233 27.83 17.26 -40.86
CA SER A 1233 27.02 18.08 -41.79
C SER A 1233 25.95 17.27 -42.57
N GLY A 1234 25.43 16.20 -41.97
CA GLY A 1234 24.34 15.37 -42.54
C GLY A 1234 24.79 14.23 -43.45
N SER A 1235 26.03 14.19 -43.93
CA SER A 1235 26.49 13.14 -44.87
C SER A 1235 28.01 12.98 -44.91
N ILE A 1236 28.49 11.74 -45.04
CA ILE A 1236 29.90 11.41 -45.30
C ILE A 1236 30.07 10.64 -46.62
N THR A 1237 31.29 10.63 -47.16
CA THR A 1237 31.63 9.80 -48.33
C THR A 1237 32.65 8.74 -47.95
N ALA A 1238 32.21 7.47 -47.98
CA ALA A 1238 33.05 6.30 -47.77
C ALA A 1238 33.91 6.00 -49.00
N GLN A 1239 35.17 5.64 -48.79
CA GLN A 1239 36.18 5.33 -49.82
C GLN A 1239 36.49 3.83 -49.85
N GLU A 1240 36.80 3.28 -51.02
CA GLU A 1240 37.26 1.89 -51.15
C GLU A 1240 38.60 1.69 -50.41
N GLY A 1241 38.67 0.68 -49.55
CA GLY A 1241 39.87 0.36 -48.78
C GLY A 1241 39.54 -0.43 -47.52
N ALA A 1242 40.30 -1.48 -47.25
CA ALA A 1242 40.05 -2.34 -46.10
C ALA A 1242 40.43 -1.66 -44.78
N HIS A 1243 39.48 -1.55 -43.85
CA HIS A 1243 39.66 -0.98 -42.50
C HIS A 1243 38.67 -1.65 -41.54
N ASN A 1244 39.10 -1.98 -40.32
CA ASN A 1244 38.27 -2.59 -39.27
C ASN A 1244 37.34 -3.73 -39.76
N GLY A 1245 37.92 -4.68 -40.53
CA GLY A 1245 37.22 -5.83 -41.10
C GLY A 1245 36.30 -5.53 -42.30
N GLN A 1246 36.03 -4.26 -42.60
CA GLN A 1246 35.13 -3.81 -43.66
C GLN A 1246 35.89 -3.49 -44.97
N PRO A 1247 35.24 -3.51 -46.16
CA PRO A 1247 35.89 -3.29 -47.46
C PRO A 1247 36.02 -1.80 -47.85
N ALA A 1248 35.38 -0.89 -47.12
CA ALA A 1248 35.48 0.55 -47.29
C ALA A 1248 35.65 1.24 -45.92
N PHE A 1249 35.94 2.54 -45.92
CA PHE A 1249 36.06 3.34 -44.70
C PHE A 1249 35.57 4.77 -44.89
N GLY A 1250 35.15 5.40 -43.80
CA GLY A 1250 34.85 6.84 -43.71
C GLY A 1250 35.67 7.50 -42.62
N ASP A 1251 36.12 8.74 -42.86
CA ASP A 1251 36.69 9.61 -41.82
C ASP A 1251 35.56 10.49 -41.28
N VAL A 1252 35.28 10.41 -39.98
CA VAL A 1252 34.15 11.07 -39.32
C VAL A 1252 34.60 11.92 -38.13
N ARG A 1253 33.72 12.83 -37.69
CA ARG A 1253 33.79 13.55 -36.43
C ARG A 1253 32.78 12.91 -35.48
N VAL A 1254 33.24 12.27 -34.41
CA VAL A 1254 32.34 11.66 -33.41
C VAL A 1254 32.19 12.64 -32.24
N PRO A 1255 30.95 13.03 -31.87
CA PRO A 1255 30.72 13.99 -30.79
C PRO A 1255 31.20 13.49 -29.42
N PRO A 1256 31.47 14.39 -28.45
CA PRO A 1256 31.69 14.01 -27.06
C PRO A 1256 30.39 13.45 -26.45
N LEU A 1257 30.49 12.35 -25.69
CA LEU A 1257 29.33 11.74 -25.00
C LEU A 1257 28.11 11.59 -25.92
N GLY A 1258 28.30 10.97 -27.08
CA GLY A 1258 27.30 10.98 -28.15
C GLY A 1258 27.38 9.80 -29.11
N VAL A 1259 26.28 9.57 -29.83
CA VAL A 1259 26.09 8.47 -30.78
C VAL A 1259 25.71 9.03 -32.15
N LEU A 1260 26.30 8.45 -33.19
CA LEU A 1260 25.94 8.66 -34.59
C LEU A 1260 25.30 7.39 -35.16
N TYR A 1261 24.23 7.56 -35.94
CA TYR A 1261 23.72 6.53 -36.85
C TYR A 1261 23.97 6.94 -38.29
N LEU A 1262 24.56 6.05 -39.08
CA LEU A 1262 24.77 6.21 -40.52
C LEU A 1262 23.93 5.18 -41.29
N LYS A 1263 23.16 5.63 -42.29
CA LYS A 1263 22.52 4.75 -43.29
C LYS A 1263 23.10 5.05 -44.68
N PRO A 1264 23.15 4.09 -45.60
CA PRO A 1264 23.49 4.37 -46.99
C PRO A 1264 22.54 5.43 -47.58
N ALA A 1265 23.05 6.35 -48.39
CA ALA A 1265 22.19 7.30 -49.09
C ALA A 1265 21.24 6.56 -50.04
N ALA A 1266 19.96 6.97 -50.06
CA ALA A 1266 18.96 6.39 -50.96
C ALA A 1266 19.31 6.68 -52.43
N SER A 1267 19.16 5.67 -53.30
CA SER A 1267 19.52 5.70 -54.72
C SER A 1267 18.40 6.22 -55.64
#